data_AF-D8PT65-F1
#
_entry.id   AF-D8PT65-F1
#
_cell.length_a   1.000
_cell.length_b   1.000
_cell.length_c   1.000
_cell.angle_alpha   90.00
_cell.angle_beta   90.00
_cell.angle_gamma   90.00
#
_symmetry.space_group_name_H-M   'P 1'
#
loop_
_entity.id
_entity.type
_entity.pdbx_description
1 polymer ?
#
loop_
_entity_poly.entity_id
_entity_poly.type
_entity_poly.pdbx_seq_one_letter_code
_entity_poly.pdbx_strand_id
1 'polypeptide(L)'
;MAPLLLYALFAASLLTFTNAYNWTALPINPPALPLAVRTPYLSAWLPQGTDGSGSGRALNDEWPSFWRLDETFGWAGFVKVDGAAYSFLGSVNLTINFLSPIEPDDLVRQSTPFSYMAVTAASTDGAPHSVQVYSDISGEWLVGDTTRVANWTTTTTGGTLIHQAQLKDQTPFAELDDRVLQGSVYYALQDAGSSTYQTGQNTVVRAQFIDNGSLANTQDTDFRAIRDDWPVFGLAQDLGDVSTTASEPVVFAIGHVRDPVINYIQPDGTMQGRSYYWRSKYDSVTELITAFLSDYPYALARATTLDAQIRKDAEAISPEYADIVELSMRQSFGATEITISGSEGAWNTSDVLMFIKEISSDGNLNTVDIIMPAWPVFVYTNIDYCKYLLLPLLDYQASGQYPNKYAVHDLGAHYPVADGHNDGQDEPMPIEESGNMVIMLLDYTQRSGDTSLIDTYSDLLDQWGAYLVGNMPFLADQLATTDFAGSLPNQTNLAVKGIIALEAMSVIKEKYQSDEEAAKSYHDTAASYLTTWQEHGISADGSHLTLEYGNHTTDVLAYNLAMDKLLGLDFIPDSVNDMQSAYYATNTAKYGFPIDSRTAYTSAQWMIWTTLSTTSAVRDQFITALHAWLTSGITQAPFGDRFLDDTGANSGNRGRPVVGGNLALAISLFRLRVQLCTMARRSSLSSAESVNELTEVAKKAMDLALGMAARSSPHPEIPTFLLRLSRYLSRRRPFSILRDLLPLLPPPGPKFTSHRLDPQAPVIQLARRIMICYGDLLLAIPVLQPPPSPIWNRLFLDAPLILAWIDLLHPMNMNVQPSPITGDHEGLCRELLKLLFAVTCPGPWREIGDGAGFRSYLTSTALLDYAVDFLVNIFRYSRRMCGETSHTAVKVLHAIQDDYDTKPGGAPLRAFRSSLDRATKGRVRDLCRVIARHAQILEASETADHAASVKDLYNVAQWFINSVGFPAPAVHPKDATYSLLRSFRLHIMREEWHTVEIATLYLHTIFDDLRDHRTLVWAINAGLFDALVCLHNAVAPSFRSSPDIVQKLIGDLICHGFVSWRVLYAFHKRHQYELRGLDVPAGSILAAVITAYEERRPALWPMRIERGHLKRRCTNFSCSSRSMGTNVQTVVRSCACRAAFYCSTPCQKEHWLAGHREHCTGPPIGQSTACDVQFLLNLCKLYLQSKKEAILSDIRRPPFNRAGHVLICVDLRDPKIGHRIEALPAGIPTIPGQRLGWVRAICHTVYAPESSDTGAVCAVDLDTLEEDSVELITL
;
A
#
# COMPACT_ATOMS: atom_id res chain seq x y z
N MET A 1 -30.28 65.10 34.81
CA MET A 1 -30.98 63.83 35.13
C MET A 1 -31.48 63.07 33.90
N ALA A 2 -31.65 63.69 32.72
CA ALA A 2 -31.94 62.99 31.46
C ALA A 2 -30.78 62.19 30.79
N PRO A 3 -29.48 62.48 30.99
CA PRO A 3 -28.41 61.71 30.32
C PRO A 3 -28.12 60.34 30.95
N LEU A 4 -28.45 60.16 32.23
CA LEU A 4 -28.22 58.91 32.97
C LEU A 4 -29.25 57.83 32.65
N LEU A 5 -30.46 58.21 32.23
CA LEU A 5 -31.51 57.28 31.82
C LEU A 5 -31.30 56.75 30.38
N LEU A 6 -30.69 57.54 29.49
CA LEU A 6 -30.33 57.04 28.15
C LEU A 6 -29.16 56.05 28.19
N TYR A 7 -28.16 56.26 29.07
CA TYR A 7 -27.07 55.29 29.27
C TYR A 7 -27.57 53.97 29.89
N ALA A 8 -28.52 54.03 30.83
CA ALA A 8 -29.10 52.84 31.43
C ALA A 8 -30.04 52.07 30.48
N LEU A 9 -30.76 52.76 29.58
CA LEU A 9 -31.63 52.12 28.60
C LEU A 9 -30.87 51.54 27.39
N PHE A 10 -29.70 52.11 27.02
CA PHE A 10 -28.82 51.51 26.00
C PHE A 10 -28.00 50.33 26.54
N ALA A 11 -27.59 50.38 27.82
CA ALA A 11 -26.95 49.26 28.50
C ALA A 11 -27.92 48.08 28.74
N ALA A 12 -29.22 48.35 28.94
CA ALA A 12 -30.23 47.30 29.12
C ALA A 12 -30.65 46.60 27.83
N SER A 13 -30.48 47.22 26.65
CA SER A 13 -30.76 46.58 25.34
C SER A 13 -29.59 45.77 24.77
N LEU A 14 -28.42 45.79 25.41
CA LEU A 14 -27.25 44.96 25.09
C LEU A 14 -27.11 43.73 26.01
N LEU A 15 -28.09 43.48 26.89
CA LEU A 15 -28.05 42.42 27.91
C LEU A 15 -29.04 41.26 27.67
N THR A 16 -29.46 41.03 26.43
CA THR A 16 -29.97 39.71 26.03
C THR A 16 -28.90 38.97 25.24
N PHE A 17 -27.75 38.72 25.86
CA PHE A 17 -26.91 37.61 25.43
C PHE A 17 -27.68 36.34 25.79
N THR A 18 -28.23 35.70 24.76
CA THR A 18 -28.81 34.36 24.85
C THR A 18 -27.80 33.42 25.51
N ASN A 19 -28.29 32.62 26.46
CA ASN A 19 -27.55 31.62 27.24
C ASN A 19 -26.38 30.98 26.47
N ALA A 20 -25.27 30.71 27.17
CA ALA A 20 -24.17 29.91 26.65
C ALA A 20 -24.73 28.68 25.94
N TYR A 21 -24.32 28.48 24.69
CA TYR A 21 -24.69 27.30 23.92
C TYR A 21 -24.22 26.06 24.66
N ASN A 22 -24.98 24.96 24.57
CA ASN A 22 -24.50 23.65 25.03
C ASN A 22 -23.16 23.35 24.32
N TRP A 23 -22.06 23.38 25.06
CA TRP A 23 -20.73 23.04 24.59
C TRP A 23 -20.45 21.56 24.82
N THR A 24 -19.80 20.90 23.87
CA THR A 24 -19.34 19.52 24.02
C THR A 24 -17.97 19.40 23.37
N ALA A 25 -16.96 19.03 24.15
CA ALA A 25 -15.64 18.71 23.62
C ALA A 25 -15.57 17.23 23.23
N LEU A 26 -15.16 16.94 22.00
CA LEU A 26 -14.93 15.59 21.48
C LEU A 26 -13.53 15.53 20.83
N PRO A 27 -12.80 14.40 20.93
CA PRO A 27 -13.18 13.17 21.64
C PRO A 27 -13.07 13.29 23.17
N ILE A 28 -12.25 14.22 23.66
CA ILE A 28 -12.06 14.51 25.09
C ILE A 28 -12.15 16.02 25.36
N ASN A 29 -12.37 16.37 26.63
CA ASN A 29 -12.18 17.72 27.15
C ASN A 29 -10.81 17.82 27.84
N PRO A 30 -9.75 18.29 27.16
CA PRO A 30 -8.42 18.41 27.78
C PRO A 30 -8.36 19.60 28.74
N PRO A 31 -7.28 19.74 29.55
CA PRO A 31 -7.11 20.89 30.45
C PRO A 31 -7.18 22.27 29.77
N ALA A 32 -6.59 22.38 28.57
CA ALA A 32 -6.65 23.56 27.72
C ALA A 32 -6.51 23.17 26.23
N LEU A 33 -7.10 23.94 25.32
CA LEU A 33 -7.01 23.74 23.88
C LEU A 33 -5.92 24.64 23.24
N PRO A 34 -5.01 24.11 22.41
CA PRO A 34 -3.99 24.90 21.72
C PRO A 34 -4.57 25.63 20.49
N LEU A 35 -4.98 26.89 20.65
CA LEU A 35 -5.59 27.66 19.55
C LEU A 35 -4.54 28.15 18.53
N ALA A 36 -3.40 28.65 19.01
CA ALA A 36 -2.27 29.05 18.18
C ALA A 36 -0.97 28.81 18.95
N VAL A 37 -0.39 27.62 18.79
CA VAL A 37 0.81 27.16 19.50
C VAL A 37 1.85 26.73 18.46
N ARG A 38 2.89 27.54 18.27
CA ARG A 38 3.88 27.33 17.21
C ARG A 38 5.33 27.57 17.61
N THR A 39 5.57 28.56 18.45
CA THR A 39 6.88 28.97 18.97
C THR A 39 6.72 29.41 20.43
N PRO A 40 7.81 29.57 21.21
CA PRO A 40 7.70 29.95 22.62
C PRO A 40 6.88 31.23 22.87
N TYR A 41 6.82 32.13 21.88
CA TYR A 41 6.07 33.39 21.97
C TYR A 41 4.71 33.39 21.26
N LEU A 42 4.47 32.46 20.32
CA LEU A 42 3.13 32.19 19.78
C LEU A 42 2.54 30.98 20.50
N SER A 43 1.98 31.23 21.69
CA SER A 43 1.50 30.20 22.63
C SER A 43 0.15 30.61 23.23
N ALA A 44 -0.91 30.52 22.42
CA ALA A 44 -2.28 30.88 22.77
C ALA A 44 -3.11 29.64 23.12
N TRP A 45 -3.68 29.62 24.33
CA TRP A 45 -4.41 28.49 24.88
C TRP A 45 -5.80 28.89 25.33
N LEU A 46 -6.80 28.05 25.11
CA LEU A 46 -8.13 28.22 25.68
C LEU A 46 -8.28 27.34 26.92
N PRO A 47 -8.34 27.92 28.13
CA PRO A 47 -8.55 27.15 29.36
C PRO A 47 -9.90 26.42 29.33
N GLN A 48 -9.95 25.12 29.60
CA GLN A 48 -11.19 24.35 29.53
C GLN A 48 -11.81 24.08 30.90
N GLY A 49 -11.09 23.46 31.85
CA GLY A 49 -11.55 23.19 33.22
C GLY A 49 -12.95 22.57 33.38
N THR A 50 -13.46 22.55 34.62
CA THR A 50 -14.88 22.26 34.90
C THR A 50 -15.55 23.50 35.49
N ASP A 51 -16.63 23.96 34.87
CA ASP A 51 -17.59 24.94 35.40
C ASP A 51 -18.65 24.28 36.32
N GLY A 52 -18.45 23.01 36.67
CA GLY A 52 -19.42 22.17 37.37
C GLY A 52 -20.38 21.38 36.45
N SER A 53 -20.39 21.62 35.13
CA SER A 53 -21.23 20.91 34.16
C SER A 53 -20.53 19.73 33.45
N GLY A 54 -19.20 19.67 33.51
CA GLY A 54 -18.38 18.62 32.90
C GLY A 54 -18.09 18.82 31.41
N SER A 55 -18.68 19.82 30.74
CA SER A 55 -18.48 20.05 29.30
C SER A 55 -17.25 20.88 28.93
N GLY A 56 -16.62 21.59 29.87
CA GLY A 56 -15.56 22.57 29.58
C GLY A 56 -16.11 23.95 29.22
N ARG A 57 -15.23 24.95 29.11
CA ARG A 57 -15.60 26.32 28.73
C ARG A 57 -15.76 26.45 27.23
N ALA A 58 -16.90 26.98 26.80
CA ALA A 58 -17.15 27.28 25.40
C ALA A 58 -16.16 28.32 24.89
N LEU A 59 -15.78 28.25 23.61
CA LEU A 59 -14.99 29.29 22.94
C LEU A 59 -15.59 30.67 23.24
N ASN A 60 -16.95 30.75 23.22
CA ASN A 60 -17.82 31.55 24.12
C ASN A 60 -17.23 32.60 25.01
N ASP A 61 -16.79 32.00 26.08
CA ASP A 61 -17.15 32.37 27.42
C ASP A 61 -15.87 32.61 28.20
N GLU A 62 -14.74 32.40 27.53
CA GLU A 62 -13.41 32.49 28.05
C GLU A 62 -12.47 33.08 27.00
N TRP A 63 -11.59 33.96 27.43
CA TRP A 63 -10.55 34.47 26.55
C TRP A 63 -9.42 33.46 26.41
N PRO A 64 -8.79 33.35 25.23
CA PRO A 64 -7.50 32.70 25.14
C PRO A 64 -6.50 33.41 26.04
N SER A 65 -5.58 32.66 26.62
CA SER A 65 -4.52 33.17 27.48
C SER A 65 -3.16 32.69 27.01
N PHE A 66 -2.11 33.37 27.46
CA PHE A 66 -0.77 32.80 27.43
C PHE A 66 -0.70 31.57 28.34
N TRP A 67 0.33 30.72 28.19
CA TRP A 67 0.43 29.45 28.93
C TRP A 67 0.47 29.61 30.46
N ARG A 68 0.88 30.78 30.96
CA ARG A 68 0.87 31.13 32.39
C ARG A 68 -0.52 31.38 32.97
N LEU A 69 -1.53 31.64 32.13
CA LEU A 69 -2.92 31.97 32.49
C LEU A 69 -3.11 33.35 33.17
N ASP A 70 -2.09 34.18 33.24
CA ASP A 70 -2.10 35.53 33.84
C ASP A 70 -2.33 36.64 32.81
N GLU A 71 -2.13 36.35 31.53
CA GLU A 71 -2.28 37.27 30.41
C GLU A 71 -3.39 36.86 29.46
N THR A 72 -4.28 37.79 29.15
CA THR A 72 -5.33 37.63 28.15
C THR A 72 -4.79 37.91 26.75
N PHE A 73 -5.09 37.04 25.80
CA PHE A 73 -4.97 37.33 24.38
C PHE A 73 -6.34 37.75 23.85
N GLY A 74 -6.56 39.06 23.77
CA GLY A 74 -7.76 39.60 23.15
C GLY A 74 -7.87 39.10 21.70
N TRP A 75 -8.79 38.18 21.46
CA TRP A 75 -9.07 37.57 20.16
C TRP A 75 -10.58 37.37 20.01
N ALA A 76 -11.23 38.26 19.27
CA ALA A 76 -12.68 38.27 19.14
C ALA A 76 -13.15 37.76 17.76
N GLY A 77 -14.35 37.18 17.72
CA GLY A 77 -15.01 36.71 16.51
C GLY A 77 -16.52 36.99 16.52
N PHE A 78 -17.03 37.59 15.44
CA PHE A 78 -18.45 37.90 15.26
C PHE A 78 -18.94 37.46 13.89
N VAL A 79 -20.14 36.87 13.84
CA VAL A 79 -20.85 36.51 12.63
C VAL A 79 -22.13 37.34 12.58
N LYS A 80 -22.47 37.86 11.42
CA LYS A 80 -23.77 38.50 11.19
C LYS A 80 -24.58 37.64 10.24
N VAL A 81 -25.80 37.26 10.65
CA VAL A 81 -26.70 36.38 9.89
C VAL A 81 -28.04 37.08 9.74
N ASP A 82 -28.44 37.36 8.51
CA ASP A 82 -29.68 38.09 8.19
C ASP A 82 -29.85 39.40 8.98
N GLY A 83 -28.74 40.10 9.21
CA GLY A 83 -28.70 41.35 9.96
C GLY A 83 -28.58 41.22 11.48
N ALA A 84 -28.68 40.02 12.05
CA ALA A 84 -28.47 39.76 13.46
C ALA A 84 -27.01 39.39 13.74
N ALA A 85 -26.35 40.12 14.65
CA ALA A 85 -24.98 39.83 15.05
C ALA A 85 -24.96 38.80 16.19
N TYR A 86 -24.15 37.77 16.01
CA TYR A 86 -23.79 36.81 17.03
C TYR A 86 -22.29 36.85 17.19
N SER A 87 -21.82 36.74 18.42
CA SER A 87 -20.46 36.24 18.61
C SER A 87 -20.48 34.78 18.09
N PHE A 88 -19.41 34.16 17.56
CA PHE A 88 -19.41 32.73 17.14
C PHE A 88 -18.56 31.75 17.96
N LEU A 89 -18.43 31.86 19.26
CA LEU A 89 -19.16 32.59 20.26
C LEU A 89 -20.74 32.62 20.19
N GLY A 90 -21.48 31.80 19.39
CA GLY A 90 -22.96 31.94 19.16
C GLY A 90 -23.64 31.51 17.80
N SER A 91 -24.86 32.04 17.51
CA SER A 91 -26.05 31.44 16.82
C SER A 91 -26.10 31.18 15.28
N VAL A 92 -25.19 30.38 14.74
CA VAL A 92 -25.33 29.63 13.47
C VAL A 92 -24.40 28.41 13.56
N ASN A 93 -24.59 27.36 12.75
CA ASN A 93 -23.62 26.26 12.77
C ASN A 93 -22.34 26.71 12.04
N LEU A 94 -21.33 27.06 12.83
CA LEU A 94 -20.03 27.49 12.37
C LEU A 94 -19.01 26.42 12.73
N THR A 95 -18.21 26.04 11.74
CA THR A 95 -17.04 25.20 11.97
C THR A 95 -15.82 26.11 11.97
N ILE A 96 -15.10 26.12 13.09
CA ILE A 96 -13.86 26.89 13.26
C ILE A 96 -12.72 25.90 13.43
N ASN A 97 -11.77 25.93 12.50
CA ASN A 97 -10.60 25.08 12.54
C ASN A 97 -9.38 25.89 12.97
N PHE A 98 -8.79 25.52 14.11
CA PHE A 98 -7.51 26.03 14.59
C PHE A 98 -6.39 25.09 14.20
N LEU A 99 -5.51 25.53 13.30
CA LEU A 99 -4.45 24.69 12.75
C LEU A 99 -3.08 25.35 12.94
N SER A 100 -2.26 24.75 13.80
CA SER A 100 -0.82 24.99 13.88
C SER A 100 -0.12 23.77 13.26
N PRO A 101 0.29 23.82 11.98
CA PRO A 101 0.82 22.64 11.29
C PRO A 101 2.13 22.14 11.91
N ILE A 102 2.26 20.83 12.07
CA ILE A 102 3.54 20.14 12.29
C ILE A 102 3.98 19.58 10.94
N GLU A 103 5.19 19.92 10.51
CA GLU A 103 5.69 19.70 9.14
C GLU A 103 7.03 18.94 9.19
N PRO A 104 7.03 17.63 9.54
CA PRO A 104 8.25 16.88 9.82
C PRO A 104 9.26 16.85 8.68
N ASP A 105 8.78 16.86 7.44
CA ASP A 105 9.58 16.66 6.23
C ASP A 105 10.03 17.97 5.54
N ASP A 106 9.65 19.15 6.06
CA ASP A 106 9.95 20.45 5.43
C ASP A 106 10.37 21.50 6.48
N LEU A 107 11.67 21.77 6.56
CA LEU A 107 12.25 22.73 7.51
C LEU A 107 11.79 24.18 7.26
N VAL A 108 11.47 24.56 6.02
CA VAL A 108 10.93 25.89 5.73
C VAL A 108 9.56 26.02 6.35
N ARG A 109 8.68 25.04 6.13
CA ARG A 109 7.32 25.05 6.70
C ARG A 109 7.33 24.87 8.21
N GLN A 110 8.23 24.05 8.73
CA GLN A 110 8.32 23.80 10.17
C GLN A 110 8.83 25.02 10.94
N SER A 111 9.67 25.85 10.33
CA SER A 111 10.17 27.09 10.95
C SER A 111 9.23 28.29 10.78
N THR A 112 8.15 28.16 10.02
CA THR A 112 7.16 29.24 9.83
C THR A 112 6.38 29.50 11.12
N PRO A 113 6.49 30.69 11.75
CA PRO A 113 5.92 30.98 13.06
C PRO A 113 4.46 31.46 12.97
N PHE A 114 3.62 30.76 12.20
CA PHE A 114 2.21 31.11 11.99
C PHE A 114 1.26 29.95 12.29
N SER A 115 0.02 30.29 12.63
CA SER A 115 -1.12 29.37 12.79
C SER A 115 -2.32 29.90 12.00
N TYR A 116 -3.20 29.00 11.58
CA TYR A 116 -4.45 29.33 10.90
C TYR A 116 -5.63 29.32 11.86
N MET A 117 -6.58 30.23 11.60
CA MET A 117 -7.97 30.10 12.02
C MET A 117 -8.84 30.14 10.76
N ALA A 118 -9.59 29.08 10.50
CA ALA A 118 -10.46 29.00 9.31
C ALA A 118 -11.92 28.83 9.71
N VAL A 119 -12.81 29.63 9.12
CA VAL A 119 -14.24 29.67 9.44
C VAL A 119 -15.07 29.26 8.21
N THR A 120 -15.99 28.31 8.38
CA THR A 120 -17.00 27.96 7.37
C THR A 120 -18.41 28.03 7.94
N ALA A 121 -19.39 28.35 7.10
CA ALA A 121 -20.81 28.46 7.47
C ALA A 121 -21.68 27.57 6.58
N ALA A 122 -22.74 26.97 7.14
CA ALA A 122 -23.77 26.24 6.41
C ALA A 122 -25.15 26.48 7.05
N SER A 123 -26.19 26.63 6.21
CA SER A 123 -27.58 26.71 6.66
C SER A 123 -28.06 25.37 7.22
N THR A 124 -28.81 25.42 8.32
CA THR A 124 -29.38 24.23 8.99
C THR A 124 -30.87 24.06 8.75
N ASP A 125 -31.57 25.09 8.28
CA ASP A 125 -33.03 25.08 8.06
C ASP A 125 -33.42 24.85 6.58
N GLY A 126 -32.41 24.81 5.70
CA GLY A 126 -32.60 24.63 4.27
C GLY A 126 -32.84 25.91 3.48
N ALA A 127 -32.91 27.08 4.14
CA ALA A 127 -33.06 28.38 3.51
C ALA A 127 -31.68 29.07 3.31
N PRO A 128 -31.51 29.89 2.25
CA PRO A 128 -30.35 30.76 2.13
C PRO A 128 -30.36 31.87 3.19
N HIS A 129 -29.20 32.14 3.80
CA HIS A 129 -29.00 33.24 4.76
C HIS A 129 -27.83 34.14 4.34
N SER A 130 -27.95 35.45 4.55
CA SER A 130 -26.83 36.37 4.32
C SER A 130 -25.87 36.31 5.50
N VAL A 131 -24.60 35.96 5.25
CA VAL A 131 -23.60 35.73 6.31
C VAL A 131 -22.35 36.60 6.12
N GLN A 132 -21.93 37.29 7.18
CA GLN A 132 -20.64 37.99 7.26
C GLN A 132 -19.83 37.50 8.45
N VAL A 133 -18.51 37.39 8.32
CA VAL A 133 -17.57 36.93 9.36
C VAL A 133 -16.58 38.06 9.67
N TYR A 134 -16.33 38.30 10.96
CA TYR A 134 -15.33 39.23 11.47
C TYR A 134 -14.45 38.55 12.52
N SER A 135 -13.19 38.95 12.55
CA SER A 135 -12.32 38.70 13.71
C SER A 135 -11.29 39.81 13.90
N ASP A 136 -10.93 40.06 15.16
CA ASP A 136 -9.85 40.98 15.55
C ASP A 136 -8.93 40.35 16.59
N ILE A 137 -7.69 40.85 16.61
CA ILE A 137 -6.79 40.71 17.75
C ILE A 137 -6.49 42.08 18.37
N SER A 138 -6.22 42.11 19.69
CA SER A 138 -5.83 43.31 20.43
C SER A 138 -4.31 43.49 20.50
N GLY A 139 -3.87 44.66 20.96
CA GLY A 139 -2.46 44.93 21.29
C GLY A 139 -1.84 44.02 22.37
N GLU A 140 -2.65 43.27 23.13
CA GLU A 140 -2.18 42.34 24.20
C GLU A 140 -1.36 41.17 23.64
N TRP A 141 -1.50 40.88 22.35
CA TRP A 141 -0.68 39.88 21.67
C TRP A 141 0.82 40.23 21.64
N LEU A 142 1.18 41.50 21.85
CA LEU A 142 2.58 41.95 21.86
C LEU A 142 3.32 41.59 23.14
N VAL A 143 2.71 41.86 24.31
CA VAL A 143 3.31 41.68 25.63
C VAL A 143 2.22 41.81 26.71
N GLY A 144 2.39 41.17 27.87
CA GLY A 144 1.46 41.30 29.00
C GLY A 144 1.45 42.68 29.66
N ASP A 145 2.56 43.42 29.61
CA ASP A 145 2.64 44.80 30.11
C ASP A 145 1.91 45.77 29.18
N THR A 146 0.61 45.92 29.43
CA THR A 146 -0.29 46.76 28.63
C THR A 146 -0.04 48.27 28.78
N THR A 147 0.93 48.70 29.60
CA THR A 147 1.31 50.11 29.71
C THR A 147 2.20 50.57 28.55
N ARG A 148 2.79 49.62 27.81
CA ARG A 148 3.71 49.90 26.70
C ARG A 148 2.99 50.41 25.45
N VAL A 149 3.67 51.29 24.73
CA VAL A 149 3.17 51.89 23.48
C VAL A 149 3.36 50.94 22.31
N ALA A 150 2.28 50.68 21.58
CA ALA A 150 2.28 49.91 20.34
C ALA A 150 2.20 50.84 19.13
N ASN A 151 2.82 50.44 18.02
CA ASN A 151 2.55 51.01 16.70
C ASN A 151 2.16 49.90 15.72
N TRP A 152 1.49 50.27 14.63
CA TRP A 152 0.94 49.32 13.67
C TRP A 152 0.82 49.88 12.26
N THR A 153 0.71 48.97 11.30
CA THR A 153 0.49 49.27 9.89
C THR A 153 -0.46 48.25 9.27
N THR A 154 -1.20 48.67 8.24
CA THR A 154 -2.01 47.79 7.40
C THR A 154 -1.44 47.78 5.98
N THR A 155 -1.24 46.58 5.45
CA THR A 155 -0.77 46.37 4.07
C THR A 155 -1.79 45.53 3.30
N THR A 156 -2.15 45.99 2.11
CA THR A 156 -2.96 45.22 1.14
C THR A 156 -2.09 44.90 -0.07
N THR A 157 -1.77 43.62 -0.29
CA THR A 157 -0.90 43.22 -1.39
C THR A 157 -1.17 41.78 -1.82
N GLY A 158 -1.08 41.48 -3.12
CA GLY A 158 -1.24 40.12 -3.63
C GLY A 158 -2.57 39.44 -3.26
N GLY A 159 -3.65 40.20 -3.09
CA GLY A 159 -4.93 39.68 -2.60
C GLY A 159 -4.91 39.25 -1.14
N THR A 160 -4.02 39.84 -0.32
CA THR A 160 -3.90 39.58 1.13
C THR A 160 -3.99 40.88 1.91
N LEU A 161 -4.77 40.88 2.98
CA LEU A 161 -4.83 41.96 3.98
C LEU A 161 -3.98 41.56 5.18
N ILE A 162 -3.06 42.42 5.57
CA ILE A 162 -2.10 42.15 6.65
C ILE A 162 -2.10 43.34 7.61
N HIS A 163 -2.44 43.10 8.87
CA HIS A 163 -2.11 43.98 9.98
C HIS A 163 -0.79 43.53 10.59
N GLN A 164 0.13 44.48 10.77
CA GLN A 164 1.36 44.30 11.54
C GLN A 164 1.29 45.22 12.76
N ALA A 165 1.49 44.69 13.95
CA ALA A 165 1.60 45.45 15.18
C ALA A 165 2.90 45.10 15.91
N GLN A 166 3.50 46.07 16.59
CA GLN A 166 4.73 45.89 17.35
C GLN A 166 4.85 46.89 18.49
N LEU A 167 5.73 46.62 19.46
CA LEU A 167 6.11 47.63 20.44
C LEU A 167 6.85 48.77 19.74
N LYS A 168 6.57 50.01 20.17
CA LYS A 168 7.28 51.19 19.70
C LYS A 168 8.74 51.16 20.12
N ASP A 169 8.98 50.79 21.38
CA ASP A 169 10.30 50.64 21.95
C ASP A 169 10.59 49.14 22.13
N GLN A 170 11.36 48.57 21.19
CA GLN A 170 11.73 47.17 21.21
C GLN A 170 13.09 46.95 21.88
N THR A 171 13.22 45.85 22.62
CA THR A 171 14.48 45.43 23.24
C THR A 171 14.89 44.06 22.69
N PRO A 172 15.93 43.98 21.84
CA PRO A 172 16.35 42.73 21.24
C PRO A 172 16.77 41.68 22.26
N PHE A 173 16.40 40.42 22.00
CA PHE A 173 16.71 39.25 22.83
C PHE A 173 16.35 39.38 24.33
N ALA A 174 15.37 40.24 24.67
CA ALA A 174 14.89 40.39 26.04
C ALA A 174 13.47 39.86 26.19
N GLU A 175 13.21 39.25 27.35
CA GLU A 175 11.88 38.84 27.79
C GLU A 175 11.41 39.70 28.97
N LEU A 176 10.10 39.88 29.08
CA LEU A 176 9.42 40.29 30.29
C LEU A 176 8.32 39.27 30.53
N ASP A 177 8.39 38.58 31.68
CA ASP A 177 7.47 37.48 32.00
C ASP A 177 7.33 36.54 30.79
N ASP A 178 8.41 35.89 30.33
CA ASP A 178 8.46 35.00 29.14
C ASP A 178 7.86 35.55 27.81
N ARG A 179 7.58 36.85 27.71
CA ARG A 179 7.09 37.50 26.49
C ARG A 179 8.23 38.31 25.91
N VAL A 180 8.51 38.09 24.64
CA VAL A 180 9.59 38.79 23.96
C VAL A 180 9.30 40.28 23.80
N LEU A 181 10.32 41.11 23.99
CA LEU A 181 10.23 42.56 23.82
C LEU A 181 10.65 43.03 22.42
N GLN A 182 10.80 42.11 21.47
CA GLN A 182 11.16 42.36 20.07
C GLN A 182 10.28 41.58 19.09
N GLY A 183 10.12 42.10 17.88
CA GLY A 183 9.34 41.50 16.82
C GLY A 183 7.98 42.15 16.61
N SER A 184 7.18 41.55 15.74
CA SER A 184 5.84 42.01 15.41
C SER A 184 4.85 40.85 15.41
N VAL A 185 3.64 41.14 15.86
CA VAL A 185 2.47 40.28 15.64
C VAL A 185 1.86 40.64 14.29
N TYR A 186 1.53 39.61 13.53
CA TYR A 186 0.86 39.72 12.25
C TYR A 186 -0.49 39.05 12.32
N TYR A 187 -1.52 39.76 11.85
CA TYR A 187 -2.87 39.22 11.67
C TYR A 187 -3.32 39.48 10.24
N ALA A 188 -3.62 38.41 9.51
CA ALA A 188 -3.83 38.50 8.08
C ALA A 188 -5.02 37.66 7.63
N LEU A 189 -5.59 38.05 6.49
CA LEU A 189 -6.69 37.37 5.81
C LEU A 189 -6.44 37.36 4.31
N GLN A 190 -6.71 36.23 3.66
CA GLN A 190 -6.74 36.14 2.21
C GLN A 190 -7.99 36.88 1.70
N ASP A 191 -7.78 37.96 0.94
CA ASP A 191 -8.87 38.79 0.43
C ASP A 191 -9.54 38.13 -0.79
N ALA A 192 -10.78 37.68 -0.60
CA ALA A 192 -11.59 37.07 -1.66
C ALA A 192 -12.36 38.11 -2.50
N GLY A 193 -12.08 39.41 -2.36
CA GLY A 193 -12.69 40.51 -3.12
C GLY A 193 -13.91 41.16 -2.45
N SER A 194 -14.32 40.66 -1.28
CA SER A 194 -15.37 41.23 -0.42
C SER A 194 -14.92 41.37 1.04
N SER A 195 -13.61 41.49 1.25
CA SER A 195 -13.04 41.73 2.57
C SER A 195 -13.04 43.21 2.92
N THR A 196 -13.15 43.50 4.21
CA THR A 196 -12.96 44.85 4.75
C THR A 196 -12.05 44.79 5.96
N TYR A 197 -11.35 45.89 6.25
CA TYR A 197 -10.44 45.98 7.41
C TYR A 197 -10.66 47.26 8.20
N GLN A 198 -10.25 47.26 9.47
CA GLN A 198 -10.18 48.47 10.28
C GLN A 198 -9.26 48.29 11.48
N THR A 199 -8.39 49.26 11.73
CA THR A 199 -7.66 49.37 13.00
C THR A 199 -8.23 50.53 13.83
N GLY A 200 -8.24 50.41 15.16
CA GLY A 200 -8.78 51.44 16.06
C GLY A 200 -9.21 50.90 17.42
N GLN A 201 -9.97 51.68 18.19
CA GLN A 201 -10.48 51.26 19.50
C GLN A 201 -11.44 50.06 19.40
N ASN A 202 -11.26 49.05 20.25
CA ASN A 202 -12.08 47.83 20.28
C ASN A 202 -13.60 48.08 20.23
N THR A 203 -14.13 48.99 21.04
CA THR A 203 -15.57 49.29 21.09
C THR A 203 -16.09 49.93 19.82
N VAL A 204 -15.26 50.71 19.12
CA VAL A 204 -15.63 51.40 17.87
C VAL A 204 -15.57 50.43 16.70
N VAL A 205 -14.48 49.67 16.57
CA VAL A 205 -14.28 48.74 15.44
C VAL A 205 -15.29 47.59 15.50
N ARG A 206 -15.53 47.02 16.68
CA ARG A 206 -16.50 45.93 16.84
C ARG A 206 -17.94 46.40 16.60
N ALA A 207 -18.31 47.59 17.12
CA ALA A 207 -19.62 48.18 16.86
C ALA A 207 -19.85 48.46 15.36
N GLN A 208 -18.83 48.95 14.65
CA GLN A 208 -18.89 49.17 13.20
C GLN A 208 -19.30 47.89 12.45
N PHE A 209 -18.71 46.74 12.78
CA PHE A 209 -19.10 45.46 12.17
C PHE A 209 -20.49 45.00 12.63
N ILE A 210 -20.79 45.07 13.93
CA ILE A 210 -22.09 44.66 14.48
C ILE A 210 -23.23 45.42 13.80
N ASP A 211 -23.08 46.74 13.61
CA ASP A 211 -24.12 47.59 13.03
C ASP A 211 -24.23 47.43 11.51
N ASN A 212 -23.10 47.27 10.80
CA ASN A 212 -23.08 47.38 9.33
C ASN A 212 -22.77 46.07 8.58
N GLY A 213 -22.28 45.02 9.26
CA GLY A 213 -21.79 43.79 8.64
C GLY A 213 -20.46 43.94 7.88
N SER A 214 -19.83 45.12 7.94
CA SER A 214 -18.57 45.42 7.26
C SER A 214 -17.78 46.49 8.02
N LEU A 215 -16.47 46.53 7.78
CA LEU A 215 -15.53 47.49 8.35
C LEU A 215 -15.30 48.70 7.44
N ALA A 216 -14.80 49.79 8.02
CA ALA A 216 -14.71 51.07 7.32
C ALA A 216 -13.57 51.19 6.29
N ASN A 217 -12.69 50.18 6.16
CA ASN A 217 -11.47 50.23 5.35
C ASN A 217 -10.57 51.41 5.73
N THR A 218 -10.35 51.56 7.03
CA THR A 218 -9.55 52.66 7.60
C THR A 218 -8.42 52.11 8.46
N GLN A 219 -7.33 52.86 8.53
CA GLN A 219 -6.22 52.60 9.44
C GLN A 219 -6.13 53.75 10.43
N ASP A 220 -6.26 53.44 11.71
CA ASP A 220 -5.91 54.34 12.81
C ASP A 220 -4.38 54.60 12.79
N THR A 221 -3.97 55.86 12.93
CA THR A 221 -2.56 56.28 12.97
C THR A 221 -2.15 56.83 14.32
N ASP A 222 -3.05 56.87 15.30
CA ASP A 222 -2.82 57.40 16.64
C ASP A 222 -2.24 56.32 17.56
N PHE A 223 -0.94 56.04 17.40
CA PHE A 223 -0.22 55.05 18.19
C PHE A 223 -0.19 55.38 19.69
N ARG A 224 -0.53 54.40 20.53
CA ARG A 224 -0.79 54.60 21.97
C ARG A 224 -0.45 53.35 22.79
N ALA A 225 -0.55 53.47 24.12
CA ALA A 225 -0.38 52.34 25.02
C ALA A 225 -1.44 51.26 24.76
N ILE A 226 -1.09 49.98 24.94
CA ILE A 226 -2.01 48.86 24.67
C ILE A 226 -3.32 48.99 25.47
N ARG A 227 -3.26 49.44 26.73
CA ARG A 227 -4.44 49.67 27.57
C ARG A 227 -5.24 50.95 27.25
N ASP A 228 -4.71 51.83 26.41
CA ASP A 228 -5.31 53.12 26.07
C ASP A 228 -6.21 52.97 24.84
N ASP A 229 -7.53 53.10 25.02
CA ASP A 229 -8.53 52.83 23.98
C ASP A 229 -8.26 51.55 23.18
N TRP A 230 -7.85 50.47 23.89
CA TRP A 230 -7.56 49.11 23.41
C TRP A 230 -7.50 48.97 21.88
N PRO A 231 -6.34 49.22 21.24
CA PRO A 231 -6.23 49.13 19.79
C PRO A 231 -6.42 47.68 19.34
N VAL A 232 -7.29 47.49 18.35
CA VAL A 232 -7.58 46.20 17.71
C VAL A 232 -7.32 46.25 16.21
N PHE A 233 -7.07 45.07 15.64
CA PHE A 233 -6.71 44.86 14.25
C PHE A 233 -7.78 43.99 13.57
N GLY A 234 -8.88 44.62 13.13
CA GLY A 234 -10.08 43.94 12.68
C GLY A 234 -10.08 43.62 11.18
N LEU A 235 -10.46 42.39 10.85
CA LEU A 235 -10.64 41.87 9.50
C LEU A 235 -12.05 41.29 9.37
N ALA A 236 -12.73 41.56 8.27
CA ALA A 236 -14.05 41.01 7.97
C ALA A 236 -14.17 40.53 6.52
N GLN A 237 -15.02 39.54 6.29
CA GLN A 237 -15.29 38.92 5.00
C GLN A 237 -16.80 38.69 4.85
N ASP A 238 -17.38 39.18 3.76
CA ASP A 238 -18.77 38.88 3.39
C ASP A 238 -18.83 37.57 2.59
N LEU A 239 -19.61 36.60 3.08
CA LEU A 239 -19.82 35.29 2.44
C LEU A 239 -21.03 35.29 1.49
N GLY A 240 -21.85 36.34 1.49
CA GLY A 240 -23.09 36.40 0.72
C GLY A 240 -24.14 35.41 1.23
N ASP A 241 -24.94 34.85 0.32
CA ASP A 241 -26.03 33.93 0.65
C ASP A 241 -25.51 32.49 0.83
N VAL A 242 -25.47 32.02 2.08
CA VAL A 242 -25.07 30.67 2.48
C VAL A 242 -26.28 29.75 2.54
N SER A 243 -26.21 28.61 1.85
CA SER A 243 -27.26 27.58 1.83
C SER A 243 -26.82 26.32 2.59
N THR A 244 -27.43 25.16 2.32
CA THR A 244 -27.08 23.89 3.00
C THR A 244 -25.67 23.38 2.71
N THR A 245 -25.05 23.82 1.61
CA THR A 245 -23.65 23.52 1.31
C THR A 245 -22.76 24.49 2.06
N ALA A 246 -21.75 23.98 2.76
CA ALA A 246 -20.79 24.82 3.47
C ALA A 246 -20.11 25.82 2.52
N SER A 247 -19.92 27.05 3.00
CA SER A 247 -19.15 28.08 2.30
C SER A 247 -17.70 27.64 2.09
N GLU A 248 -17.01 28.30 1.15
CA GLU A 248 -15.55 28.26 1.15
C GLU A 248 -15.01 28.81 2.48
N PRO A 249 -13.87 28.30 2.98
CA PRO A 249 -13.30 28.76 4.25
C PRO A 249 -12.80 30.21 4.18
N VAL A 250 -13.18 31.03 5.15
CA VAL A 250 -12.50 32.30 5.44
C VAL A 250 -11.27 31.98 6.27
N VAL A 251 -10.08 32.18 5.70
CA VAL A 251 -8.80 31.79 6.33
C VAL A 251 -8.09 33.02 6.86
N PHE A 252 -7.87 33.02 8.18
CA PHE A 252 -7.04 33.98 8.90
C PHE A 252 -5.69 33.33 9.25
N ALA A 253 -4.63 34.13 9.25
CA ALA A 253 -3.32 33.75 9.75
C ALA A 253 -2.91 34.66 10.91
N ILE A 254 -2.36 34.04 11.95
CA ILE A 254 -1.81 34.73 13.11
C ILE A 254 -0.39 34.24 13.38
N GLY A 255 0.53 35.16 13.64
CA GLY A 255 1.92 34.81 13.92
C GLY A 255 2.67 35.91 14.65
N HIS A 256 3.75 35.52 15.32
CA HIS A 256 4.69 36.43 15.94
C HIS A 256 6.06 36.22 15.30
N VAL A 257 6.58 37.23 14.61
CA VAL A 257 7.85 37.14 13.88
C VAL A 257 8.86 38.11 14.48
N ARG A 258 10.07 37.60 14.76
CA ARG A 258 11.24 38.37 15.22
C ARG A 258 12.47 37.81 14.52
N ASP A 259 13.41 38.63 14.08
CA ASP A 259 14.58 38.11 13.39
C ASP A 259 15.77 39.05 13.61
N PRO A 260 16.94 38.58 14.09
CA PRO A 260 17.26 37.19 14.46
C PRO A 260 16.43 36.65 15.64
N VAL A 261 16.32 35.31 15.73
CA VAL A 261 15.48 34.62 16.74
C VAL A 261 16.23 34.21 18.00
N ILE A 262 17.49 33.79 17.85
CA ILE A 262 18.37 33.31 18.93
C ILE A 262 19.70 34.05 18.83
N ASN A 263 20.32 34.37 19.96
CA ASN A 263 21.68 34.89 20.00
C ASN A 263 22.62 33.82 20.55
N TYR A 264 23.48 33.23 19.72
CA TYR A 264 24.24 32.02 20.03
C TYR A 264 25.74 32.27 20.10
N ILE A 265 26.39 31.84 21.17
CA ILE A 265 27.84 31.93 21.35
C ILE A 265 28.60 31.07 20.31
N GLN A 266 29.67 31.63 19.77
CA GLN A 266 30.55 30.97 18.79
C GLN A 266 31.84 30.47 19.47
N PRO A 267 32.60 29.56 18.83
CA PRO A 267 33.85 29.04 19.41
C PRO A 267 34.91 30.10 19.73
N ASP A 268 34.85 31.28 19.10
CA ASP A 268 35.76 32.41 19.36
C ASP A 268 35.26 33.34 20.50
N GLY A 269 34.15 32.99 21.15
CA GLY A 269 33.52 33.77 22.22
C GLY A 269 32.63 34.92 21.72
N THR A 270 32.45 35.08 20.41
CA THR A 270 31.53 36.10 19.86
C THR A 270 30.09 35.60 19.85
N MET A 271 29.12 36.53 19.92
CA MET A 271 27.69 36.20 19.81
C MET A 271 27.21 36.33 18.37
N GLN A 272 26.51 35.32 17.87
CA GLN A 272 25.92 35.29 16.52
C GLN A 272 24.39 35.30 16.60
N GLY A 273 23.76 36.27 15.94
CA GLY A 273 22.33 36.25 15.68
C GLY A 273 21.96 35.15 14.68
N ARG A 274 21.15 34.19 15.10
CA ARG A 274 20.63 33.08 14.30
C ARG A 274 19.24 33.44 13.78
N SER A 275 19.00 33.26 12.48
CA SER A 275 17.74 33.64 11.83
C SER A 275 16.85 32.42 11.61
N TYR A 276 15.54 32.61 11.44
CA TYR A 276 14.63 31.49 11.12
C TYR A 276 15.06 30.73 9.86
N TYR A 277 14.84 29.41 9.82
CA TYR A 277 15.12 28.61 8.63
C TYR A 277 14.32 29.08 7.40
N TRP A 278 13.07 29.54 7.54
CA TRP A 278 12.23 29.97 6.41
C TRP A 278 12.84 31.10 5.57
N ARG A 279 13.78 31.87 6.13
CA ARG A 279 14.57 32.89 5.43
C ARG A 279 15.35 32.33 4.26
N SER A 280 15.62 31.02 4.24
CA SER A 280 16.23 30.35 3.09
C SER A 280 15.38 30.39 1.82
N LYS A 281 14.08 30.72 1.94
CA LYS A 281 13.11 30.66 0.83
C LYS A 281 12.41 31.99 0.59
N TYR A 282 12.03 32.71 1.64
CA TYR A 282 11.25 33.95 1.52
C TYR A 282 12.08 35.15 1.96
N ASP A 283 12.07 36.21 1.14
CA ASP A 283 12.86 37.42 1.41
C ASP A 283 12.12 38.34 2.40
N SER A 284 10.79 38.26 2.47
CA SER A 284 9.96 39.11 3.34
C SER A 284 8.87 38.35 4.09
N VAL A 285 8.46 38.88 5.24
CA VAL A 285 7.34 38.34 6.04
C VAL A 285 6.02 38.41 5.25
N THR A 286 5.82 39.44 4.43
CA THR A 286 4.65 39.58 3.55
C THR A 286 4.54 38.43 2.55
N GLU A 287 5.65 38.05 1.92
CA GLU A 287 5.69 36.92 1.00
C GLU A 287 5.41 35.60 1.74
N LEU A 288 6.02 35.42 2.92
CA LEU A 288 5.79 34.27 3.79
C LEU A 288 4.30 34.13 4.17
N ILE A 289 3.65 35.20 4.63
CA ILE A 289 2.22 35.22 5.01
C ILE A 289 1.35 34.88 3.80
N THR A 290 1.62 35.47 2.64
CA THR A 290 0.85 35.21 1.42
C THR A 290 0.97 33.74 0.99
N ALA A 291 2.18 33.18 1.07
CA ALA A 291 2.42 31.77 0.78
C ALA A 291 1.77 30.85 1.83
N PHE A 292 1.79 31.21 3.11
CA PHE A 292 1.15 30.48 4.19
C PHE A 292 -0.36 30.43 3.98
N LEU A 293 -1.04 31.57 3.85
CA LEU A 293 -2.49 31.64 3.60
C LEU A 293 -2.93 30.81 2.38
N SER A 294 -2.17 30.90 1.28
CA SER A 294 -2.44 30.13 0.05
C SER A 294 -2.25 28.61 0.21
N ASP A 295 -1.46 28.18 1.20
CA ASP A 295 -1.17 26.76 1.43
C ASP A 295 -2.18 26.05 2.34
N TYR A 296 -3.09 26.78 2.99
CA TYR A 296 -4.08 26.23 3.93
C TYR A 296 -4.73 24.89 3.50
N PRO A 297 -5.31 24.72 2.29
CA PRO A 297 -5.91 23.45 1.91
C PRO A 297 -4.91 22.28 1.88
N TYR A 298 -3.65 22.56 1.51
CA TYR A 298 -2.59 21.57 1.52
C TYR A 298 -2.04 21.30 2.93
N ALA A 299 -1.90 22.35 3.75
CA ALA A 299 -1.52 22.22 5.15
C ALA A 299 -2.53 21.38 5.94
N LEU A 300 -3.83 21.62 5.73
CA LEU A 300 -4.90 20.84 6.34
C LEU A 300 -4.85 19.37 5.90
N ALA A 301 -4.61 19.10 4.61
CA ALA A 301 -4.50 17.73 4.10
C ALA A 301 -3.28 16.99 4.69
N ARG A 302 -2.13 17.66 4.80
CA ARG A 302 -0.92 17.09 5.43
C ARG A 302 -1.13 16.84 6.92
N ALA A 303 -1.70 17.81 7.65
CA ALA A 303 -2.02 17.67 9.06
C ALA A 303 -3.00 16.51 9.31
N THR A 304 -4.09 16.42 8.53
CA THR A 304 -5.05 15.31 8.63
C THR A 304 -4.39 13.95 8.38
N THR A 305 -3.44 13.88 7.45
CA THR A 305 -2.69 12.65 7.17
C THR A 305 -1.77 12.28 8.34
N LEU A 306 -1.08 13.26 8.91
CA LEU A 306 -0.22 13.06 10.07
C LEU A 306 -1.03 12.66 11.31
N ASP A 307 -2.13 13.35 11.60
CA ASP A 307 -3.03 13.05 12.71
C ASP A 307 -3.60 11.64 12.60
N ALA A 308 -4.07 11.24 11.40
CA ALA A 308 -4.54 9.88 11.17
C ALA A 308 -3.45 8.81 11.39
N GLN A 309 -2.19 9.13 11.09
CA GLN A 309 -1.05 8.24 11.30
C GLN A 309 -0.69 8.14 12.79
N ILE A 310 -0.66 9.27 13.51
CA ILE A 310 -0.42 9.34 14.95
C ILE A 310 -1.49 8.55 15.70
N ARG A 311 -2.77 8.86 15.43
CA ARG A 311 -3.91 8.18 16.04
C ARG A 311 -3.86 6.68 15.81
N LYS A 312 -3.64 6.25 14.57
CA LYS A 312 -3.53 4.84 14.21
C LYS A 312 -2.43 4.11 14.98
N ASP A 313 -1.25 4.72 15.10
CA ASP A 313 -0.12 4.09 15.79
C ASP A 313 -0.36 4.03 17.31
N ALA A 314 -0.95 5.06 17.90
CA ALA A 314 -1.26 5.09 19.32
C ALA A 314 -2.45 4.20 19.70
N GLU A 315 -3.50 4.13 18.87
CA GLU A 315 -4.67 3.25 19.08
C GLU A 315 -4.31 1.76 18.99
N ALA A 316 -3.16 1.41 18.38
CA ALA A 316 -2.63 0.05 18.45
C ALA A 316 -2.24 -0.37 19.88
N ILE A 317 -2.05 0.59 20.78
CA ILE A 317 -1.85 0.38 22.23
C ILE A 317 -3.20 0.50 22.95
N SER A 318 -3.81 1.69 22.93
CA SER A 318 -5.18 1.91 23.41
C SER A 318 -5.75 3.25 22.89
N PRO A 319 -7.09 3.42 22.87
CA PRO A 319 -7.72 4.71 22.55
C PRO A 319 -7.29 5.84 23.51
N GLU A 320 -7.19 5.55 24.81
CA GLU A 320 -6.79 6.52 25.83
C GLU A 320 -5.36 7.04 25.59
N TYR A 321 -4.47 6.17 25.12
CA TYR A 321 -3.10 6.57 24.77
C TYR A 321 -3.06 7.48 23.54
N ALA A 322 -3.95 7.28 22.57
CA ALA A 322 -4.05 8.17 21.41
C ALA A 322 -4.42 9.60 21.79
N ASP A 323 -5.35 9.78 22.73
CA ASP A 323 -5.73 11.10 23.21
C ASP A 323 -4.57 11.82 23.92
N ILE A 324 -3.79 11.09 24.73
CA ILE A 324 -2.59 11.62 25.41
C ILE A 324 -1.54 12.10 24.39
N VAL A 325 -1.25 11.26 23.39
CA VAL A 325 -0.22 11.52 22.38
C VAL A 325 -0.59 12.73 21.52
N GLU A 326 -1.83 12.79 21.00
CA GLU A 326 -2.27 13.89 20.15
C GLU A 326 -2.18 15.25 20.85
N LEU A 327 -2.57 15.32 22.12
CA LEU A 327 -2.50 16.55 22.92
C LEU A 327 -1.05 17.02 23.14
N SER A 328 -0.10 16.09 23.16
CA SER A 328 1.31 16.37 23.42
C SER A 328 2.05 16.99 22.22
N MET A 329 1.58 16.73 20.99
CA MET A 329 2.30 17.05 19.76
C MET A 329 2.56 18.55 19.58
N ARG A 330 1.50 19.37 19.49
CA ARG A 330 1.63 20.82 19.23
C ARG A 330 2.36 21.55 20.36
N GLN A 331 2.13 21.13 21.61
CA GLN A 331 2.80 21.71 22.77
C GLN A 331 4.32 21.53 22.69
N SER A 332 4.77 20.33 22.34
CA SER A 332 6.20 20.00 22.29
C SER A 332 6.93 20.81 21.22
N PHE A 333 6.35 20.90 20.01
CA PHE A 333 6.92 21.74 18.95
C PHE A 333 6.79 23.24 19.23
N GLY A 334 5.77 23.65 19.98
CA GLY A 334 5.55 25.02 20.41
C GLY A 334 6.69 25.61 21.25
N ALA A 335 7.60 24.80 21.78
CA ALA A 335 8.76 25.29 22.53
C ALA A 335 10.03 25.48 21.67
N THR A 336 9.96 25.25 20.35
CA THR A 336 11.15 25.09 19.51
C THR A 336 11.31 26.17 18.44
N GLU A 337 12.55 26.42 18.02
CA GLU A 337 12.90 27.29 16.89
C GLU A 337 13.99 26.62 16.03
N ILE A 338 13.79 26.55 14.71
CA ILE A 338 14.78 26.03 13.75
C ILE A 338 15.44 27.19 13.03
N THR A 339 16.77 27.22 13.06
CA THR A 339 17.57 28.39 12.68
C THR A 339 18.67 28.07 11.69
N ILE A 340 19.11 29.10 10.95
CA ILE A 340 20.26 29.10 10.04
C ILE A 340 21.17 30.31 10.31
N SER A 341 22.45 30.19 9.94
CA SER A 341 23.37 31.34 9.90
C SER A 341 23.38 32.03 8.53
N GLY A 342 24.11 33.14 8.47
CA GLY A 342 24.27 33.96 7.27
C GLY A 342 23.51 35.27 7.39
N SER A 343 23.27 35.88 6.24
CA SER A 343 22.57 37.15 6.13
C SER A 343 21.66 37.14 4.89
N GLU A 344 20.82 38.16 4.77
CA GLU A 344 19.94 38.33 3.61
C GLU A 344 20.71 38.19 2.29
N GLY A 345 20.18 37.35 1.38
CA GLY A 345 20.80 37.01 0.10
C GLY A 345 21.93 35.97 0.15
N ALA A 346 22.35 35.52 1.34
CA ALA A 346 23.47 34.59 1.53
C ALA A 346 23.28 33.67 2.76
N TRP A 347 22.10 33.08 2.91
CA TRP A 347 21.77 32.17 4.01
C TRP A 347 22.50 30.82 3.89
N ASN A 348 23.03 30.31 5.00
CA ASN A 348 23.71 29.01 5.04
C ASN A 348 22.74 27.91 5.49
N THR A 349 22.14 27.22 4.53
CA THR A 349 21.17 26.14 4.78
C THR A 349 21.81 24.82 5.25
N SER A 350 23.13 24.73 5.29
CA SER A 350 23.84 23.56 5.83
C SER A 350 24.11 23.70 7.34
N ASP A 351 24.15 24.92 7.85
CA ASP A 351 24.36 25.23 9.27
C ASP A 351 22.99 25.37 9.96
N VAL A 352 22.35 24.23 10.17
CA VAL A 352 21.02 24.13 10.79
C VAL A 352 21.15 23.80 12.25
N LEU A 353 20.56 24.64 13.11
CA LEU A 353 20.50 24.43 14.55
C LEU A 353 19.05 24.55 15.02
N MET A 354 18.67 23.73 15.99
CA MET A 354 17.36 23.77 16.62
C MET A 354 17.51 24.10 18.10
N PHE A 355 16.73 25.08 18.55
CA PHE A 355 16.72 25.52 19.93
C PHE A 355 15.38 25.23 20.59
N ILE A 356 15.41 24.88 21.87
CA ILE A 356 14.21 24.59 22.67
C ILE A 356 14.23 25.42 23.95
N LYS A 357 13.11 26.06 24.27
CA LYS A 357 12.93 26.81 25.52
C LYS A 357 12.40 25.89 26.61
N GLU A 358 12.97 25.97 27.80
CA GLU A 358 12.41 25.40 29.00
C GLU A 358 11.24 26.25 29.54
N ILE A 359 10.06 26.05 28.97
CA ILE A 359 8.83 26.75 29.38
C ILE A 359 8.47 26.39 30.83
N SER A 360 7.89 27.33 31.57
CA SER A 360 7.37 27.12 32.94
C SER A 360 8.39 26.69 33.99
N SER A 361 9.64 27.11 33.82
CA SER A 361 10.76 27.00 34.76
C SER A 361 11.52 28.34 34.72
N ASP A 362 12.86 28.32 34.80
CA ASP A 362 13.72 29.51 34.78
C ASP A 362 14.02 30.03 33.35
N GLY A 363 13.54 29.33 32.32
CA GLY A 363 13.57 29.76 30.93
C GLY A 363 14.88 29.45 30.21
N ASN A 364 15.67 28.50 30.72
CA ASN A 364 16.92 28.03 30.11
C ASN A 364 16.72 27.53 28.68
N LEU A 365 17.83 27.52 27.94
CA LEU A 365 17.84 27.26 26.51
C LEU A 365 18.62 25.98 26.21
N ASN A 366 17.98 25.05 25.51
CA ASN A 366 18.51 23.71 25.22
C ASN A 366 18.92 22.93 26.48
N THR A 367 18.15 23.04 27.56
CA THR A 367 18.32 22.23 28.76
C THR A 367 18.29 20.74 28.40
N VAL A 368 19.34 20.00 28.77
CA VAL A 368 19.58 18.62 28.31
C VAL A 368 18.54 17.67 28.91
N ASP A 369 18.22 17.82 30.19
CA ASP A 369 17.17 17.06 30.88
C ASP A 369 15.73 17.49 30.49
N ILE A 370 15.57 18.46 29.60
CA ILE A 370 14.30 18.79 28.89
C ILE A 370 14.26 18.17 27.51
N ILE A 371 15.40 18.18 26.80
CA ILE A 371 15.54 17.51 25.50
C ILE A 371 15.32 16.00 25.68
N MET A 372 15.89 15.39 26.72
CA MET A 372 15.78 13.95 26.97
C MET A 372 14.33 13.45 27.11
N PRO A 373 13.48 14.00 28.01
CA PRO A 373 12.09 13.58 28.08
C PRO A 373 11.31 13.93 26.82
N ALA A 374 11.59 15.05 26.13
CA ALA A 374 10.92 15.40 24.88
C ALA A 374 11.40 14.57 23.67
N TRP A 375 12.53 13.87 23.77
CA TRP A 375 13.17 13.11 22.71
C TRP A 375 12.23 12.25 21.85
N PRO A 376 11.24 11.52 22.42
CA PRO A 376 10.37 10.64 21.64
C PRO A 376 9.54 11.36 20.59
N VAL A 377 9.10 12.61 20.80
CA VAL A 377 8.32 13.32 19.78
C VAL A 377 9.17 13.64 18.55
N PHE A 378 10.44 14.00 18.75
CA PHE A 378 11.37 14.31 17.67
C PHE A 378 11.78 13.04 16.93
N VAL A 379 12.06 11.95 17.66
CA VAL A 379 12.33 10.63 17.05
C VAL A 379 11.15 10.13 16.21
N TYR A 380 9.91 10.28 16.71
CA TYR A 380 8.71 9.84 16.00
C TYR A 380 8.48 10.61 14.70
N THR A 381 8.71 11.93 14.73
CA THR A 381 8.40 12.83 13.61
C THR A 381 9.51 12.91 12.58
N ASN A 382 10.70 13.34 12.98
CA ASN A 382 11.88 13.39 12.11
C ASN A 382 13.16 13.33 12.95
N ILE A 383 13.91 12.24 12.74
CA ILE A 383 15.17 11.97 13.45
C ILE A 383 16.24 13.07 13.24
N ASP A 384 16.16 13.88 12.18
CA ASP A 384 17.11 14.98 11.95
C ASP A 384 16.94 16.10 12.99
N TYR A 385 15.74 16.30 13.55
CA TYR A 385 15.52 17.26 14.64
C TYR A 385 16.35 16.93 15.88
N CYS A 386 16.53 15.64 16.17
CA CYS A 386 17.37 15.17 17.27
C CYS A 386 18.82 15.64 17.09
N LYS A 387 19.36 15.54 15.87
CA LYS A 387 20.69 16.08 15.55
C LYS A 387 20.74 17.59 15.75
N TYR A 388 19.78 18.33 15.20
CA TYR A 388 19.78 19.79 15.29
C TYR A 388 19.62 20.31 16.72
N LEU A 389 18.98 19.56 17.63
CA LEU A 389 18.86 19.89 19.05
C LEU A 389 20.16 19.66 19.83
N LEU A 390 20.91 18.61 19.48
CA LEU A 390 22.17 18.28 20.16
C LEU A 390 23.34 19.13 19.68
N LEU A 391 23.35 19.56 18.41
CA LEU A 391 24.47 20.32 17.83
C LEU A 391 24.87 21.57 18.62
N PRO A 392 23.94 22.46 19.06
CA PRO A 392 24.30 23.62 19.88
C PRO A 392 25.08 23.26 21.16
N LEU A 393 24.67 22.19 21.84
CA LEU A 393 25.31 21.72 23.08
C LEU A 393 26.69 21.12 22.80
N LEU A 394 26.81 20.36 21.72
CA LEU A 394 28.05 19.70 21.31
C LEU A 394 29.10 20.72 20.83
N ASP A 395 28.70 21.66 19.97
CA ASP A 395 29.59 22.71 19.44
C ASP A 395 30.11 23.62 20.55
N TYR A 396 29.22 24.04 21.46
CA TYR A 396 29.61 24.87 22.60
C TYR A 396 30.65 24.17 23.49
N GLN A 397 30.38 22.92 23.91
CA GLN A 397 31.30 22.19 24.80
C GLN A 397 32.62 21.81 24.09
N ALA A 398 32.56 21.48 22.80
CA ALA A 398 33.74 21.17 21.99
C ALA A 398 34.64 22.39 21.75
N SER A 399 34.11 23.61 21.86
CA SER A 399 34.92 24.83 21.79
C SER A 399 35.90 24.99 22.94
N GLY A 400 35.73 24.22 24.03
CA GLY A 400 36.56 24.30 25.24
C GLY A 400 36.24 25.48 26.15
N GLN A 401 35.14 26.20 25.89
CA GLN A 401 34.69 27.32 26.71
C GLN A 401 34.04 26.90 28.02
N TYR A 402 33.43 25.71 28.06
CA TYR A 402 32.85 25.14 29.27
C TYR A 402 33.94 24.46 30.13
N PRO A 403 34.16 24.87 31.39
CA PRO A 403 35.31 24.42 32.17
C PRO A 403 35.13 23.06 32.86
N ASN A 404 33.88 22.61 33.06
CA ASN A 404 33.59 21.36 33.76
C ASN A 404 33.86 20.12 32.89
N LYS A 405 33.98 18.96 33.55
CA LYS A 405 34.29 17.67 32.88
C LYS A 405 33.08 16.80 32.57
N TYR A 406 31.93 17.15 33.12
CA TYR A 406 30.63 16.55 32.80
C TYR A 406 29.96 17.32 31.65
N ALA A 407 28.80 16.85 31.18
CA ALA A 407 28.04 17.56 30.17
C ALA A 407 27.31 18.78 30.77
N VAL A 408 27.32 19.91 30.06
CA VAL A 408 26.60 21.12 30.46
C VAL A 408 25.09 20.87 30.57
N HIS A 409 24.44 21.49 31.56
CA HIS A 409 23.00 21.45 31.73
C HIS A 409 22.24 22.15 30.60
N ASP A 410 22.61 23.38 30.26
CA ASP A 410 21.92 24.21 29.28
C ASP A 410 22.88 25.20 28.59
N LEU A 411 22.36 26.03 27.69
CA LEU A 411 23.13 27.00 26.91
C LEU A 411 22.90 28.46 27.33
N GLY A 412 22.35 28.74 28.50
CA GLY A 412 22.18 30.10 28.99
C GLY A 412 20.99 30.22 29.93
N ALA A 413 21.11 31.14 30.89
CA ALA A 413 20.14 31.30 31.96
C ALA A 413 18.73 31.70 31.49
N HIS A 414 18.61 32.42 30.36
CA HIS A 414 17.33 32.90 29.86
C HIS A 414 17.24 32.92 28.33
N TYR A 415 16.18 32.33 27.80
CA TYR A 415 15.79 32.41 26.40
C TYR A 415 15.53 33.88 25.96
N PRO A 416 15.89 34.30 24.73
CA PRO A 416 16.50 33.55 23.62
C PRO A 416 18.03 33.68 23.52
N VAL A 417 18.73 33.98 24.62
CA VAL A 417 20.18 34.12 24.63
C VAL A 417 20.82 32.78 24.98
N ALA A 418 21.71 32.32 24.11
CA ALA A 418 22.44 31.07 24.23
C ALA A 418 23.95 31.37 24.40
N ASP A 419 24.32 31.96 25.53
CA ASP A 419 25.69 32.40 25.86
C ASP A 419 26.53 31.38 26.62
N GLY A 420 25.92 30.26 27.04
CA GLY A 420 26.59 29.17 27.73
C GLY A 420 27.05 29.53 29.15
N HIS A 421 27.85 28.65 29.74
CA HIS A 421 28.34 28.72 31.12
C HIS A 421 29.86 28.72 31.18
N ASN A 422 30.49 29.75 30.62
CA ASN A 422 31.96 29.88 30.58
C ASN A 422 32.59 30.00 31.99
N ASP A 423 31.77 30.33 32.99
CA ASP A 423 32.13 30.35 34.41
C ASP A 423 31.99 28.98 35.11
N GLY A 424 31.42 27.98 34.41
CA GLY A 424 31.13 26.65 34.93
C GLY A 424 30.05 26.61 36.01
N GLN A 425 29.17 27.62 36.05
CA GLN A 425 28.09 27.74 37.04
C GLN A 425 26.72 27.35 36.45
N ASP A 426 26.70 26.37 35.55
CA ASP A 426 25.45 25.72 35.14
C ASP A 426 24.84 24.93 36.30
N GLU A 427 23.59 24.50 36.14
CA GLU A 427 22.91 23.74 37.18
C GLU A 427 23.64 22.39 37.45
N PRO A 428 23.98 22.05 38.70
CA PRO A 428 24.90 20.95 39.00
C PRO A 428 24.23 19.57 38.89
N MET A 429 24.02 19.12 37.65
CA MET A 429 23.43 17.83 37.27
C MET A 429 24.41 16.90 36.53
N PRO A 430 25.62 16.64 37.07
CA PRO A 430 26.72 16.12 36.26
C PRO A 430 26.53 14.68 35.76
N ILE A 431 25.94 13.78 36.57
CA ILE A 431 25.64 12.40 36.14
C ILE A 431 24.44 12.36 35.21
N GLU A 432 23.41 13.16 35.51
CA GLU A 432 22.17 13.24 34.75
C GLU A 432 22.47 13.66 33.29
N GLU A 433 23.22 14.74 33.11
CA GLU A 433 23.44 15.32 31.78
C GLU A 433 24.48 14.57 30.97
N SER A 434 25.54 14.08 31.62
CA SER A 434 26.50 13.19 30.96
C SER A 434 25.81 11.91 30.48
N GLY A 435 24.90 11.37 31.30
CA GLY A 435 24.10 10.19 30.94
C GLY A 435 23.12 10.47 29.80
N ASN A 436 22.36 11.57 29.90
CA ASN A 436 21.40 12.00 28.88
C ASN A 436 22.08 12.18 27.51
N MET A 437 23.20 12.90 27.45
CA MET A 437 23.93 13.15 26.21
C MET A 437 24.42 11.87 25.54
N VAL A 438 25.04 10.95 26.30
CA VAL A 438 25.52 9.66 25.78
C VAL A 438 24.35 8.81 25.27
N ILE A 439 23.26 8.71 26.03
CA ILE A 439 22.08 7.92 25.68
C ILE A 439 21.42 8.48 24.41
N MET A 440 21.19 9.79 24.33
CA MET A 440 20.59 10.44 23.15
C MET A 440 21.49 10.31 21.91
N LEU A 441 22.81 10.45 22.06
CA LEU A 441 23.76 10.26 20.95
C LEU A 441 23.73 8.83 20.42
N LEU A 442 23.72 7.82 21.30
CA LEU A 442 23.61 6.43 20.85
C LEU A 442 22.25 6.15 20.21
N ASP A 443 21.13 6.59 20.80
CA ASP A 443 19.80 6.39 20.22
C ASP A 443 19.70 7.04 18.84
N TYR A 444 20.17 8.29 18.70
CA TYR A 444 20.28 8.98 17.42
C TYR A 444 21.11 8.15 16.44
N THR A 445 22.32 7.72 16.79
CA THR A 445 23.19 6.97 15.86
C THR A 445 22.62 5.59 15.49
N GLN A 446 22.00 4.88 16.43
CA GLN A 446 21.34 3.60 16.16
C GLN A 446 20.16 3.77 15.19
N ARG A 447 19.37 4.83 15.39
CA ARG A 447 18.17 5.09 14.60
C ARG A 447 18.49 5.75 13.28
N SER A 448 19.19 6.88 13.25
CA SER A 448 19.54 7.62 12.03
C SER A 448 20.55 6.87 11.17
N GLY A 449 21.43 6.12 11.83
CA GLY A 449 22.62 5.64 11.18
C GLY A 449 23.63 6.73 10.80
N ASP A 450 23.49 7.93 11.32
CA ASP A 450 24.53 8.92 11.18
C ASP A 450 25.53 8.74 12.34
N THR A 451 26.79 8.46 12.01
CA THR A 451 27.88 8.39 13.00
C THR A 451 28.58 9.72 13.16
N SER A 452 28.25 10.74 12.35
CA SER A 452 28.99 12.01 12.31
C SER A 452 29.06 12.68 13.68
N LEU A 453 28.02 12.63 14.51
CA LEU A 453 28.08 13.23 15.84
C LEU A 453 29.07 12.48 16.75
N ILE A 454 28.93 11.15 16.88
CA ILE A 454 29.81 10.37 17.76
C ILE A 454 31.27 10.32 17.28
N ASP A 455 31.50 10.45 15.96
CA ASP A 455 32.83 10.53 15.39
C ASP A 455 33.46 11.92 15.60
N THR A 456 32.68 12.99 15.36
CA THR A 456 33.18 14.39 15.49
C THR A 456 33.44 14.77 16.94
N TYR A 457 32.58 14.33 17.86
CA TYR A 457 32.63 14.71 19.27
C TYR A 457 33.12 13.55 20.17
N SER A 458 33.95 12.65 19.63
CA SER A 458 34.46 11.50 20.40
C SER A 458 35.21 11.91 21.67
N ASP A 459 35.95 13.02 21.64
CA ASP A 459 36.69 13.51 22.81
C ASP A 459 35.73 13.92 23.96
N LEU A 460 34.56 14.48 23.64
CA LEU A 460 33.54 14.80 24.64
C LEU A 460 32.92 13.52 25.22
N LEU A 461 32.58 12.55 24.37
CA LEU A 461 32.08 11.24 24.81
C LEU A 461 33.06 10.54 25.75
N ASP A 462 34.36 10.55 25.43
CA ASP A 462 35.40 9.98 26.29
C ASP A 462 35.58 10.75 27.59
N GLN A 463 35.47 12.09 27.55
CA GLN A 463 35.50 12.93 28.74
C GLN A 463 34.34 12.60 29.69
N TRP A 464 33.11 12.53 29.16
CA TRP A 464 31.92 12.21 29.94
C TRP A 464 31.93 10.78 30.46
N GLY A 465 32.35 9.81 29.63
CA GLY A 465 32.53 8.42 30.04
C GLY A 465 33.54 8.29 31.19
N ALA A 466 34.69 8.97 31.09
CA ALA A 466 35.68 8.99 32.17
C ALA A 466 35.16 9.68 33.44
N TYR A 467 34.35 10.74 33.31
CA TYR A 467 33.70 11.38 34.45
C TYR A 467 32.73 10.42 35.16
N LEU A 468 31.88 9.71 34.40
CA LEU A 468 30.95 8.71 34.95
C LEU A 468 31.72 7.59 35.70
N VAL A 469 32.80 7.05 35.12
CA VAL A 469 33.66 6.05 35.79
C VAL A 469 34.27 6.59 37.09
N GLY A 470 34.66 7.86 37.13
CA GLY A 470 35.28 8.46 38.32
C GLY A 470 34.32 8.76 39.48
N ASN A 471 33.01 8.89 39.21
CA ASN A 471 32.02 9.43 40.16
C ASN A 471 30.88 8.44 40.46
N MET A 472 31.04 7.16 40.13
CA MET A 472 30.07 6.09 40.30
C MET A 472 30.72 4.84 40.94
N PRO A 473 29.95 3.90 41.54
CA PRO A 473 28.48 3.83 41.60
C PRO A 473 27.86 4.56 42.79
N PHE A 474 28.67 5.10 43.71
CA PHE A 474 28.21 5.89 44.86
C PHE A 474 28.22 7.37 44.50
N LEU A 475 27.02 7.94 44.30
CA LEU A 475 26.85 9.30 43.82
C LEU A 475 27.01 10.30 44.97
N ALA A 476 27.78 11.36 44.72
CA ALA A 476 27.80 12.55 45.56
C ALA A 476 26.42 13.25 45.55
N ASP A 477 26.21 14.14 46.52
CA ASP A 477 25.02 15.00 46.59
C ASP A 477 24.97 15.92 45.36
N GLN A 478 23.95 15.74 44.53
CA GLN A 478 23.73 16.45 43.27
C GLN A 478 22.25 16.46 42.90
N LEU A 479 21.90 17.32 41.95
CA LEU A 479 20.56 17.36 41.37
C LEU A 479 20.40 16.29 40.28
N ALA A 480 19.16 15.92 40.01
CA ALA A 480 18.72 15.11 38.87
C ALA A 480 17.59 15.89 38.18
N THR A 481 17.03 15.39 37.07
CA THR A 481 15.87 16.01 36.40
C THR A 481 14.62 16.17 37.29
N THR A 482 14.62 15.57 38.48
CA THR A 482 13.63 15.79 39.55
C THR A 482 14.15 16.81 40.57
N ASP A 483 14.85 17.83 40.10
CA ASP A 483 15.47 18.94 40.82
C ASP A 483 14.54 19.62 41.84
N PHE A 484 13.26 19.72 41.50
CA PHE A 484 12.19 20.23 42.35
C PHE A 484 11.98 19.41 43.65
N ALA A 485 12.51 18.19 43.73
CA ALA A 485 12.51 17.34 44.92
C ALA A 485 13.76 17.58 45.80
N GLY A 486 14.70 18.39 45.32
CA GLY A 486 15.99 18.68 45.93
C GLY A 486 17.10 17.69 45.55
N SER A 487 18.34 18.06 45.85
CA SER A 487 19.50 17.19 45.68
C SER A 487 19.47 16.02 46.68
N LEU A 488 20.07 14.90 46.28
CA LEU A 488 20.21 13.72 47.14
C LEU A 488 21.40 12.88 46.68
N PRO A 489 22.31 12.44 47.58
CA PRO A 489 23.36 11.49 47.24
C PRO A 489 22.78 10.10 46.97
N ASN A 490 23.53 9.26 46.25
CA ASN A 490 23.19 7.85 46.02
C ASN A 490 21.73 7.59 45.54
N GLN A 491 21.18 8.48 44.72
CA GLN A 491 19.87 8.27 44.10
C GLN A 491 19.90 7.04 43.19
N THR A 492 19.11 6.01 43.53
CA THR A 492 19.07 4.74 42.81
C THR A 492 18.67 4.93 41.34
N ASN A 493 17.66 5.75 41.07
CA ASN A 493 17.18 5.98 39.69
C ASN A 493 18.16 6.83 38.87
N LEU A 494 18.91 7.75 39.48
CA LEU A 494 19.98 8.49 38.78
C LEU A 494 21.20 7.59 38.51
N ALA A 495 21.58 6.75 39.48
CA ALA A 495 22.69 5.83 39.34
C ALA A 495 22.47 4.84 38.18
N VAL A 496 21.26 4.31 37.98
CA VAL A 496 21.01 3.40 36.85
C VAL A 496 21.13 4.09 35.49
N LYS A 497 20.83 5.38 35.39
CA LYS A 497 21.05 6.16 34.16
C LYS A 497 22.53 6.19 33.79
N GLY A 498 23.40 6.52 34.75
CA GLY A 498 24.85 6.55 34.53
C GLY A 498 25.41 5.16 34.17
N ILE A 499 24.88 4.09 34.77
CA ILE A 499 25.26 2.70 34.44
C ILE A 499 24.87 2.36 33.01
N ILE A 500 23.63 2.68 32.60
CA ILE A 500 23.15 2.48 31.23
C ILE A 500 23.97 3.32 30.24
N ALA A 501 24.38 4.54 30.61
CA ALA A 501 25.25 5.36 29.77
C ALA A 501 26.65 4.77 29.59
N LEU A 502 27.23 4.15 30.63
CA LEU A 502 28.50 3.42 30.49
C LEU A 502 28.35 2.19 29.56
N GLU A 503 27.24 1.47 29.63
CA GLU A 503 26.98 0.40 28.66
C GLU A 503 26.70 0.95 27.26
N ALA A 504 26.07 2.12 27.14
CA ALA A 504 25.94 2.80 25.85
C ALA A 504 27.32 3.18 25.28
N MET A 505 28.27 3.62 26.12
CA MET A 505 29.66 3.85 25.71
C MET A 505 30.33 2.57 25.21
N SER A 506 30.08 1.41 25.84
CA SER A 506 30.63 0.14 25.37
C SER A 506 30.16 -0.18 23.94
N VAL A 507 28.86 0.03 23.66
CA VAL A 507 28.28 -0.14 22.33
C VAL A 507 28.83 0.87 21.32
N ILE A 508 28.99 2.15 21.71
CA ILE A 508 29.61 3.17 20.84
C ILE A 508 31.01 2.74 20.42
N LYS A 509 31.83 2.35 21.40
CA LYS A 509 33.23 1.95 21.19
C LYS A 509 33.34 0.70 20.32
N GLU A 510 32.57 -0.34 20.63
CA GLU A 510 32.63 -1.60 19.89
C GLU A 510 32.09 -1.46 18.46
N LYS A 511 30.84 -0.99 18.34
CA LYS A 511 30.08 -1.12 17.10
C LYS A 511 30.38 0.00 16.09
N TYR A 512 30.71 1.18 16.57
CA TYR A 512 30.82 2.36 15.72
C TYR A 512 32.25 2.90 15.63
N GLN A 513 33.06 2.76 16.68
CA GLN A 513 34.45 3.24 16.68
C GLN A 513 35.51 2.13 16.54
N SER A 514 35.11 0.85 16.58
CA SER A 514 36.02 -0.31 16.48
C SER A 514 37.14 -0.32 17.53
N ASP A 515 36.84 0.15 18.75
CA ASP A 515 37.74 0.18 19.90
C ASP A 515 37.30 -0.89 20.93
N GLU A 516 37.72 -2.13 20.69
CA GLU A 516 37.34 -3.29 21.51
C GLU A 516 37.87 -3.20 22.96
N GLU A 517 39.02 -2.56 23.18
CA GLU A 517 39.62 -2.42 24.51
C GLU A 517 38.82 -1.44 25.37
N ALA A 518 38.52 -0.26 24.83
CA ALA A 518 37.68 0.71 25.52
C ALA A 518 36.26 0.18 25.72
N ALA A 519 35.70 -0.50 24.71
CA ALA A 519 34.38 -1.14 24.82
C ALA A 519 34.32 -2.12 25.99
N LYS A 520 35.31 -3.03 26.06
CA LYS A 520 35.40 -3.99 27.15
C LYS A 520 35.55 -3.31 28.51
N SER A 521 36.38 -2.27 28.60
CA SER A 521 36.58 -1.50 29.84
C SER A 521 35.29 -0.87 30.35
N TYR A 522 34.52 -0.23 29.46
CA TYR A 522 33.23 0.37 29.81
C TYR A 522 32.20 -0.69 30.21
N HIS A 523 32.08 -1.79 29.46
CA HIS A 523 31.17 -2.89 29.78
C HIS A 523 31.48 -3.54 31.13
N ASP A 524 32.75 -3.90 31.38
CA ASP A 524 33.16 -4.52 32.65
C ASP A 524 32.88 -3.59 33.85
N THR A 525 33.07 -2.27 33.66
CA THR A 525 32.78 -1.26 34.67
C THR A 525 31.27 -1.12 34.92
N ALA A 526 30.47 -1.02 33.86
CA ALA A 526 29.01 -0.97 33.95
C ALA A 526 28.46 -2.21 34.67
N ALA A 527 28.98 -3.40 34.38
CA ALA A 527 28.53 -4.66 34.98
C ALA A 527 28.85 -4.73 36.48
N SER A 528 30.04 -4.25 36.87
CA SER A 528 30.43 -4.10 38.28
C SER A 528 29.51 -3.14 39.02
N TYR A 529 29.21 -1.98 38.41
CA TYR A 529 28.30 -0.98 38.98
C TYR A 529 26.87 -1.46 39.05
N LEU A 530 26.39 -2.21 38.05
CA LEU A 530 25.06 -2.83 38.07
C LEU A 530 24.92 -3.79 39.25
N THR A 531 25.93 -4.61 39.52
CA THR A 531 25.94 -5.50 40.69
C THR A 531 25.80 -4.70 41.99
N THR A 532 26.60 -3.64 42.14
CA THR A 532 26.55 -2.75 43.32
C THR A 532 25.19 -2.05 43.44
N TRP A 533 24.63 -1.60 42.31
CA TRP A 533 23.32 -0.95 42.24
C TRP A 533 22.19 -1.90 42.67
N GLN A 534 22.24 -3.17 42.27
CA GLN A 534 21.26 -4.17 42.71
C GLN A 534 21.39 -4.47 44.22
N GLU A 535 22.60 -4.56 44.75
CA GLU A 535 22.86 -4.80 46.17
C GLU A 535 22.35 -3.68 47.08
N HIS A 536 22.50 -2.43 46.64
CA HIS A 536 22.20 -1.26 47.47
C HIS A 536 20.88 -0.56 47.14
N GLY A 537 20.42 -0.65 45.89
CA GLY A 537 19.23 0.02 45.38
C GLY A 537 17.94 -0.78 45.55
N ILE A 538 18.02 -2.10 45.77
CA ILE A 538 16.84 -2.94 46.01
C ILE A 538 16.51 -2.95 47.51
N SER A 539 15.21 -2.88 47.82
CA SER A 539 14.67 -3.00 49.19
C SER A 539 15.09 -4.32 49.86
N ALA A 540 15.19 -4.32 51.19
CA ALA A 540 15.69 -5.47 51.95
C ALA A 540 14.81 -6.74 51.80
N ASP A 541 13.53 -6.58 51.48
CA ASP A 541 12.60 -7.68 51.21
C ASP A 541 12.54 -8.08 49.73
N GLY A 542 13.28 -7.39 48.86
CA GLY A 542 13.35 -7.65 47.42
C GLY A 542 12.08 -7.29 46.67
N SER A 543 11.25 -6.37 47.18
CA SER A 543 9.95 -6.06 46.58
C SER A 543 9.96 -4.91 45.57
N HIS A 544 10.90 -3.96 45.70
CA HIS A 544 11.01 -2.77 44.86
C HIS A 544 12.39 -2.08 44.94
N LEU A 545 12.62 -1.16 44.02
CA LEU A 545 13.73 -0.20 44.04
C LEU A 545 13.46 0.93 45.03
N THR A 546 14.49 1.24 45.81
CA THR A 546 14.52 2.33 46.79
C THR A 546 14.89 3.65 46.14
N LEU A 547 14.52 4.79 46.73
CA LEU A 547 14.96 6.11 46.27
C LEU A 547 16.48 6.28 46.44
N GLU A 548 16.98 5.90 47.60
CA GLU A 548 18.36 6.11 48.04
C GLU A 548 18.99 4.79 48.48
N TYR A 549 20.23 4.55 48.08
CA TYR A 549 20.95 3.34 48.47
C TYR A 549 20.93 3.07 49.97
N GLY A 550 20.54 1.84 50.33
CA GLY A 550 20.46 1.38 51.72
C GLY A 550 19.26 1.93 52.52
N ASN A 551 18.45 2.80 51.94
CA ASN A 551 17.24 3.33 52.57
C ASN A 551 16.01 2.51 52.17
N HIS A 552 15.86 1.34 52.79
CA HIS A 552 14.84 0.34 52.45
C HIS A 552 13.38 0.73 52.74
N THR A 553 13.11 1.93 53.29
CA THR A 553 11.75 2.44 53.53
C THR A 553 11.25 3.40 52.45
N THR A 554 12.03 3.57 51.38
CA THR A 554 11.73 4.49 50.28
C THR A 554 11.51 3.74 48.98
N ASP A 555 10.88 4.41 48.03
CA ASP A 555 10.48 3.95 46.71
C ASP A 555 10.71 5.07 45.67
N VAL A 556 10.77 4.68 44.39
CA VAL A 556 11.02 5.60 43.28
C VAL A 556 10.33 5.14 42.00
N LEU A 557 9.86 6.09 41.19
CA LEU A 557 9.45 5.83 39.81
C LEU A 557 10.72 5.63 38.97
N ALA A 558 11.05 4.37 38.69
CA ALA A 558 12.28 3.97 38.02
C ALA A 558 12.26 4.20 36.49
N TYR A 559 11.95 5.42 36.05
CA TYR A 559 11.81 5.75 34.63
C TYR A 559 13.12 5.62 33.82
N ASN A 560 14.28 5.63 34.48
CA ASN A 560 15.57 5.46 33.78
C ASN A 560 15.84 4.02 33.33
N LEU A 561 15.12 3.03 33.86
CA LEU A 561 15.13 1.67 33.32
C LEU A 561 14.65 1.63 31.86
N ALA A 562 13.80 2.58 31.48
CA ALA A 562 13.32 2.71 30.11
C ALA A 562 14.45 2.96 29.10
N MET A 563 15.59 3.50 29.53
CA MET A 563 16.73 3.81 28.64
C MET A 563 17.43 2.56 28.14
N ASP A 564 17.50 1.50 28.96
CA ASP A 564 17.97 0.17 28.55
C ASP A 564 17.12 -0.38 27.40
N LYS A 565 15.79 -0.27 27.52
CA LYS A 565 14.83 -0.69 26.50
C LYS A 565 14.78 0.25 25.29
N LEU A 566 14.98 1.55 25.50
CA LEU A 566 15.08 2.57 24.45
C LEU A 566 16.28 2.31 23.54
N LEU A 567 17.39 1.80 24.09
CA LEU A 567 18.63 1.51 23.38
C LEU A 567 18.73 0.03 22.94
N GLY A 568 17.93 -0.86 23.53
CA GLY A 568 17.94 -2.29 23.21
C GLY A 568 19.26 -2.95 23.64
N LEU A 569 19.75 -2.55 24.82
CA LEU A 569 20.97 -3.11 25.40
C LEU A 569 20.69 -4.46 26.05
N ASP A 570 19.48 -4.66 26.58
CA ASP A 570 19.08 -5.83 27.38
C ASP A 570 20.08 -6.11 28.51
N PHE A 571 20.61 -5.03 29.11
CA PHE A 571 21.66 -5.05 30.12
C PHE A 571 21.07 -5.15 31.53
N ILE A 572 19.94 -4.49 31.77
CA ILE A 572 19.21 -4.59 33.03
C ILE A 572 18.42 -5.92 33.06
N PRO A 573 18.60 -6.77 34.09
CA PRO A 573 17.89 -8.06 34.16
C PRO A 573 16.38 -7.88 34.22
N ASP A 574 15.63 -8.68 33.46
CA ASP A 574 14.17 -8.63 33.45
C ASP A 574 13.54 -8.89 34.83
N SER A 575 14.24 -9.60 35.74
CA SER A 575 13.79 -9.78 37.12
C SER A 575 13.60 -8.46 37.88
N VAL A 576 14.37 -7.42 37.54
CA VAL A 576 14.22 -6.07 38.12
C VAL A 576 12.93 -5.42 37.59
N ASN A 577 12.66 -5.55 36.30
CA ASN A 577 11.45 -5.03 35.65
C ASN A 577 10.18 -5.73 36.18
N ASP A 578 10.25 -7.04 36.38
CA ASP A 578 9.16 -7.86 36.94
C ASP A 578 8.88 -7.48 38.40
N MET A 579 9.92 -7.35 39.22
CA MET A 579 9.83 -6.89 40.61
C MET A 579 9.16 -5.52 40.68
N GLN A 580 9.67 -4.55 39.92
CA GLN A 580 9.16 -3.18 39.97
C GLN A 580 7.73 -3.10 39.41
N SER A 581 7.40 -3.89 38.39
CA SER A 581 6.02 -3.99 37.87
C SER A 581 5.05 -4.52 38.93
N ALA A 582 5.43 -5.55 39.70
CA ALA A 582 4.60 -6.09 40.76
C ALA A 582 4.34 -5.05 41.87
N TYR A 583 5.35 -4.21 42.16
CA TYR A 583 5.21 -3.11 43.10
C TYR A 583 4.25 -2.02 42.60
N TYR A 584 4.42 -1.53 41.36
CA TYR A 584 3.52 -0.51 40.78
C TYR A 584 2.07 -0.98 40.72
N ALA A 585 1.84 -2.26 40.41
CA ALA A 585 0.49 -2.83 40.33
C ALA A 585 -0.35 -2.66 41.61
N THR A 586 0.31 -2.50 42.78
CA THR A 586 -0.36 -2.38 44.08
C THR A 586 -0.22 -1.01 44.75
N ASN A 587 0.75 -0.18 44.33
CA ASN A 587 1.08 1.08 45.00
C ASN A 587 0.84 2.35 44.15
N THR A 588 0.20 2.22 42.98
CA THR A 588 -0.18 3.39 42.16
C THR A 588 -1.44 4.04 42.72
N ALA A 589 -1.39 5.36 42.96
CA ALA A 589 -2.53 6.16 43.38
C ALA A 589 -3.52 6.40 42.22
N LYS A 590 -4.54 7.23 42.44
CA LYS A 590 -5.64 7.44 41.50
C LYS A 590 -5.19 7.93 40.11
N TYR A 591 -4.25 8.88 40.08
CA TYR A 591 -3.77 9.53 38.86
C TYR A 591 -2.33 9.16 38.48
N GLY A 592 -1.63 8.43 39.33
CA GLY A 592 -0.29 7.95 39.01
C GLY A 592 0.48 7.41 40.20
N PHE A 593 1.73 7.04 39.96
CA PHE A 593 2.69 6.66 40.99
C PHE A 593 3.59 7.87 41.31
N PRO A 594 3.85 8.21 42.59
CA PRO A 594 4.67 9.37 42.94
C PRO A 594 6.08 9.24 42.36
N ILE A 595 6.73 10.37 42.04
CA ILE A 595 8.07 10.33 41.42
C ILE A 595 9.08 9.63 42.34
N ASP A 596 8.96 9.88 43.64
CA ASP A 596 9.70 9.24 44.73
C ASP A 596 9.07 9.57 46.09
N SER A 597 9.51 8.88 47.16
CA SER A 597 8.93 9.01 48.50
C SER A 597 9.12 10.37 49.20
N ARG A 598 9.87 11.33 48.65
CA ARG A 598 9.99 12.68 49.25
C ARG A 598 8.71 13.48 49.07
N THR A 599 7.89 13.12 48.07
CA THR A 599 6.80 13.97 47.58
C THR A 599 5.58 13.16 47.14
N ALA A 600 4.43 13.83 47.02
CA ALA A 600 3.17 13.23 46.58
C ALA A 600 2.78 13.63 45.14
N TYR A 601 3.73 14.10 44.32
CA TYR A 601 3.45 14.39 42.92
C TYR A 601 4.03 13.31 42.00
N THR A 602 3.37 13.11 40.87
CA THR A 602 3.78 12.23 39.78
C THR A 602 4.17 13.06 38.56
N SER A 603 4.62 12.38 37.50
CA SER A 603 4.98 13.00 36.22
C SER A 603 4.34 12.28 35.02
N ALA A 604 3.67 13.04 34.15
CA ALA A 604 2.96 12.51 32.97
C ALA A 604 3.88 11.67 32.07
N GLN A 605 4.93 12.29 31.54
CA GLN A 605 5.86 11.66 30.62
C GLN A 605 6.67 10.57 31.30
N TRP A 606 7.13 10.76 32.55
CA TRP A 606 7.96 9.76 33.21
C TRP A 606 7.19 8.49 33.57
N MET A 607 5.89 8.59 33.85
CA MET A 607 5.02 7.41 33.92
C MET A 607 5.00 6.67 32.58
N ILE A 608 4.79 7.37 31.46
CA ILE A 608 4.77 6.75 30.13
C ILE A 608 6.12 6.14 29.76
N TRP A 609 7.24 6.82 30.03
CA TRP A 609 8.59 6.26 29.85
C TRP A 609 8.76 4.96 30.63
N THR A 610 8.39 4.95 31.92
CA THR A 610 8.48 3.76 32.80
C THR A 610 7.76 2.56 32.20
N THR A 611 6.69 2.77 31.42
CA THR A 611 5.95 1.66 30.83
C THR A 611 6.78 0.79 29.88
N LEU A 612 7.87 1.31 29.29
CA LEU A 612 8.78 0.56 28.42
C LEU A 612 9.49 -0.59 29.16
N SER A 613 9.65 -0.47 30.48
CA SER A 613 10.28 -1.45 31.36
C SER A 613 9.27 -2.13 32.29
N THR A 614 8.00 -2.22 31.91
CA THR A 614 6.95 -2.85 32.74
C THR A 614 6.10 -3.84 31.96
N THR A 615 5.32 -4.65 32.69
CA THR A 615 4.28 -5.50 32.09
C THR A 615 3.18 -4.68 31.42
N SER A 616 2.47 -5.28 30.45
CA SER A 616 1.34 -4.63 29.77
C SER A 616 0.22 -4.19 30.72
N ALA A 617 0.01 -4.92 31.83
CA ALA A 617 -1.00 -4.56 32.83
C ALA A 617 -0.67 -3.24 33.54
N VAL A 618 0.60 -3.04 33.94
CA VAL A 618 1.06 -1.80 34.57
C VAL A 618 1.12 -0.66 33.55
N ARG A 619 1.54 -0.95 32.31
CA ARG A 619 1.44 0.01 31.21
C ARG A 619 0.02 0.55 31.08
N ASP A 620 -0.97 -0.33 30.98
CA ASP A 620 -2.37 0.05 30.79
C ASP A 620 -2.91 0.81 32.02
N GLN A 621 -2.45 0.46 33.22
CA GLN A 621 -2.76 1.17 34.46
C GLN A 621 -2.24 2.63 34.43
N PHE A 622 -0.98 2.86 34.04
CA PHE A 622 -0.42 4.22 33.94
C PHE A 622 -1.08 5.06 32.85
N ILE A 623 -1.35 4.46 31.68
CA ILE A 623 -2.10 5.13 30.60
C ILE A 623 -3.49 5.56 31.10
N THR A 624 -4.21 4.64 31.76
CA THR A 624 -5.54 4.91 32.29
C THR A 624 -5.51 6.02 33.36
N ALA A 625 -4.53 6.00 34.26
CA ALA A 625 -4.39 6.99 35.31
C ALA A 625 -4.11 8.40 34.76
N LEU A 626 -3.20 8.51 33.79
CA LEU A 626 -2.90 9.78 33.12
C LEU A 626 -4.08 10.31 32.29
N HIS A 627 -4.77 9.43 31.56
CA HIS A 627 -5.98 9.82 30.80
C HIS A 627 -7.11 10.29 31.72
N ALA A 628 -7.31 9.61 32.86
CA ALA A 628 -8.27 10.01 33.87
C ALA A 628 -7.94 11.39 34.47
N TRP A 629 -6.65 11.72 34.62
CA TRP A 629 -6.23 13.05 35.05
C TRP A 629 -6.52 14.11 33.97
N LEU A 630 -6.10 13.86 32.72
CA LEU A 630 -6.31 14.76 31.59
C LEU A 630 -7.79 15.12 31.36
N THR A 631 -8.68 14.16 31.56
CA THR A 631 -10.12 14.30 31.33
C THR A 631 -10.91 14.69 32.60
N SER A 632 -10.22 14.89 33.72
CA SER A 632 -10.87 15.19 35.02
C SER A 632 -11.45 16.61 35.12
N GLY A 633 -10.92 17.55 34.32
CA GLY A 633 -11.24 18.98 34.44
C GLY A 633 -10.78 19.65 35.74
N ILE A 634 -9.84 19.03 36.47
CA ILE A 634 -9.23 19.57 37.71
C ILE A 634 -8.32 20.76 37.41
N THR A 635 -7.65 20.76 36.26
CA THR A 635 -6.74 21.82 35.82
C THR A 635 -7.28 22.53 34.57
N GLN A 636 -6.97 23.82 34.48
CA GLN A 636 -7.26 24.72 33.36
C GLN A 636 -6.01 25.15 32.59
N ALA A 637 -4.83 24.75 33.08
CA ALA A 637 -3.56 25.06 32.44
C ALA A 637 -3.31 24.14 31.23
N PRO A 638 -2.47 24.59 30.26
CA PRO A 638 -1.92 23.70 29.23
C PRO A 638 -1.31 22.44 29.85
N PHE A 639 -1.28 21.34 29.09
CA PHE A 639 -0.91 20.02 29.57
C PHE A 639 0.37 20.09 30.41
N GLY A 640 0.20 19.93 31.73
CA GLY A 640 1.30 19.94 32.69
C GLY A 640 1.92 18.56 32.84
N ASP A 641 3.23 18.53 33.06
CA ASP A 641 3.96 17.31 33.39
C ASP A 641 3.87 16.95 34.86
N ARG A 642 3.64 17.89 35.78
CA ARG A 642 3.68 17.64 37.23
C ARG A 642 2.33 17.88 37.93
N PHE A 643 1.83 16.88 38.64
CA PHE A 643 0.56 16.95 39.37
C PHE A 643 0.54 15.99 40.57
N LEU A 644 -0.32 16.25 41.54
CA LEU A 644 -0.50 15.37 42.71
C LEU A 644 -1.10 14.02 42.29
N ASP A 645 -0.49 12.93 42.75
CA ASP A 645 -0.79 11.55 42.34
C ASP A 645 -2.20 11.07 42.73
N ASP A 646 -2.75 11.54 43.85
CA ASP A 646 -4.10 11.17 44.31
C ASP A 646 -5.16 12.24 43.97
N THR A 647 -4.83 13.52 44.17
CA THR A 647 -5.81 14.61 44.00
C THR A 647 -5.85 15.18 42.58
N GLY A 648 -4.80 14.97 41.78
CA GLY A 648 -4.70 15.53 40.43
C GLY A 648 -4.49 17.05 40.39
N ALA A 649 -4.40 17.73 41.53
CA ALA A 649 -4.15 19.16 41.54
C ALA A 649 -2.79 19.46 40.91
N ASN A 650 -2.77 20.46 40.02
CA ASN A 650 -1.56 20.92 39.39
C ASN A 650 -0.59 21.44 40.47
N SER A 651 0.62 20.88 40.51
CA SER A 651 1.64 21.20 41.50
C SER A 651 2.82 21.98 40.89
N GLY A 652 2.69 22.48 39.66
CA GLY A 652 3.66 23.26 38.90
C GLY A 652 3.72 22.84 37.43
N ASN A 653 4.59 23.49 36.66
CA ASN A 653 4.97 23.09 35.30
C ASN A 653 3.80 23.00 34.28
N ARG A 654 3.60 24.08 33.52
CA ARG A 654 2.50 24.23 32.56
C ARG A 654 3.07 24.37 31.15
N GLY A 655 2.49 23.68 30.17
CA GLY A 655 2.86 23.90 28.77
C GLY A 655 4.29 23.48 28.39
N ARG A 656 4.96 22.67 29.23
CA ARG A 656 6.34 22.24 29.01
C ARG A 656 6.46 21.32 27.78
N PRO A 657 7.57 21.36 27.03
CA PRO A 657 7.76 20.47 25.89
C PRO A 657 8.01 19.01 26.26
N VAL A 658 8.32 18.73 27.53
CA VAL A 658 8.60 17.38 28.06
C VAL A 658 7.43 16.39 27.86
N VAL A 659 6.20 16.90 27.64
CA VAL A 659 5.03 16.06 27.30
C VAL A 659 5.24 15.30 25.98
N GLY A 660 6.18 15.72 25.13
CA GLY A 660 6.62 14.94 23.97
C GLY A 660 7.12 13.54 24.34
N GLY A 661 7.52 13.33 25.59
CA GLY A 661 7.87 12.02 26.14
C GLY A 661 6.71 11.03 26.23
N ASN A 662 5.46 11.51 26.17
CA ASN A 662 4.30 10.65 26.08
C ASN A 662 4.28 9.79 24.80
N LEU A 663 5.17 10.05 23.82
CA LEU A 663 5.35 9.20 22.64
C LEU A 663 6.31 8.01 22.85
N ALA A 664 6.84 7.79 24.07
CA ALA A 664 7.83 6.73 24.33
C ALA A 664 7.38 5.33 23.85
N LEU A 665 6.12 4.95 24.06
CA LEU A 665 5.58 3.68 23.56
C LEU A 665 5.36 3.68 22.03
N ALA A 666 5.08 4.84 21.43
CA ALA A 666 4.91 4.94 19.99
C ALA A 666 6.26 4.70 19.27
N ILE A 667 7.36 5.27 19.78
CA ILE A 667 8.70 5.09 19.19
C ILE A 667 9.30 3.69 19.41
N SER A 668 8.83 2.93 20.40
CA SER A 668 9.25 1.55 20.61
C SER A 668 8.63 0.62 19.57
N LEU A 669 7.37 0.85 19.19
CA LEU A 669 6.74 0.24 18.00
C LEU A 669 7.38 0.74 16.71
N PHE A 670 7.82 2.00 16.69
CA PHE A 670 8.51 2.64 15.56
C PHE A 670 9.98 2.23 15.41
N ARG A 671 10.63 1.52 16.36
CA ARG A 671 11.96 0.91 16.15
C ARG A 671 11.95 0.00 14.91
N LEU A 672 10.82 -0.65 14.64
CA LEU A 672 10.56 -1.42 13.41
C LEU A 672 10.37 -0.57 12.15
N ARG A 673 10.20 0.77 12.24
CA ARG A 673 9.83 1.67 11.13
C ARG A 673 10.90 2.74 10.84
N VAL A 674 11.53 3.33 11.87
CA VAL A 674 12.67 4.25 11.70
C VAL A 674 13.89 3.50 11.19
N GLN A 675 14.23 2.31 11.71
CA GLN A 675 15.29 1.48 11.12
C GLN A 675 15.06 1.20 9.62
N LEU A 676 13.81 1.22 9.14
CA LEU A 676 13.46 1.08 7.72
C LEU A 676 13.62 2.39 6.92
N CYS A 677 13.31 3.55 7.51
CA CYS A 677 13.41 4.87 6.85
C CYS A 677 14.85 5.42 6.82
N THR A 678 15.64 5.18 7.86
CA THR A 678 17.04 5.64 7.93
C THR A 678 18.01 4.69 7.27
N MET A 679 17.72 3.38 7.18
CA MET A 679 18.45 2.52 6.24
C MET A 679 18.09 2.84 4.78
N ALA A 680 16.86 3.29 4.49
CA ALA A 680 16.52 3.84 3.18
C ALA A 680 17.31 5.13 2.86
N ARG A 681 17.57 6.02 3.84
CA ARG A 681 18.42 7.22 3.67
C ARG A 681 19.94 6.92 3.64
N ARG A 682 20.45 6.01 4.49
CA ARG A 682 21.85 5.53 4.44
C ARG A 682 22.16 4.84 3.10
N SER A 683 21.21 4.08 2.58
CA SER A 683 21.34 3.45 1.25
C SER A 683 21.23 4.47 0.12
N SER A 684 20.54 5.61 0.27
CA SER A 684 20.43 6.58 -0.84
C SER A 684 21.70 7.37 -1.12
N LEU A 685 22.69 7.41 -0.21
CA LEU A 685 23.92 8.19 -0.43
C LEU A 685 25.14 7.33 -0.79
N SER A 686 25.43 6.24 -0.06
CA SER A 686 26.56 5.35 -0.40
C SER A 686 26.19 4.20 -1.35
N SER A 687 24.93 3.75 -1.33
CA SER A 687 24.44 2.68 -2.21
C SER A 687 23.85 3.22 -3.53
N ALA A 688 23.47 4.49 -3.63
CA ALA A 688 23.08 5.08 -4.92
C ALA A 688 24.27 5.08 -5.89
N GLU A 689 25.48 5.45 -5.46
CA GLU A 689 26.67 5.35 -6.31
C GLU A 689 26.99 3.91 -6.69
N SER A 690 26.91 2.97 -5.74
CA SER A 690 27.18 1.54 -5.99
C SER A 690 26.13 0.88 -6.91
N VAL A 691 24.84 1.24 -6.77
CA VAL A 691 23.73 0.75 -7.59
C VAL A 691 23.71 1.45 -8.94
N ASN A 692 24.08 2.73 -9.02
CA ASN A 692 24.27 3.41 -10.29
C ASN A 692 25.46 2.81 -11.05
N GLU A 693 26.57 2.49 -10.37
CA GLU A 693 27.70 1.76 -10.96
C GLU A 693 27.26 0.37 -11.44
N LEU A 694 26.49 -0.38 -10.64
CA LEU A 694 25.92 -1.67 -11.05
C LEU A 694 25.00 -1.53 -12.28
N THR A 695 24.17 -0.48 -12.30
CA THR A 695 23.24 -0.18 -13.40
C THR A 695 24.01 0.12 -14.67
N GLU A 696 25.05 0.95 -14.60
CA GLU A 696 25.91 1.27 -15.75
C GLU A 696 26.70 0.05 -16.23
N VAL A 697 27.19 -0.79 -15.31
CA VAL A 697 27.87 -2.05 -15.64
C VAL A 697 26.93 -3.02 -16.35
N ALA A 698 25.71 -3.21 -15.84
CA ALA A 698 24.70 -4.08 -16.45
C ALA A 698 24.26 -3.57 -17.83
N LYS A 699 24.02 -2.26 -17.94
CA LYS A 699 23.68 -1.59 -19.20
C LYS A 699 24.81 -1.74 -20.23
N LYS A 700 26.06 -1.49 -19.84
CA LYS A 700 27.22 -1.67 -20.73
C LYS A 700 27.39 -3.14 -21.16
N ALA A 701 27.09 -4.10 -20.29
CA ALA A 701 27.09 -5.52 -20.66
C ALA A 701 26.05 -5.79 -21.76
N MET A 702 24.81 -5.31 -21.58
CA MET A 702 23.73 -5.45 -22.55
C MET A 702 24.06 -4.76 -23.89
N ASP A 703 24.61 -3.55 -23.86
CA ASP A 703 25.02 -2.82 -25.07
C ASP A 703 26.11 -3.58 -25.86
N LEU A 704 27.10 -4.13 -25.15
CA LEU A 704 28.14 -4.95 -25.76
C LEU A 704 27.57 -6.26 -26.33
N ALA A 705 26.64 -6.90 -25.63
CA ALA A 705 26.00 -8.14 -26.07
C ALA A 705 25.15 -7.93 -27.33
N LEU A 706 24.33 -6.87 -27.34
CA LEU A 706 23.56 -6.46 -28.51
C LEU A 706 24.49 -6.08 -29.68
N GLY A 707 25.59 -5.38 -29.39
CA GLY A 707 26.62 -5.03 -30.37
C GLY A 707 27.35 -6.24 -30.97
N MET A 708 27.62 -7.28 -30.17
CA MET A 708 28.16 -8.56 -30.65
C MET A 708 27.16 -9.31 -31.51
N ALA A 709 25.89 -9.37 -31.11
CA ALA A 709 24.84 -10.04 -31.87
C ALA A 709 24.64 -9.39 -33.27
N ALA A 710 24.92 -8.09 -33.40
CA ALA A 710 24.80 -7.33 -34.65
C ALA A 710 26.06 -7.32 -35.54
N ARG A 711 27.21 -7.84 -35.08
CA ARG A 711 28.50 -7.78 -35.80
C ARG A 711 29.11 -9.16 -36.02
N SER A 712 29.81 -9.34 -37.13
CA SER A 712 30.57 -10.57 -37.44
C SER A 712 31.96 -10.64 -36.78
N SER A 713 32.33 -9.66 -35.94
CA SER A 713 33.61 -9.60 -35.23
C SER A 713 33.44 -9.07 -33.81
N PRO A 714 34.16 -9.59 -32.79
CA PRO A 714 34.03 -9.13 -31.41
C PRO A 714 34.44 -7.65 -31.24
N HIS A 715 33.68 -6.90 -30.44
CA HIS A 715 34.04 -5.54 -30.06
C HIS A 715 35.36 -5.52 -29.25
N PRO A 716 36.34 -4.66 -29.57
CA PRO A 716 37.67 -4.68 -28.94
C PRO A 716 37.65 -4.41 -27.43
N GLU A 717 36.58 -3.81 -26.90
CA GLU A 717 36.41 -3.55 -25.45
C GLU A 717 36.01 -4.77 -24.61
N ILE A 718 35.51 -5.85 -25.23
CA ILE A 718 34.93 -7.00 -24.50
C ILE A 718 35.94 -7.66 -23.53
N PRO A 719 37.20 -7.95 -23.92
CA PRO A 719 38.14 -8.59 -23.00
C PRO A 719 38.44 -7.72 -21.76
N THR A 720 38.58 -6.41 -21.96
CA THR A 720 38.83 -5.44 -20.88
C THR A 720 37.61 -5.30 -19.97
N PHE A 721 36.41 -5.28 -20.55
CA PHE A 721 35.15 -5.23 -19.81
C PHE A 721 34.97 -6.47 -18.93
N LEU A 722 35.14 -7.68 -19.48
CA LEU A 722 34.99 -8.93 -18.73
C LEU A 722 35.98 -9.04 -17.56
N LEU A 723 37.23 -8.60 -17.74
CA LEU A 723 38.22 -8.54 -16.66
C LEU A 723 37.80 -7.58 -15.53
N ARG A 724 37.28 -6.39 -15.89
CA ARG A 724 36.77 -5.42 -14.91
C ARG A 724 35.54 -5.93 -14.19
N LEU A 725 34.58 -6.49 -14.93
CA LEU A 725 33.36 -7.08 -14.38
C LEU A 725 33.69 -8.23 -13.42
N SER A 726 34.61 -9.12 -13.79
CA SER A 726 35.07 -10.18 -12.91
C SER A 726 35.64 -9.59 -11.61
N ARG A 727 36.51 -8.58 -11.66
CA ARG A 727 37.04 -7.94 -10.44
C ARG A 727 35.96 -7.21 -9.62
N TYR A 728 35.02 -6.55 -10.28
CA TYR A 728 33.90 -5.86 -9.66
C TYR A 728 33.04 -6.83 -8.87
N LEU A 729 32.61 -7.93 -9.49
CA LEU A 729 31.85 -9.00 -8.84
C LEU A 729 32.66 -9.70 -7.72
N SER A 730 33.99 -9.81 -7.85
CA SER A 730 34.85 -10.35 -6.77
C SER A 730 34.83 -9.50 -5.52
N ARG A 731 35.07 -8.21 -5.69
CA ARG A 731 35.49 -7.31 -4.61
C ARG A 731 34.30 -6.59 -3.99
N ARG A 732 33.33 -6.18 -4.81
CA ARG A 732 32.20 -5.36 -4.38
C ARG A 732 30.97 -6.18 -4.00
N ARG A 733 30.88 -7.45 -4.45
CA ARG A 733 29.74 -8.36 -4.19
C ARG A 733 28.38 -7.62 -4.27
N PRO A 734 28.07 -7.00 -5.41
CA PRO A 734 27.00 -5.99 -5.49
C PRO A 734 25.60 -6.51 -5.18
N PHE A 735 25.37 -7.82 -5.25
CA PHE A 735 24.09 -8.45 -4.94
C PHE A 735 23.94 -8.86 -3.47
N SER A 736 25.02 -8.84 -2.69
CA SER A 736 24.98 -9.21 -1.26
C SER A 736 24.10 -8.27 -0.45
N ILE A 737 23.94 -7.01 -0.88
CA ILE A 737 23.03 -6.03 -0.29
C ILE A 737 21.58 -6.55 -0.20
N LEU A 738 21.13 -7.39 -1.16
CA LEU A 738 19.79 -7.99 -1.11
C LEU A 738 19.61 -8.91 0.11
N ARG A 739 20.70 -9.48 0.64
CA ARG A 739 20.69 -10.29 1.85
C ARG A 739 20.50 -9.43 3.08
N ASP A 740 21.08 -8.24 3.07
CA ASP A 740 20.97 -7.27 4.16
C ASP A 740 19.59 -6.60 4.15
N LEU A 741 18.96 -6.49 2.98
CA LEU A 741 17.60 -5.95 2.83
C LEU A 741 16.50 -6.94 3.25
N LEU A 742 16.75 -8.26 3.25
CA LEU A 742 15.71 -9.27 3.48
C LEU A 742 15.23 -9.34 4.95
N PRO A 743 16.10 -9.27 5.98
CA PRO A 743 15.70 -9.17 7.39
C PRO A 743 14.97 -7.87 7.73
N LEU A 744 15.06 -6.84 6.88
CA LEU A 744 14.33 -5.57 7.03
C LEU A 744 12.86 -5.70 6.65
N LEU A 745 12.46 -6.84 6.07
CA LEU A 745 11.07 -7.10 5.72
C LEU A 745 10.45 -8.03 6.77
N PRO A 746 9.19 -7.80 7.16
CA PRO A 746 8.53 -8.66 8.13
C PRO A 746 8.54 -10.12 7.64
N PRO A 747 8.70 -11.11 8.54
CA PRO A 747 8.88 -12.51 8.14
C PRO A 747 7.66 -13.01 7.35
N PRO A 748 7.86 -13.76 6.24
CA PRO A 748 6.77 -14.26 5.41
C PRO A 748 5.88 -15.23 6.20
N GLY A 749 4.64 -14.83 6.48
CA GLY A 749 3.62 -15.62 7.17
C GLY A 749 2.40 -15.90 6.26
N PRO A 750 1.71 -17.04 6.43
CA PRO A 750 0.71 -17.52 5.46
C PRO A 750 -0.58 -16.68 5.35
N LYS A 751 -0.75 -15.58 6.11
CA LYS A 751 -1.91 -14.67 6.05
C LYS A 751 -1.57 -13.23 6.47
N PHE A 752 -0.86 -12.47 5.63
CA PHE A 752 -0.81 -11.01 5.73
C PHE A 752 -2.13 -10.39 5.23
N THR A 753 -3.07 -10.13 6.12
CA THR A 753 -4.33 -9.42 5.79
C THR A 753 -4.39 -7.99 6.30
N SER A 754 -3.46 -7.52 7.13
CA SER A 754 -3.41 -6.13 7.64
C SER A 754 -2.24 -5.28 7.13
N HIS A 755 -1.13 -5.88 6.69
CA HIS A 755 0.05 -5.15 6.21
C HIS A 755 0.73 -5.88 5.04
N ARG A 756 0.31 -5.61 3.80
CA ARG A 756 1.03 -6.06 2.60
C ARG A 756 2.14 -5.07 2.27
N LEU A 757 3.27 -5.56 1.77
CA LEU A 757 4.41 -4.77 1.33
C LEU A 757 3.98 -3.77 0.25
N ASP A 758 4.35 -2.50 0.43
CA ASP A 758 4.15 -1.47 -0.60
C ASP A 758 5.17 -1.65 -1.73
N PRO A 759 4.75 -1.91 -2.99
CA PRO A 759 5.69 -1.97 -4.11
C PRO A 759 6.44 -0.64 -4.34
N GLN A 760 5.94 0.48 -3.81
CA GLN A 760 6.60 1.79 -3.86
C GLN A 760 7.53 2.06 -2.66
N ALA A 761 7.59 1.16 -1.68
CA ALA A 761 8.52 1.31 -0.56
C ALA A 761 9.97 1.40 -1.08
N PRO A 762 10.79 2.35 -0.58
CA PRO A 762 12.16 2.54 -1.07
C PRO A 762 13.03 1.28 -1.05
N VAL A 763 12.92 0.45 0.00
CA VAL A 763 13.63 -0.84 0.10
C VAL A 763 13.22 -1.80 -1.02
N ILE A 764 11.93 -1.87 -1.33
CA ILE A 764 11.40 -2.72 -2.40
C ILE A 764 11.82 -2.19 -3.77
N GLN A 765 11.81 -0.87 -3.98
CA GLN A 765 12.29 -0.23 -5.21
C GLN A 765 13.79 -0.44 -5.44
N LEU A 766 14.60 -0.34 -4.38
CA LEU A 766 16.03 -0.62 -4.42
C LEU A 766 16.31 -2.09 -4.76
N ALA A 767 15.64 -3.01 -4.07
CA ALA A 767 15.77 -4.44 -4.34
C ALA A 767 15.37 -4.78 -5.79
N ARG A 768 14.25 -4.22 -6.27
CA ARG A 768 13.79 -4.37 -7.67
C ARG A 768 14.84 -3.90 -8.67
N ARG A 769 15.47 -2.73 -8.47
CA ARG A 769 16.55 -2.23 -9.34
C ARG A 769 17.75 -3.19 -9.38
N ILE A 770 18.21 -3.68 -8.23
CA ILE A 770 19.35 -4.61 -8.15
C ILE A 770 19.03 -5.94 -8.83
N MET A 771 17.82 -6.47 -8.61
CA MET A 771 17.33 -7.70 -9.24
C MET A 771 17.26 -7.56 -10.78
N ILE A 772 16.85 -6.41 -11.30
CA ILE A 772 16.87 -6.14 -12.75
C ILE A 772 18.30 -6.19 -13.29
N CYS A 773 19.26 -5.52 -12.64
CA CYS A 773 20.66 -5.56 -13.06
C CYS A 773 21.24 -6.98 -13.05
N TYR A 774 20.84 -7.81 -12.07
CA TYR A 774 21.19 -9.23 -12.05
C TYR A 774 20.65 -9.97 -13.28
N GLY A 775 19.38 -9.76 -13.62
CA GLY A 775 18.75 -10.32 -14.82
C GLY A 775 19.45 -9.89 -16.11
N ASP A 776 19.78 -8.61 -16.25
CA ASP A 776 20.49 -8.07 -17.42
C ASP A 776 21.88 -8.70 -17.58
N LEU A 777 22.63 -8.89 -16.50
CA LEU A 777 23.91 -9.59 -16.55
C LEU A 777 23.75 -11.06 -16.96
N LEU A 778 22.74 -11.77 -16.43
CA LEU A 778 22.48 -13.16 -16.83
C LEU A 778 22.13 -13.31 -18.31
N LEU A 779 21.51 -12.30 -18.92
CA LEU A 779 21.19 -12.28 -20.35
C LEU A 779 22.38 -11.85 -21.22
N ALA A 780 23.18 -10.88 -20.77
CA ALA A 780 24.31 -10.35 -21.54
C ALA A 780 25.52 -11.29 -21.56
N ILE A 781 25.89 -11.86 -20.41
CA ILE A 781 27.15 -12.58 -20.24
C ILE A 781 27.27 -13.83 -21.13
N PRO A 782 26.22 -14.65 -21.38
CA PRO A 782 26.31 -15.77 -22.32
C PRO A 782 26.77 -15.35 -23.72
N VAL A 783 26.39 -14.15 -24.16
CA VAL A 783 26.77 -13.60 -25.47
C VAL A 783 28.22 -13.12 -25.46
N LEU A 784 28.66 -12.51 -24.35
CA LEU A 784 30.00 -11.95 -24.20
C LEU A 784 31.08 -13.00 -23.90
N GLN A 785 30.74 -14.02 -23.11
CA GLN A 785 31.65 -15.08 -22.67
C GLN A 785 30.87 -16.37 -22.33
N PRO A 786 31.09 -17.48 -23.06
CA PRO A 786 30.45 -18.75 -22.74
C PRO A 786 30.93 -19.31 -21.38
N PRO A 787 30.08 -20.04 -20.63
CA PRO A 787 30.49 -20.78 -19.44
C PRO A 787 31.51 -21.91 -19.75
N PRO A 788 32.32 -22.38 -18.77
CA PRO A 788 32.46 -21.87 -17.41
C PRO A 788 33.41 -20.66 -17.32
N SER A 789 33.07 -19.68 -16.48
CA SER A 789 33.97 -18.56 -16.17
C SER A 789 33.86 -18.12 -14.70
N PRO A 790 34.87 -17.42 -14.15
CA PRO A 790 34.79 -16.89 -12.79
C PRO A 790 33.62 -15.94 -12.56
N ILE A 791 33.10 -15.29 -13.61
CA ILE A 791 31.91 -14.42 -13.55
C ILE A 791 30.67 -15.28 -13.27
N TRP A 792 30.53 -16.39 -14.00
CA TRP A 792 29.44 -17.34 -13.83
C TRP A 792 29.36 -17.88 -12.41
N ASN A 793 30.47 -18.41 -11.88
CA ASN A 793 30.51 -18.96 -10.52
C ASN A 793 30.02 -17.97 -9.46
N ARG A 794 30.21 -16.65 -9.66
CA ARG A 794 29.74 -15.64 -8.73
C ARG A 794 28.27 -15.32 -8.88
N LEU A 795 27.79 -15.15 -10.12
CA LEU A 795 26.36 -14.93 -10.36
C LEU A 795 25.53 -16.11 -9.83
N PHE A 796 26.04 -17.35 -9.89
CA PHE A 796 25.37 -18.52 -9.31
C PHE A 796 25.31 -18.52 -7.78
N LEU A 797 26.33 -18.00 -7.10
CA LEU A 797 26.32 -17.92 -5.62
C LEU A 797 25.22 -17.00 -5.10
N ASP A 798 24.82 -16.00 -5.89
CA ASP A 798 23.76 -15.04 -5.54
C ASP A 798 22.36 -15.50 -5.97
N ALA A 799 22.25 -16.55 -6.81
CA ALA A 799 20.96 -17.02 -7.34
C ALA A 799 19.93 -17.42 -6.26
N PRO A 800 20.30 -18.14 -5.16
CA PRO A 800 19.33 -18.48 -4.10
C PRO A 800 18.73 -17.24 -3.42
N LEU A 801 19.51 -16.18 -3.28
CA LEU A 801 19.06 -14.92 -2.68
C LEU A 801 18.05 -14.22 -3.60
N ILE A 802 18.34 -14.19 -4.91
CA ILE A 802 17.41 -13.65 -5.91
C ILE A 802 16.09 -14.42 -5.92
N LEU A 803 16.12 -15.75 -5.77
CA LEU A 803 14.90 -16.56 -5.68
C LEU A 803 14.07 -16.26 -4.43
N ALA A 804 14.70 -16.02 -3.28
CA ALA A 804 13.99 -15.64 -2.07
C ALA A 804 13.22 -14.32 -2.26
N TRP A 805 13.79 -13.38 -3.02
CA TRP A 805 13.11 -12.13 -3.38
C TRP A 805 11.99 -12.31 -4.40
N ILE A 806 12.15 -13.22 -5.38
CA ILE A 806 11.07 -13.58 -6.29
C ILE A 806 9.89 -14.18 -5.50
N ASP A 807 10.16 -15.11 -4.58
CA ASP A 807 9.13 -15.67 -3.70
C ASP A 807 8.44 -14.57 -2.89
N LEU A 808 9.21 -13.70 -2.23
CA LEU A 808 8.65 -12.64 -1.42
C LEU A 808 7.74 -11.69 -2.23
N LEU A 809 8.15 -11.32 -3.45
CA LEU A 809 7.46 -10.33 -4.27
C LEU A 809 6.39 -10.91 -5.20
N HIS A 810 6.31 -12.23 -5.35
CA HIS A 810 5.34 -12.84 -6.26
C HIS A 810 3.90 -12.55 -5.79
N PRO A 811 3.01 -11.98 -6.64
CA PRO A 811 1.63 -11.66 -6.24
C PRO A 811 0.80 -12.87 -5.75
N MET A 812 1.18 -14.07 -6.17
CA MET A 812 0.60 -15.35 -5.71
C MET A 812 0.67 -15.52 -4.18
N ASN A 813 1.75 -15.02 -3.56
CA ASN A 813 2.00 -15.16 -2.14
C ASN A 813 1.28 -14.10 -1.29
N MET A 814 0.60 -13.14 -1.93
CA MET A 814 -0.17 -12.07 -1.29
C MET A 814 0.63 -11.17 -0.33
N ASN A 815 1.96 -11.20 -0.43
CA ASN A 815 2.84 -10.39 0.40
C ASN A 815 2.89 -8.92 -0.03
N VAL A 816 2.50 -8.59 -1.27
CA VAL A 816 2.62 -7.24 -1.86
C VAL A 816 1.24 -6.66 -2.18
N GLN A 817 1.04 -5.36 -1.95
CA GLN A 817 -0.20 -4.66 -2.35
C GLN A 817 -0.18 -4.21 -3.82
N PRO A 818 -1.33 -4.02 -4.47
CA PRO A 818 -1.39 -3.45 -5.82
C PRO A 818 -0.76 -2.06 -5.87
N SER A 819 -0.24 -1.67 -7.02
CA SER A 819 0.26 -0.30 -7.24
C SER A 819 -0.85 0.71 -6.96
N PRO A 820 -0.61 1.76 -6.15
CA PRO A 820 -1.63 2.80 -5.88
C PRO A 820 -1.99 3.58 -7.14
N ILE A 821 -1.13 3.58 -8.16
CA ILE A 821 -1.33 4.31 -9.42
C ILE A 821 -2.24 3.52 -10.37
N THR A 822 -1.95 2.24 -10.59
CA THR A 822 -2.66 1.42 -11.61
C THR A 822 -3.75 0.52 -11.00
N GLY A 823 -3.76 0.36 -9.68
CA GLY A 823 -4.67 -0.55 -8.96
C GLY A 823 -4.41 -2.03 -9.26
N ASP A 824 -3.23 -2.37 -9.79
CA ASP A 824 -2.80 -3.72 -10.16
C ASP A 824 -1.27 -3.90 -10.01
N HIS A 825 -0.73 -5.07 -10.37
CA HIS A 825 0.68 -5.43 -10.21
C HIS A 825 1.47 -5.43 -11.53
N GLU A 826 0.98 -4.84 -12.62
CA GLU A 826 1.58 -5.00 -13.97
C GLU A 826 3.09 -4.67 -14.01
N GLY A 827 3.50 -3.55 -13.41
CA GLY A 827 4.91 -3.14 -13.39
C GLY A 827 5.81 -4.16 -12.69
N LEU A 828 5.35 -4.69 -11.55
CA LEU A 828 6.06 -5.72 -10.78
C LEU A 828 6.09 -7.06 -11.52
N CYS A 829 4.96 -7.47 -12.11
CA CYS A 829 4.86 -8.71 -12.91
C CYS A 829 5.88 -8.69 -14.06
N ARG A 830 6.01 -7.58 -14.78
CA ARG A 830 6.95 -7.43 -15.91
C ARG A 830 8.40 -7.60 -15.47
N GLU A 831 8.79 -7.02 -14.35
CA GLU A 831 10.16 -7.11 -13.81
C GLU A 831 10.48 -8.54 -13.33
N LEU A 832 9.58 -9.14 -12.55
CA LEU A 832 9.74 -10.52 -12.07
C LEU A 832 9.77 -11.52 -13.24
N LEU A 833 8.98 -11.31 -14.28
CA LEU A 833 9.00 -12.15 -15.48
C LEU A 833 10.31 -12.06 -16.26
N LYS A 834 10.88 -10.85 -16.42
CA LYS A 834 12.20 -10.67 -17.06
C LYS A 834 13.29 -11.42 -16.29
N LEU A 835 13.26 -11.31 -14.96
CA LEU A 835 14.19 -11.99 -14.10
C LEU A 835 14.02 -13.52 -14.14
N LEU A 836 12.78 -14.00 -14.05
CA LEU A 836 12.47 -15.43 -14.20
C LEU A 836 12.99 -15.94 -15.54
N PHE A 837 12.75 -15.22 -16.65
CA PHE A 837 13.27 -15.59 -17.96
C PHE A 837 14.79 -15.68 -17.98
N ALA A 838 15.49 -14.72 -17.38
CA ALA A 838 16.95 -14.73 -17.29
C ALA A 838 17.48 -15.94 -16.50
N VAL A 839 16.82 -16.31 -15.40
CA VAL A 839 17.20 -17.46 -14.56
C VAL A 839 16.81 -18.80 -15.20
N THR A 840 15.73 -18.85 -16.00
CA THR A 840 15.25 -20.09 -16.66
C THR A 840 15.79 -20.27 -18.08
N CYS A 841 16.48 -19.27 -18.64
CA CYS A 841 17.03 -19.37 -19.99
C CYS A 841 18.08 -20.50 -20.05
N PRO A 842 18.00 -21.44 -21.01
CA PRO A 842 18.87 -22.62 -21.03
C PRO A 842 20.35 -22.31 -21.28
N GLY A 843 20.67 -21.20 -21.97
CA GLY A 843 22.06 -20.84 -22.33
C GLY A 843 23.04 -20.86 -21.14
N PRO A 844 22.76 -20.12 -20.05
CA PRO A 844 23.52 -20.15 -18.79
C PRO A 844 23.77 -21.54 -18.18
N TRP A 845 22.84 -22.49 -18.36
CA TRP A 845 22.82 -23.77 -17.65
C TRP A 845 23.22 -24.98 -18.50
N ARG A 846 23.19 -24.84 -19.84
CA ARG A 846 23.48 -25.91 -20.80
C ARG A 846 24.96 -26.34 -20.80
N GLU A 847 25.88 -25.44 -20.41
CA GLU A 847 27.33 -25.65 -20.51
C GLU A 847 28.03 -25.95 -19.16
N ILE A 848 27.29 -25.92 -18.04
CA ILE A 848 27.81 -26.23 -16.71
C ILE A 848 27.29 -27.61 -16.29
N GLY A 849 27.96 -28.66 -16.78
CA GLY A 849 27.64 -30.07 -16.49
C GLY A 849 26.60 -30.70 -17.42
N ASP A 850 26.22 -31.95 -17.14
CA ASP A 850 25.33 -32.81 -17.94
C ASP A 850 23.84 -32.36 -17.99
N GLY A 851 23.53 -31.18 -17.46
CA GLY A 851 22.16 -30.66 -17.30
C GLY A 851 21.39 -31.22 -16.12
N ALA A 852 21.97 -32.10 -15.29
CA ALA A 852 21.31 -32.59 -14.06
C ALA A 852 21.13 -31.49 -13.00
N GLY A 853 22.07 -30.53 -12.92
CA GLY A 853 22.03 -29.42 -11.96
C GLY A 853 20.85 -28.46 -12.15
N PHE A 854 20.56 -28.07 -13.39
CA PHE A 854 19.43 -27.19 -13.71
C PHE A 854 18.07 -27.85 -13.45
N ARG A 855 17.93 -29.13 -13.81
CA ARG A 855 16.72 -29.92 -13.52
C ARG A 855 16.49 -30.09 -12.02
N SER A 856 17.57 -30.36 -11.27
CA SER A 856 17.52 -30.39 -9.80
C SER A 856 17.11 -29.02 -9.25
N TYR A 857 17.66 -27.93 -9.78
CA TYR A 857 17.35 -26.57 -9.34
C TYR A 857 15.90 -26.16 -9.63
N LEU A 858 15.36 -26.46 -10.82
CA LEU A 858 13.96 -26.21 -11.17
C LEU A 858 12.96 -27.00 -10.31
N THR A 859 13.35 -28.19 -9.85
CA THR A 859 12.46 -29.08 -9.06
C THR A 859 12.66 -28.99 -7.55
N SER A 860 13.79 -28.46 -7.08
CA SER A 860 14.09 -28.20 -5.67
C SER A 860 13.71 -26.79 -5.21
N THR A 861 13.25 -25.93 -6.12
CA THR A 861 12.81 -24.55 -5.85
C THR A 861 11.38 -24.32 -6.34
N ALA A 862 10.76 -23.23 -5.90
CA ALA A 862 9.40 -22.85 -6.31
C ALA A 862 9.34 -22.14 -7.68
N LEU A 863 10.46 -22.06 -8.41
CA LEU A 863 10.57 -21.42 -9.73
C LEU A 863 9.50 -21.93 -10.71
N LEU A 864 9.26 -23.23 -10.69
CA LEU A 864 8.28 -23.87 -11.54
C LEU A 864 6.84 -23.42 -11.23
N ASP A 865 6.51 -23.29 -9.94
CA ASP A 865 5.21 -22.80 -9.51
C ASP A 865 4.99 -21.34 -9.94
N TYR A 866 6.00 -20.48 -9.80
CA TYR A 866 5.91 -19.07 -10.24
C TYR A 866 5.76 -18.93 -11.77
N ALA A 867 6.55 -19.68 -12.55
CA ALA A 867 6.48 -19.65 -14.01
C ALA A 867 5.09 -20.08 -14.52
N VAL A 868 4.54 -21.14 -13.94
CA VAL A 868 3.18 -21.62 -14.28
C VAL A 868 2.12 -20.65 -13.79
N ASP A 869 2.26 -20.08 -12.59
CA ASP A 869 1.29 -19.13 -12.04
C ASP A 869 1.24 -17.83 -12.85
N PHE A 870 2.38 -17.30 -13.33
CA PHE A 870 2.38 -16.15 -14.23
C PHE A 870 1.77 -16.43 -15.61
N LEU A 871 1.77 -17.66 -16.12
CA LEU A 871 0.98 -17.93 -17.32
C LEU A 871 -0.52 -18.03 -16.98
N VAL A 872 -0.86 -18.73 -15.91
CA VAL A 872 -2.26 -19.12 -15.62
C VAL A 872 -3.06 -17.99 -14.97
N ASN A 873 -2.45 -17.26 -14.04
CA ASN A 873 -3.12 -16.35 -13.11
C ASN A 873 -2.70 -14.88 -13.26
N ILE A 874 -1.80 -14.52 -14.19
CA ILE A 874 -1.35 -13.12 -14.37
C ILE A 874 -2.48 -12.14 -14.63
N PHE A 875 -3.56 -12.57 -15.27
CA PHE A 875 -4.76 -11.75 -15.49
C PHE A 875 -5.52 -11.40 -14.19
N ARG A 876 -5.18 -12.03 -13.06
CA ARG A 876 -5.64 -11.62 -11.73
C ARG A 876 -4.77 -10.54 -11.13
N TYR A 877 -3.50 -10.51 -11.52
CA TYR A 877 -2.50 -9.57 -11.02
C TYR A 877 -2.43 -8.31 -11.87
N SER A 878 -2.71 -8.40 -13.17
CA SER A 878 -2.66 -7.32 -14.14
C SER A 878 -4.01 -7.15 -14.83
N ARG A 879 -4.61 -5.95 -14.68
CA ARG A 879 -5.88 -5.61 -15.32
C ARG A 879 -5.66 -5.16 -16.76
N ARG A 880 -4.53 -4.52 -17.05
CA ARG A 880 -4.15 -3.98 -18.37
C ARG A 880 -2.78 -4.51 -18.81
N MET A 881 -2.67 -5.83 -18.95
CA MET A 881 -1.42 -6.49 -19.34
C MET A 881 -0.97 -6.07 -20.75
N CYS A 882 0.30 -5.67 -20.89
CA CYS A 882 0.86 -5.32 -22.19
C CYS A 882 1.37 -6.56 -22.98
N GLY A 883 1.62 -6.37 -24.28
CA GLY A 883 2.14 -7.41 -25.17
C GLY A 883 3.50 -7.97 -24.73
N GLU A 884 4.39 -7.12 -24.23
CA GLU A 884 5.71 -7.52 -23.72
C GLU A 884 5.61 -8.44 -22.50
N THR A 885 4.75 -8.11 -21.53
CA THR A 885 4.53 -8.95 -20.34
C THR A 885 3.98 -10.33 -20.74
N SER A 886 3.02 -10.36 -21.67
CA SER A 886 2.48 -11.62 -22.23
C SER A 886 3.56 -12.44 -22.91
N HIS A 887 4.40 -11.79 -23.72
CA HIS A 887 5.50 -12.41 -24.46
C HIS A 887 6.51 -13.06 -23.52
N THR A 888 6.95 -12.34 -22.49
CA THR A 888 7.92 -12.87 -21.54
C THR A 888 7.35 -14.06 -20.75
N ALA A 889 6.09 -14.01 -20.31
CA ALA A 889 5.44 -15.13 -19.63
C ALA A 889 5.42 -16.41 -20.50
N VAL A 890 5.11 -16.27 -21.79
CA VAL A 890 5.15 -17.39 -22.74
C VAL A 890 6.58 -17.89 -22.94
N LYS A 891 7.54 -16.98 -23.13
CA LYS A 891 8.95 -17.34 -23.36
C LYS A 891 9.60 -18.06 -22.20
N VAL A 892 9.26 -17.74 -20.95
CA VAL A 892 9.73 -18.47 -19.77
C VAL A 892 9.38 -19.95 -19.87
N LEU A 893 8.11 -20.26 -20.15
CA LEU A 893 7.65 -21.65 -20.22
C LEU A 893 8.13 -22.37 -21.47
N HIS A 894 8.18 -21.67 -22.61
CA HIS A 894 8.72 -22.23 -23.84
C HIS A 894 10.22 -22.56 -23.70
N ALA A 895 10.99 -21.74 -23.00
CA ALA A 895 12.40 -22.00 -22.71
C ALA A 895 12.58 -23.27 -21.86
N ILE A 896 11.69 -23.52 -20.89
CA ILE A 896 11.73 -24.75 -20.09
C ILE A 896 11.27 -25.97 -20.91
N GLN A 897 10.27 -25.80 -21.79
CA GLN A 897 9.85 -26.83 -22.73
C GLN A 897 11.01 -27.23 -23.66
N ASP A 898 11.70 -26.27 -24.27
CA ASP A 898 12.80 -26.54 -25.21
C ASP A 898 13.98 -27.29 -24.54
N ASP A 899 14.29 -26.96 -23.28
CA ASP A 899 15.27 -27.74 -22.50
C ASP A 899 14.82 -29.19 -22.24
N TYR A 900 13.51 -29.40 -22.00
CA TYR A 900 12.96 -30.74 -21.81
C TYR A 900 13.02 -31.57 -23.09
N ASP A 901 12.58 -31.01 -24.22
CA ASP A 901 12.50 -31.72 -25.51
C ASP A 901 13.90 -32.10 -26.05
N THR A 902 14.95 -31.39 -25.65
CA THR A 902 16.33 -31.62 -26.11
C THR A 902 17.13 -32.64 -25.28
N LYS A 903 16.69 -33.05 -24.08
CA LYS A 903 17.41 -34.02 -23.19
C LYS A 903 16.44 -35.01 -22.47
N PRO A 904 16.15 -36.20 -23.03
CA PRO A 904 15.19 -37.15 -22.45
C PRO A 904 15.77 -38.02 -21.32
N GLY A 905 15.24 -37.88 -20.08
CA GLY A 905 15.54 -38.71 -18.89
C GLY A 905 15.00 -38.08 -17.58
N GLY A 906 13.87 -38.57 -17.07
CA GLY A 906 12.99 -37.87 -16.08
C GLY A 906 13.61 -37.50 -14.72
N ALA A 907 13.18 -36.43 -14.04
CA ALA A 907 11.89 -35.73 -14.06
C ALA A 907 12.01 -34.19 -14.31
N PRO A 908 11.01 -33.57 -14.98
CA PRO A 908 10.12 -32.63 -14.28
C PRO A 908 8.63 -32.64 -14.74
N LEU A 909 8.18 -33.51 -15.66
CA LEU A 909 6.77 -33.49 -16.12
C LEU A 909 5.73 -33.71 -15.00
N ARG A 910 6.02 -34.56 -14.00
CA ARG A 910 5.13 -34.75 -12.84
C ARG A 910 5.07 -33.52 -11.92
N ALA A 911 6.19 -32.83 -11.74
CA ALA A 911 6.24 -31.58 -10.98
C ALA A 911 5.53 -30.45 -11.73
N PHE A 912 5.70 -30.39 -13.06
CA PHE A 912 4.96 -29.49 -13.96
C PHE A 912 3.45 -29.75 -13.89
N ARG A 913 3.05 -31.02 -14.01
CA ARG A 913 1.66 -31.46 -13.88
C ARG A 913 1.07 -31.01 -12.55
N SER A 914 1.80 -31.22 -11.45
CA SER A 914 1.38 -30.82 -10.10
C SER A 914 1.23 -29.30 -9.97
N SER A 915 2.18 -28.53 -10.50
CA SER A 915 2.16 -27.06 -10.47
C SER A 915 1.00 -26.51 -11.31
N LEU A 916 0.77 -27.08 -12.50
CA LEU A 916 -0.35 -26.73 -13.38
C LEU A 916 -1.70 -27.09 -12.76
N ASP A 917 -1.81 -28.24 -12.09
CA ASP A 917 -3.02 -28.62 -11.35
C ASP A 917 -3.29 -27.66 -10.18
N ARG A 918 -2.26 -27.25 -9.43
CA ARG A 918 -2.39 -26.22 -8.37
C ARG A 918 -2.85 -24.88 -8.93
N ALA A 919 -2.19 -24.37 -9.96
CA ALA A 919 -2.46 -23.06 -10.53
C ALA A 919 -3.88 -22.97 -11.14
N THR A 920 -4.31 -24.04 -11.82
CA THR A 920 -5.64 -24.11 -12.46
C THR A 920 -6.75 -24.56 -11.50
N LYS A 921 -6.40 -25.20 -10.37
CA LYS A 921 -7.32 -25.93 -9.48
C LYS A 921 -8.12 -27.01 -10.23
N GLY A 922 -7.48 -27.67 -11.20
CA GLY A 922 -8.11 -28.67 -12.08
C GLY A 922 -9.13 -28.11 -13.09
N ARG A 923 -9.25 -26.79 -13.23
CA ARG A 923 -10.23 -26.15 -14.13
C ARG A 923 -9.68 -25.98 -15.55
N VAL A 924 -9.68 -27.08 -16.29
CA VAL A 924 -9.16 -27.15 -17.67
C VAL A 924 -9.72 -26.06 -18.59
N ARG A 925 -11.02 -25.79 -18.49
CA ARG A 925 -11.69 -24.78 -19.33
C ARG A 925 -11.18 -23.37 -19.08
N ASP A 926 -10.66 -23.08 -17.88
CA ASP A 926 -10.15 -21.75 -17.56
C ASP A 926 -8.78 -21.55 -18.20
N LEU A 927 -7.93 -22.59 -18.22
CA LEU A 927 -6.64 -22.57 -18.93
C LEU A 927 -6.81 -22.28 -20.43
N CYS A 928 -7.78 -22.91 -21.10
CA CYS A 928 -8.06 -22.63 -22.51
C CYS A 928 -8.45 -21.15 -22.77
N ARG A 929 -9.17 -20.52 -21.83
CA ARG A 929 -9.52 -19.09 -21.94
C ARG A 929 -8.31 -18.20 -21.70
N VAL A 930 -7.43 -18.58 -20.79
CA VAL A 930 -6.17 -17.89 -20.52
C VAL A 930 -5.26 -17.91 -21.74
N ILE A 931 -5.06 -19.09 -22.36
CA ILE A 931 -4.29 -19.25 -23.61
C ILE A 931 -4.87 -18.36 -24.72
N ALA A 932 -6.19 -18.41 -24.93
CA ALA A 932 -6.85 -17.57 -25.93
C ALA A 932 -6.66 -16.07 -25.66
N ARG A 933 -6.63 -15.65 -24.39
CA ARG A 933 -6.42 -14.25 -24.00
C ARG A 933 -4.97 -13.80 -24.24
N HIS A 934 -3.98 -14.65 -23.97
CA HIS A 934 -2.59 -14.37 -24.33
C HIS A 934 -2.42 -14.20 -25.84
N ALA A 935 -2.98 -15.10 -26.66
CA ALA A 935 -2.92 -14.99 -28.12
C ALA A 935 -3.46 -13.66 -28.63
N GLN A 936 -4.64 -13.24 -28.15
CA GLN A 936 -5.24 -11.95 -28.52
C GLN A 936 -4.35 -10.74 -28.18
N ILE A 937 -3.70 -10.77 -27.00
CA ILE A 937 -2.83 -9.67 -26.56
C ILE A 937 -1.54 -9.63 -27.40
N LEU A 938 -0.97 -10.80 -27.69
CA LEU A 938 0.22 -10.90 -28.54
C LEU A 938 -0.06 -10.43 -29.97
N GLU A 939 -1.20 -10.81 -30.55
CA GLU A 939 -1.61 -10.40 -31.90
C GLU A 939 -1.90 -8.91 -32.05
N ALA A 940 -2.30 -8.26 -30.94
CA ALA A 940 -2.54 -6.83 -30.87
C ALA A 940 -1.26 -6.02 -30.58
N SER A 941 -0.14 -6.68 -30.26
CA SER A 941 1.13 -6.05 -29.90
C SER A 941 1.90 -5.59 -31.15
N GLU A 942 2.53 -4.41 -31.07
CA GLU A 942 3.43 -3.87 -32.11
C GLU A 942 4.86 -4.47 -32.06
N THR A 943 5.09 -5.47 -31.21
CA THR A 943 6.40 -6.12 -31.09
C THR A 943 6.82 -6.76 -32.42
N ALA A 944 8.10 -6.57 -32.78
CA ALA A 944 8.71 -7.04 -34.03
C ALA A 944 8.63 -8.56 -34.27
N ASP A 945 8.22 -9.36 -33.27
CA ASP A 945 8.20 -10.83 -33.32
C ASP A 945 6.94 -11.45 -32.67
N HIS A 946 5.78 -10.79 -32.82
CA HIS A 946 4.51 -11.29 -32.26
C HIS A 946 4.15 -12.69 -32.80
N ALA A 947 4.48 -12.98 -34.07
CA ALA A 947 4.23 -14.27 -34.72
C ALA A 947 4.92 -15.44 -34.01
N ALA A 948 6.22 -15.30 -33.66
CA ALA A 948 6.94 -16.34 -32.92
C ALA A 948 6.41 -16.49 -31.50
N SER A 949 5.96 -15.40 -30.89
CA SER A 949 5.39 -15.40 -29.53
C SER A 949 4.09 -16.20 -29.47
N VAL A 950 3.21 -16.03 -30.46
CA VAL A 950 1.96 -16.80 -30.60
C VAL A 950 2.27 -18.27 -30.89
N LYS A 951 3.27 -18.54 -31.73
CA LYS A 951 3.74 -19.90 -31.99
C LYS A 951 4.23 -20.58 -30.69
N ASP A 952 5.09 -19.92 -29.92
CA ASP A 952 5.62 -20.45 -28.66
C ASP A 952 4.48 -20.72 -27.66
N LEU A 953 3.46 -19.86 -27.61
CA LEU A 953 2.27 -20.07 -26.78
C LEU A 953 1.51 -21.34 -27.17
N TYR A 954 1.29 -21.58 -28.47
CA TYR A 954 0.59 -22.77 -28.94
C TYR A 954 1.45 -24.05 -28.82
N ASN A 955 2.77 -23.94 -28.87
CA ASN A 955 3.68 -25.04 -28.54
C ASN A 955 3.55 -25.44 -27.07
N VAL A 956 3.61 -24.46 -26.15
CA VAL A 956 3.45 -24.70 -24.71
C VAL A 956 2.06 -25.30 -24.40
N ALA A 957 1.02 -24.79 -25.06
CA ALA A 957 -0.35 -25.31 -24.90
C ALA A 957 -0.48 -26.78 -25.35
N GLN A 958 0.16 -27.16 -26.46
CA GLN A 958 0.20 -28.56 -26.90
C GLN A 958 1.02 -29.43 -25.95
N TRP A 959 2.18 -28.93 -25.52
CA TRP A 959 3.05 -29.62 -24.58
C TRP A 959 2.35 -29.93 -23.26
N PHE A 960 1.49 -29.04 -22.77
CA PHE A 960 0.64 -29.29 -21.60
C PHE A 960 -0.26 -30.51 -21.76
N ILE A 961 -0.83 -30.72 -22.95
CA ILE A 961 -1.75 -31.83 -23.21
C ILE A 961 -0.95 -33.10 -23.48
N ASN A 962 -0.07 -33.06 -24.48
CA ASN A 962 0.56 -34.25 -25.06
C ASN A 962 1.69 -34.82 -24.18
N SER A 963 2.47 -33.95 -23.53
CA SER A 963 3.67 -34.35 -22.78
C SER A 963 3.45 -34.28 -21.27
N VAL A 964 2.91 -33.17 -20.75
CA VAL A 964 2.67 -33.00 -19.30
C VAL A 964 1.49 -33.86 -18.83
N GLY A 965 0.55 -34.21 -19.72
CA GLY A 965 -0.62 -35.03 -19.41
C GLY A 965 -1.76 -34.26 -18.73
N PHE A 966 -1.89 -32.95 -19.00
CA PHE A 966 -3.01 -32.14 -18.54
C PHE A 966 -4.26 -32.44 -19.39
N PRO A 967 -5.41 -32.82 -18.80
CA PRO A 967 -6.54 -33.33 -19.54
C PRO A 967 -7.13 -32.25 -20.45
N ALA A 968 -7.43 -32.60 -21.71
CA ALA A 968 -8.17 -31.73 -22.61
C ALA A 968 -9.64 -31.58 -22.15
N PRO A 969 -10.29 -30.42 -22.41
CA PRO A 969 -11.65 -30.21 -21.95
C PRO A 969 -12.65 -30.99 -22.81
N ALA A 970 -13.55 -31.74 -22.17
CA ALA A 970 -14.64 -32.45 -22.85
C ALA A 970 -15.44 -31.55 -23.84
N VAL A 971 -15.59 -30.26 -23.49
CA VAL A 971 -16.07 -29.20 -24.39
C VAL A 971 -15.16 -27.99 -24.25
N HIS A 972 -14.47 -27.60 -25.32
CA HIS A 972 -13.65 -26.38 -25.34
C HIS A 972 -14.51 -25.11 -25.19
N PRO A 973 -14.13 -24.07 -24.42
CA PRO A 973 -14.92 -22.86 -24.26
C PRO A 973 -15.21 -22.13 -25.57
N LYS A 974 -16.46 -21.69 -25.78
CA LYS A 974 -16.92 -21.02 -27.00
C LYS A 974 -16.02 -19.84 -27.38
N ASP A 975 -15.78 -18.91 -26.46
CA ASP A 975 -15.03 -17.68 -26.75
C ASP A 975 -13.55 -17.98 -27.06
N ALA A 976 -12.99 -18.99 -26.41
CA ALA A 976 -11.64 -19.46 -26.69
C ALA A 976 -11.55 -20.11 -28.08
N THR A 977 -12.55 -20.91 -28.48
CA THR A 977 -12.64 -21.47 -29.85
C THR A 977 -12.73 -20.38 -30.91
N TYR A 978 -13.54 -19.34 -30.67
CA TYR A 978 -13.67 -18.21 -31.60
C TYR A 978 -12.35 -17.44 -31.71
N SER A 979 -11.66 -17.24 -30.59
CA SER A 979 -10.38 -16.53 -30.54
C SER A 979 -9.27 -17.29 -31.27
N LEU A 980 -9.17 -18.60 -31.03
CA LEU A 980 -8.20 -19.46 -31.69
C LEU A 980 -8.39 -19.48 -33.21
N LEU A 981 -9.63 -19.52 -33.70
CA LEU A 981 -9.90 -19.46 -35.15
C LEU A 981 -9.68 -18.09 -35.75
N ARG A 982 -9.92 -17.01 -34.98
CA ARG A 982 -9.55 -15.66 -35.38
C ARG A 982 -8.03 -15.56 -35.54
N SER A 983 -7.28 -16.04 -34.56
CA SER A 983 -5.81 -16.12 -34.57
C SER A 983 -5.32 -16.87 -35.80
N PHE A 984 -5.83 -18.09 -36.01
CA PHE A 984 -5.47 -18.93 -37.14
C PHE A 984 -5.67 -18.23 -38.49
N ARG A 985 -6.84 -17.59 -38.69
CA ARG A 985 -7.13 -16.83 -39.92
C ARG A 985 -6.23 -15.60 -40.06
N LEU A 986 -5.95 -14.89 -38.98
CA LEU A 986 -5.07 -13.73 -38.99
C LEU A 986 -3.68 -14.10 -39.49
N HIS A 987 -3.11 -15.20 -38.99
CA HIS A 987 -1.77 -15.66 -39.38
C HIS A 987 -1.72 -16.23 -40.80
N ILE A 988 -2.80 -16.85 -41.30
CA ILE A 988 -2.92 -17.20 -42.73
C ILE A 988 -2.89 -15.93 -43.60
N MET A 989 -3.65 -14.90 -43.24
CA MET A 989 -3.71 -13.64 -44.00
C MET A 989 -2.38 -12.87 -43.96
N ARG A 990 -1.56 -13.07 -42.92
CA ARG A 990 -0.22 -12.48 -42.78
C ARG A 990 0.90 -13.35 -43.37
N GLU A 991 0.57 -14.51 -43.93
CA GLU A 991 1.54 -15.46 -44.50
C GLU A 991 2.58 -15.98 -43.48
N GLU A 992 2.20 -16.08 -42.20
CA GLU A 992 3.06 -16.52 -41.11
C GLU A 992 3.00 -18.04 -40.90
N TRP A 993 3.46 -18.77 -41.92
CA TRP A 993 3.17 -20.20 -42.10
C TRP A 993 3.59 -21.13 -40.96
N HIS A 994 4.69 -20.84 -40.26
CA HIS A 994 5.14 -21.67 -39.13
C HIS A 994 4.20 -21.53 -37.91
N THR A 995 3.66 -20.34 -37.67
CA THR A 995 2.65 -20.12 -36.63
C THR A 995 1.33 -20.80 -37.00
N VAL A 996 0.96 -20.79 -38.29
CA VAL A 996 -0.22 -21.50 -38.82
C VAL A 996 -0.10 -23.01 -38.60
N GLU A 997 1.06 -23.61 -38.86
CA GLU A 997 1.31 -25.04 -38.63
C GLU A 997 1.10 -25.42 -37.16
N ILE A 998 1.76 -24.72 -36.23
CA ILE A 998 1.63 -24.99 -34.80
C ILE A 998 0.21 -24.73 -34.28
N ALA A 999 -0.46 -23.65 -34.73
CA ALA A 999 -1.85 -23.38 -34.37
C ALA A 999 -2.79 -24.49 -34.87
N THR A 1000 -2.50 -25.10 -36.03
CA THR A 1000 -3.26 -26.26 -36.53
C THR A 1000 -3.07 -27.46 -35.63
N LEU A 1001 -1.84 -27.78 -35.26
CA LEU A 1001 -1.56 -28.92 -34.39
C LEU A 1001 -2.26 -28.76 -33.04
N TYR A 1002 -2.28 -27.55 -32.47
CA TYR A 1002 -3.06 -27.27 -31.27
C TYR A 1002 -4.58 -27.40 -31.48
N LEU A 1003 -5.11 -26.91 -32.60
CA LEU A 1003 -6.51 -27.14 -32.97
C LEU A 1003 -6.81 -28.64 -33.04
N HIS A 1004 -5.97 -29.42 -33.73
CA HIS A 1004 -6.10 -30.87 -33.84
C HIS A 1004 -6.11 -31.55 -32.47
N THR A 1005 -5.15 -31.24 -31.60
CA THR A 1005 -5.10 -31.78 -30.22
C THR A 1005 -6.37 -31.46 -29.42
N ILE A 1006 -6.93 -30.25 -29.57
CA ILE A 1006 -8.22 -29.92 -28.94
C ILE A 1006 -9.37 -30.76 -29.51
N PHE A 1007 -9.36 -31.02 -30.82
CA PHE A 1007 -10.44 -31.70 -31.52
C PHE A 1007 -10.43 -33.22 -31.33
N ASP A 1008 -9.25 -33.82 -31.23
CA ASP A 1008 -9.06 -35.27 -31.07
C ASP A 1008 -9.64 -35.77 -29.74
N ASP A 1009 -9.52 -34.96 -28.68
CA ASP A 1009 -10.03 -35.27 -27.34
C ASP A 1009 -11.48 -34.78 -27.06
N LEU A 1010 -12.19 -34.26 -28.08
CA LEU A 1010 -13.54 -33.77 -27.85
C LEU A 1010 -14.47 -34.90 -27.43
N ARG A 1011 -15.31 -34.60 -26.42
CA ARG A 1011 -16.44 -35.44 -26.03
C ARG A 1011 -17.77 -34.74 -26.30
N ASP A 1012 -17.81 -33.72 -27.16
CA ASP A 1012 -19.04 -33.05 -27.57
C ASP A 1012 -18.87 -32.24 -28.86
N HIS A 1013 -19.78 -32.43 -29.81
CA HIS A 1013 -19.83 -31.70 -31.08
C HIS A 1013 -20.11 -30.18 -30.95
N ARG A 1014 -20.45 -29.67 -29.76
CA ARG A 1014 -20.63 -28.23 -29.50
C ARG A 1014 -19.42 -27.40 -29.90
N THR A 1015 -18.21 -27.88 -29.64
CA THR A 1015 -16.98 -27.16 -29.99
C THR A 1015 -16.82 -27.06 -31.50
N LEU A 1016 -17.09 -28.14 -32.25
CA LEU A 1016 -17.04 -28.12 -33.71
C LEU A 1016 -18.13 -27.22 -34.33
N VAL A 1017 -19.34 -27.20 -33.76
CA VAL A 1017 -20.39 -26.25 -34.15
C VAL A 1017 -19.94 -24.80 -33.94
N TRP A 1018 -19.29 -24.50 -32.82
CA TRP A 1018 -18.73 -23.17 -32.57
C TRP A 1018 -17.60 -22.83 -33.54
N ALA A 1019 -16.75 -23.80 -33.86
CA ALA A 1019 -15.65 -23.64 -34.81
C ALA A 1019 -16.16 -23.30 -36.22
N ILE A 1020 -17.15 -24.04 -36.73
CA ILE A 1020 -17.80 -23.73 -38.01
C ILE A 1020 -18.42 -22.33 -37.98
N ASN A 1021 -19.13 -21.96 -36.91
CA ASN A 1021 -19.70 -20.62 -36.75
C ASN A 1021 -18.66 -19.51 -36.53
N ALA A 1022 -17.40 -19.84 -36.25
CA ALA A 1022 -16.29 -18.88 -36.21
C ALA A 1022 -15.55 -18.79 -37.56
N GLY A 1023 -15.84 -19.70 -38.50
CA GLY A 1023 -15.27 -19.73 -39.84
C GLY A 1023 -14.15 -20.74 -40.03
N LEU A 1024 -14.25 -21.93 -39.41
CA LEU A 1024 -13.31 -23.03 -39.62
C LEU A 1024 -13.20 -23.43 -41.11
N PHE A 1025 -14.32 -23.52 -41.81
CA PHE A 1025 -14.32 -23.81 -43.25
C PHE A 1025 -13.74 -22.64 -44.06
N ASP A 1026 -14.05 -21.40 -43.70
CA ASP A 1026 -13.46 -20.22 -44.33
C ASP A 1026 -11.94 -20.23 -44.23
N ALA A 1027 -11.39 -20.64 -43.06
CA ALA A 1027 -9.96 -20.78 -42.86
C ALA A 1027 -9.34 -21.89 -43.74
N LEU A 1028 -10.04 -23.02 -43.90
CA LEU A 1028 -9.62 -24.10 -44.81
C LEU A 1028 -9.58 -23.62 -46.27
N VAL A 1029 -10.58 -22.84 -46.70
CA VAL A 1029 -10.61 -22.24 -48.05
C VAL A 1029 -9.48 -21.23 -48.23
N CYS A 1030 -9.23 -20.36 -47.25
CA CYS A 1030 -8.10 -19.43 -47.27
C CYS A 1030 -6.76 -20.17 -47.38
N LEU A 1031 -6.58 -21.26 -46.63
CA LEU A 1031 -5.37 -22.07 -46.67
C LEU A 1031 -5.20 -22.79 -48.02
N HIS A 1032 -6.29 -23.28 -48.61
CA HIS A 1032 -6.27 -23.90 -49.94
C HIS A 1032 -5.84 -22.92 -51.04
N ASN A 1033 -6.30 -21.66 -50.95
CA ASN A 1033 -6.02 -20.64 -51.95
C ASN A 1033 -4.64 -19.97 -51.79
N ALA A 1034 -3.95 -20.17 -50.67
CA ALA A 1034 -2.64 -19.57 -50.43
C ALA A 1034 -1.53 -20.32 -51.20
N VAL A 1035 -1.02 -19.70 -52.27
CA VAL A 1035 0.04 -20.27 -53.11
C VAL A 1035 1.42 -19.97 -52.51
N ALA A 1036 1.93 -20.84 -51.62
CA ALA A 1036 3.27 -20.69 -51.05
C ALA A 1036 4.24 -21.81 -51.52
N PRO A 1037 5.33 -21.48 -52.25
CA PRO A 1037 6.29 -22.46 -52.79
C PRO A 1037 7.17 -23.17 -51.74
N SER A 1038 7.27 -22.65 -50.52
CA SER A 1038 8.14 -23.13 -49.43
C SER A 1038 7.50 -24.21 -48.55
N PHE A 1039 6.24 -24.55 -48.77
CA PHE A 1039 5.43 -25.42 -47.91
C PHE A 1039 5.13 -26.77 -48.60
N ARG A 1040 6.16 -27.53 -49.02
CA ARG A 1040 5.94 -28.75 -49.85
C ARG A 1040 5.56 -30.04 -49.09
N SER A 1041 5.40 -30.03 -47.77
CA SER A 1041 5.02 -31.25 -47.02
C SER A 1041 3.98 -31.07 -45.90
N SER A 1042 3.85 -29.88 -45.29
CA SER A 1042 2.93 -29.64 -44.17
C SER A 1042 1.50 -29.12 -44.50
N PRO A 1043 1.21 -28.38 -45.59
CA PRO A 1043 -0.14 -27.83 -45.80
C PRO A 1043 -1.15 -28.91 -46.14
N ASP A 1044 -0.75 -29.98 -46.83
CA ASP A 1044 -1.63 -31.10 -47.16
C ASP A 1044 -2.07 -31.84 -45.89
N ILE A 1045 -1.17 -31.98 -44.92
CA ILE A 1045 -1.47 -32.57 -43.62
C ILE A 1045 -2.44 -31.66 -42.85
N VAL A 1046 -2.16 -30.36 -42.77
CA VAL A 1046 -3.00 -29.37 -42.09
C VAL A 1046 -4.41 -29.29 -42.70
N GLN A 1047 -4.50 -29.18 -44.02
CA GLN A 1047 -5.77 -29.14 -44.74
C GLN A 1047 -6.55 -30.46 -44.55
N LYS A 1048 -5.85 -31.59 -44.59
CA LYS A 1048 -6.43 -32.92 -44.35
C LYS A 1048 -6.99 -33.05 -42.94
N LEU A 1049 -6.24 -32.68 -41.91
CA LEU A 1049 -6.71 -32.73 -40.51
C LEU A 1049 -7.99 -31.92 -40.28
N ILE A 1050 -8.04 -30.69 -40.80
CA ILE A 1050 -9.22 -29.81 -40.68
C ILE A 1050 -10.39 -30.35 -41.51
N GLY A 1051 -10.11 -30.81 -42.74
CA GLY A 1051 -11.15 -31.32 -43.63
C GLY A 1051 -11.77 -32.63 -43.15
N ASP A 1052 -10.95 -33.59 -42.70
CA ASP A 1052 -11.40 -34.86 -42.12
C ASP A 1052 -12.27 -34.61 -40.90
N LEU A 1053 -11.89 -33.67 -40.02
CA LEU A 1053 -12.69 -33.26 -38.86
C LEU A 1053 -14.08 -32.73 -39.26
N ILE A 1054 -14.17 -31.88 -40.29
CA ILE A 1054 -15.46 -31.36 -40.79
C ILE A 1054 -16.29 -32.51 -41.40
N CYS A 1055 -15.67 -33.34 -42.23
CA CYS A 1055 -16.30 -34.51 -42.87
C CYS A 1055 -16.90 -35.47 -41.84
N HIS A 1056 -16.10 -35.88 -40.85
CA HIS A 1056 -16.54 -36.76 -39.77
C HIS A 1056 -17.68 -36.12 -38.96
N GLY A 1057 -17.63 -34.81 -38.74
CA GLY A 1057 -18.68 -34.08 -38.03
C GLY A 1057 -20.05 -34.08 -38.73
N PHE A 1058 -20.14 -34.27 -40.05
CA PHE A 1058 -21.41 -34.20 -40.78
C PHE A 1058 -22.41 -35.33 -40.49
N VAL A 1059 -21.98 -36.35 -39.74
CA VAL A 1059 -22.90 -37.37 -39.20
C VAL A 1059 -23.68 -36.87 -37.97
N SER A 1060 -23.37 -35.69 -37.43
CA SER A 1060 -24.19 -34.98 -36.46
C SER A 1060 -25.07 -33.93 -37.14
N TRP A 1061 -26.39 -34.01 -36.89
CA TRP A 1061 -27.34 -33.04 -37.41
C TRP A 1061 -26.95 -31.59 -37.05
N ARG A 1062 -26.37 -31.37 -35.86
CA ARG A 1062 -26.05 -30.02 -35.36
C ARG A 1062 -24.89 -29.39 -36.13
N VAL A 1063 -23.88 -30.19 -36.44
CA VAL A 1063 -22.68 -29.77 -37.18
C VAL A 1063 -23.07 -29.49 -38.63
N LEU A 1064 -23.74 -30.46 -39.28
CA LEU A 1064 -24.20 -30.29 -40.66
C LEU A 1064 -25.17 -29.11 -40.81
N TYR A 1065 -26.08 -28.90 -39.86
CA TYR A 1065 -26.99 -27.76 -39.86
C TYR A 1065 -26.26 -26.42 -39.68
N ALA A 1066 -25.25 -26.36 -38.79
CA ALA A 1066 -24.44 -25.15 -38.61
C ALA A 1066 -23.66 -24.81 -39.90
N PHE A 1067 -23.08 -25.82 -40.55
CA PHE A 1067 -22.39 -25.68 -41.83
C PHE A 1067 -23.34 -25.23 -42.94
N HIS A 1068 -24.48 -25.90 -43.10
CA HIS A 1068 -25.52 -25.54 -44.06
C HIS A 1068 -26.00 -24.10 -43.87
N LYS A 1069 -26.31 -23.72 -42.62
CA LYS A 1069 -26.81 -22.38 -42.31
C LYS A 1069 -25.82 -21.28 -42.72
N ARG A 1070 -24.51 -21.53 -42.56
CA ARG A 1070 -23.47 -20.54 -42.87
C ARG A 1070 -23.09 -20.54 -44.35
N HIS A 1071 -22.85 -21.71 -44.95
CA HIS A 1071 -22.12 -21.81 -46.23
C HIS A 1071 -22.96 -22.24 -47.44
N GLN A 1072 -24.24 -22.62 -47.29
CA GLN A 1072 -25.03 -23.20 -48.40
C GLN A 1072 -25.06 -22.37 -49.70
N TYR A 1073 -24.91 -21.04 -49.60
CA TYR A 1073 -24.90 -20.14 -50.76
C TYR A 1073 -23.49 -19.94 -51.33
N GLU A 1074 -22.46 -20.01 -50.49
CA GLU A 1074 -21.05 -19.80 -50.85
C GLU A 1074 -20.47 -20.99 -51.62
N LEU A 1075 -20.95 -22.21 -51.36
CA LEU A 1075 -20.45 -23.43 -52.00
C LEU A 1075 -20.72 -23.53 -53.51
N ARG A 1076 -21.68 -22.76 -54.04
CA ARG A 1076 -22.08 -22.85 -55.47
C ARG A 1076 -21.08 -22.18 -56.43
N GLY A 1077 -20.16 -21.37 -55.91
CA GLY A 1077 -19.20 -20.60 -56.71
C GLY A 1077 -17.73 -20.91 -56.42
N LEU A 1078 -17.45 -21.97 -55.65
CA LEU A 1078 -16.08 -22.38 -55.32
C LEU A 1078 -15.51 -23.26 -56.44
N ASP A 1079 -14.38 -22.86 -57.03
CA ASP A 1079 -13.61 -23.70 -57.94
C ASP A 1079 -12.68 -24.61 -57.12
N VAL A 1080 -12.82 -25.94 -57.28
CA VAL A 1080 -12.15 -26.91 -56.41
C VAL A 1080 -11.55 -28.04 -57.23
N PRO A 1081 -10.22 -28.27 -57.14
CA PRO A 1081 -9.57 -29.38 -57.82
C PRO A 1081 -10.11 -30.74 -57.38
N ALA A 1082 -10.40 -31.61 -58.35
CA ALA A 1082 -10.82 -32.98 -58.09
C ALA A 1082 -9.73 -33.73 -57.28
N GLY A 1083 -10.14 -34.41 -56.20
CA GLY A 1083 -9.23 -35.15 -55.31
C GLY A 1083 -8.63 -34.33 -54.16
N SER A 1084 -8.91 -33.03 -54.07
CA SER A 1084 -8.54 -32.23 -52.89
C SER A 1084 -9.43 -32.55 -51.68
N ILE A 1085 -8.93 -32.26 -50.47
CA ILE A 1085 -9.73 -32.39 -49.24
C ILE A 1085 -10.95 -31.45 -49.24
N LEU A 1086 -10.87 -30.30 -49.91
CA LEU A 1086 -12.00 -29.40 -50.07
C LEU A 1086 -13.11 -30.04 -50.92
N ALA A 1087 -12.75 -30.79 -51.98
CA ALA A 1087 -13.70 -31.57 -52.76
C ALA A 1087 -14.33 -32.71 -51.91
N ALA A 1088 -13.56 -33.32 -51.02
CA ALA A 1088 -14.06 -34.32 -50.07
C ALA A 1088 -15.09 -33.70 -49.10
N VAL A 1089 -14.83 -32.53 -48.51
CA VAL A 1089 -15.77 -31.83 -47.63
C VAL A 1089 -17.07 -31.48 -48.36
N ILE A 1090 -16.99 -30.97 -49.59
CA ILE A 1090 -18.17 -30.63 -50.40
C ILE A 1090 -18.98 -31.89 -50.73
N THR A 1091 -18.31 -32.97 -51.14
CA THR A 1091 -18.95 -34.26 -51.43
C THR A 1091 -19.65 -34.79 -50.18
N ALA A 1092 -18.97 -34.74 -49.02
CA ALA A 1092 -19.52 -35.20 -47.76
C ALA A 1092 -20.77 -34.42 -47.34
N TYR A 1093 -20.76 -33.10 -47.56
CA TYR A 1093 -21.89 -32.21 -47.31
C TYR A 1093 -23.07 -32.51 -48.24
N GLU A 1094 -22.85 -32.62 -49.55
CA GLU A 1094 -23.92 -32.86 -50.54
C GLU A 1094 -24.59 -34.23 -50.35
N GLU A 1095 -23.83 -35.28 -50.02
CA GLU A 1095 -24.36 -36.62 -49.73
C GLU A 1095 -25.26 -36.65 -48.46
N ARG A 1096 -24.99 -35.77 -47.48
CA ARG A 1096 -25.68 -35.77 -46.17
C ARG A 1096 -26.75 -34.69 -46.03
N ARG A 1097 -26.67 -33.59 -46.80
CA ARG A 1097 -27.61 -32.46 -46.78
C ARG A 1097 -29.08 -32.86 -46.91
N PRO A 1098 -29.50 -33.84 -47.75
CA PRO A 1098 -30.90 -34.24 -47.87
C PRO A 1098 -31.56 -34.65 -46.54
N ALA A 1099 -30.78 -35.22 -45.60
CA ALA A 1099 -31.29 -35.63 -44.29
C ALA A 1099 -31.63 -34.46 -43.35
N LEU A 1100 -31.21 -33.23 -43.66
CA LEU A 1100 -31.53 -32.05 -42.83
C LEU A 1100 -33.02 -31.70 -42.85
N TRP A 1101 -33.71 -31.92 -43.97
CA TRP A 1101 -35.11 -31.51 -44.13
C TRP A 1101 -36.10 -32.37 -43.31
N PRO A 1102 -36.05 -33.72 -43.37
CA PRO A 1102 -36.86 -34.57 -42.50
C PRO A 1102 -36.64 -34.25 -41.01
N MET A 1103 -35.38 -34.06 -40.61
CA MET A 1103 -34.99 -33.73 -39.24
C MET A 1103 -35.56 -32.37 -38.77
N ARG A 1104 -35.64 -31.39 -39.68
CA ARG A 1104 -36.21 -30.07 -39.40
C ARG A 1104 -37.73 -30.14 -39.17
N ILE A 1105 -38.44 -30.98 -39.92
CA ILE A 1105 -39.89 -31.19 -39.79
C ILE A 1105 -40.20 -31.87 -38.44
N GLU A 1106 -39.56 -33.01 -38.14
CA GLU A 1106 -39.75 -33.76 -36.90
C GLU A 1106 -39.51 -32.91 -35.66
N ARG A 1107 -38.41 -32.14 -35.66
CA ARG A 1107 -38.08 -31.22 -34.56
C ARG A 1107 -39.05 -30.04 -34.46
N GLY A 1108 -39.61 -29.61 -35.60
CA GLY A 1108 -40.68 -28.62 -35.65
C GLY A 1108 -41.93 -29.09 -34.91
N HIS A 1109 -42.29 -30.38 -35.05
CA HIS A 1109 -43.41 -30.98 -34.33
C HIS A 1109 -43.14 -31.12 -32.82
N LEU A 1110 -41.95 -31.60 -32.43
CA LEU A 1110 -41.59 -31.76 -31.01
C LEU A 1110 -41.59 -30.45 -30.23
N LYS A 1111 -41.19 -29.33 -30.85
CA LYS A 1111 -41.19 -27.99 -30.22
C LYS A 1111 -42.58 -27.39 -30.02
N ARG A 1112 -43.64 -27.96 -30.60
CA ARG A 1112 -45.01 -27.41 -30.59
C ARG A 1112 -45.95 -28.11 -29.61
N ARG A 1113 -45.46 -29.10 -28.85
CA ARG A 1113 -46.25 -29.88 -27.88
C ARG A 1113 -45.60 -29.85 -26.49
N CYS A 1114 -46.43 -29.77 -25.45
CA CYS A 1114 -45.95 -29.91 -24.07
C CYS A 1114 -45.81 -31.40 -23.70
N THR A 1115 -44.68 -31.77 -23.10
CA THR A 1115 -44.37 -33.15 -22.69
C THR A 1115 -45.05 -33.56 -21.38
N ASN A 1116 -45.57 -32.61 -20.58
CA ASN A 1116 -46.36 -32.95 -19.40
C ASN A 1116 -47.68 -33.62 -19.83
N PHE A 1117 -47.92 -34.86 -19.39
CA PHE A 1117 -49.11 -35.64 -19.77
C PHE A 1117 -50.41 -35.07 -19.16
N SER A 1118 -50.32 -34.40 -18.02
CA SER A 1118 -51.45 -33.75 -17.34
C SER A 1118 -51.81 -32.38 -17.94
N CYS A 1119 -51.05 -31.89 -18.93
CA CYS A 1119 -51.28 -30.56 -19.51
C CYS A 1119 -52.55 -30.54 -20.39
N SER A 1120 -53.53 -29.71 -20.03
CA SER A 1120 -54.77 -29.53 -20.80
C SER A 1120 -54.52 -29.02 -22.23
N SER A 1121 -53.44 -28.29 -22.47
CA SER A 1121 -53.03 -27.84 -23.81
C SER A 1121 -52.46 -28.96 -24.69
N ARG A 1122 -52.23 -30.16 -24.15
CA ARG A 1122 -51.74 -31.33 -24.89
C ARG A 1122 -52.87 -32.08 -25.61
N SER A 1123 -54.07 -32.14 -25.01
CA SER A 1123 -55.20 -32.93 -25.51
C SER A 1123 -56.04 -32.23 -26.58
N MET A 1124 -55.96 -30.91 -26.71
CA MET A 1124 -56.74 -30.15 -27.73
C MET A 1124 -56.14 -30.13 -29.14
N GLY A 1125 -54.99 -30.77 -29.39
CA GLY A 1125 -54.37 -30.81 -30.72
C GLY A 1125 -53.91 -29.44 -31.28
N THR A 1126 -54.13 -28.34 -30.56
CA THR A 1126 -53.74 -27.00 -30.94
C THR A 1126 -52.25 -26.78 -30.74
N ASN A 1127 -51.53 -26.37 -31.79
CA ASN A 1127 -50.13 -25.93 -31.70
C ASN A 1127 -49.98 -24.92 -30.55
N VAL A 1128 -49.10 -25.21 -29.58
CA VAL A 1128 -48.77 -24.25 -28.53
C VAL A 1128 -48.08 -23.06 -29.21
N GLN A 1129 -48.76 -21.91 -29.34
CA GLN A 1129 -48.22 -20.70 -29.98
C GLN A 1129 -47.16 -19.99 -29.11
N THR A 1130 -46.96 -20.41 -27.86
CA THR A 1130 -45.94 -19.87 -26.95
C THR A 1130 -44.63 -20.66 -27.04
N VAL A 1131 -43.49 -19.95 -26.95
CA VAL A 1131 -42.14 -20.52 -27.01
C VAL A 1131 -41.97 -21.54 -25.87
N VAL A 1132 -41.95 -22.82 -26.24
CA VAL A 1132 -41.87 -23.95 -25.32
C VAL A 1132 -40.42 -24.08 -24.80
N ARG A 1133 -40.21 -24.08 -23.48
CA ARG A 1133 -38.86 -24.23 -22.89
C ARG A 1133 -38.45 -25.71 -22.89
N SER A 1134 -37.25 -26.01 -23.38
CA SER A 1134 -36.72 -27.38 -23.37
C SER A 1134 -36.16 -27.75 -21.98
N CYS A 1135 -36.41 -28.98 -21.55
CA CYS A 1135 -35.69 -29.60 -20.44
C CYS A 1135 -34.17 -29.66 -20.70
N ALA A 1136 -33.36 -29.84 -19.66
CA ALA A 1136 -31.90 -29.98 -19.79
C ALA A 1136 -31.50 -31.19 -20.67
N CYS A 1137 -32.25 -32.29 -20.61
CA CYS A 1137 -32.09 -33.45 -21.50
C CYS A 1137 -32.48 -33.17 -22.96
N ARG A 1138 -33.22 -32.08 -23.22
CA ARG A 1138 -33.79 -31.67 -24.52
C ARG A 1138 -34.71 -32.71 -25.19
N ALA A 1139 -35.07 -33.78 -24.50
CA ALA A 1139 -36.09 -34.76 -24.91
C ALA A 1139 -37.53 -34.34 -24.50
N ALA A 1140 -37.66 -33.38 -23.58
CA ALA A 1140 -38.94 -32.85 -23.12
C ALA A 1140 -39.04 -31.32 -23.32
N PHE A 1141 -40.23 -30.83 -23.63
CA PHE A 1141 -40.55 -29.44 -23.89
C PHE A 1141 -41.78 -29.02 -23.06
N TYR A 1142 -41.71 -27.88 -22.38
CA TYR A 1142 -42.77 -27.40 -21.48
C TYR A 1142 -43.33 -26.05 -21.92
N CYS A 1143 -44.66 -25.96 -22.03
CA CYS A 1143 -45.33 -24.70 -22.36
C CYS A 1143 -45.22 -23.68 -21.21
N SER A 1144 -44.94 -24.14 -20.00
CA SER A 1144 -44.82 -23.33 -18.79
C SER A 1144 -43.93 -24.01 -17.74
N THR A 1145 -43.37 -23.23 -16.81
CA THR A 1145 -42.59 -23.74 -15.66
C THR A 1145 -43.41 -24.65 -14.72
N PRO A 1146 -44.72 -24.42 -14.48
CA PRO A 1146 -45.57 -25.38 -13.77
C PRO A 1146 -45.63 -26.76 -14.42
N CYS A 1147 -45.84 -26.83 -15.74
CA CYS A 1147 -45.85 -28.12 -16.46
C CYS A 1147 -44.51 -28.84 -16.38
N GLN A 1148 -43.40 -28.10 -16.35
CA GLN A 1148 -42.08 -28.67 -16.08
C GLN A 1148 -41.99 -29.29 -14.70
N LYS A 1149 -42.40 -28.54 -13.65
CA LYS A 1149 -42.35 -29.01 -12.26
C LYS A 1149 -43.23 -30.24 -12.04
N GLU A 1150 -44.44 -30.25 -12.60
CA GLU A 1150 -45.38 -31.36 -12.47
C GLU A 1150 -44.86 -32.63 -13.17
N HIS A 1151 -44.38 -32.51 -14.41
CA HIS A 1151 -43.76 -33.65 -15.11
C HIS A 1151 -42.49 -34.14 -14.39
N TRP A 1152 -41.72 -33.23 -13.80
CA TRP A 1152 -40.55 -33.55 -12.98
C TRP A 1152 -40.92 -34.33 -11.72
N LEU A 1153 -41.99 -33.93 -11.02
CA LEU A 1153 -42.51 -34.61 -9.83
C LEU A 1153 -43.13 -35.97 -10.18
N ALA A 1154 -43.71 -36.12 -11.38
CA ALA A 1154 -44.22 -37.39 -11.89
C ALA A 1154 -43.13 -38.40 -12.30
N GLY A 1155 -41.89 -38.23 -11.83
CA GLY A 1155 -40.77 -39.16 -12.04
C GLY A 1155 -39.78 -38.76 -13.15
N HIS A 1156 -40.08 -37.75 -13.99
CA HIS A 1156 -39.13 -37.32 -15.02
C HIS A 1156 -37.85 -36.77 -14.39
N ARG A 1157 -37.89 -36.14 -13.21
CA ARG A 1157 -36.69 -35.57 -12.57
C ARG A 1157 -35.68 -36.63 -12.14
N GLU A 1158 -36.18 -37.76 -11.64
CA GLU A 1158 -35.35 -38.89 -11.18
C GLU A 1158 -34.60 -39.54 -12.35
N HIS A 1159 -35.20 -39.51 -13.55
CA HIS A 1159 -34.64 -40.05 -14.78
C HIS A 1159 -34.14 -38.95 -15.74
N CYS A 1160 -34.13 -37.67 -15.31
CA CYS A 1160 -33.69 -36.54 -16.11
C CYS A 1160 -32.16 -36.45 -16.07
N THR A 1161 -31.52 -37.47 -16.61
CA THR A 1161 -30.14 -37.36 -17.04
C THR A 1161 -30.16 -36.54 -18.34
N GLY A 1162 -29.44 -35.41 -18.36
CA GLY A 1162 -28.93 -34.96 -19.65
C GLY A 1162 -28.18 -36.12 -20.30
N PRO A 1163 -28.05 -36.20 -21.63
CA PRO A 1163 -27.19 -37.23 -22.23
C PRO A 1163 -25.85 -37.18 -21.47
N PRO A 1164 -25.35 -38.32 -20.94
CA PRO A 1164 -24.04 -38.36 -20.31
C PRO A 1164 -23.05 -37.61 -21.20
N ILE A 1165 -22.16 -36.81 -20.61
CA ILE A 1165 -21.16 -36.07 -21.39
C ILE A 1165 -20.43 -37.08 -22.25
N GLY A 1166 -20.55 -36.97 -23.57
CA GLY A 1166 -19.96 -37.92 -24.51
C GLY A 1166 -20.88 -39.01 -25.06
N GLN A 1167 -22.21 -38.84 -25.10
CA GLN A 1167 -23.09 -39.75 -25.84
C GLN A 1167 -23.92 -39.03 -26.91
N SER A 1168 -24.18 -39.72 -28.03
CA SER A 1168 -25.07 -39.27 -29.10
C SER A 1168 -26.47 -38.98 -28.53
N THR A 1169 -27.04 -37.82 -28.87
CA THR A 1169 -28.41 -37.53 -28.42
C THR A 1169 -29.41 -38.38 -29.21
N ALA A 1170 -30.62 -38.60 -28.69
CA ALA A 1170 -31.69 -39.27 -29.45
C ALA A 1170 -31.92 -38.60 -30.82
N CYS A 1171 -31.68 -37.28 -30.92
CA CYS A 1171 -31.70 -36.58 -32.20
C CYS A 1171 -30.55 -36.96 -33.14
N ASP A 1172 -29.34 -37.19 -32.62
CA ASP A 1172 -28.21 -37.62 -33.45
C ASP A 1172 -28.43 -39.05 -33.95
N VAL A 1173 -29.02 -39.94 -33.13
CA VAL A 1173 -29.44 -41.28 -33.55
C VAL A 1173 -30.53 -41.21 -34.63
N GLN A 1174 -31.58 -40.41 -34.44
CA GLN A 1174 -32.63 -40.24 -35.45
C GLN A 1174 -32.08 -39.67 -36.76
N PHE A 1175 -31.13 -38.75 -36.68
CA PHE A 1175 -30.48 -38.19 -37.86
C PHE A 1175 -29.65 -39.24 -38.62
N LEU A 1176 -28.91 -40.10 -37.91
CA LEU A 1176 -28.20 -41.25 -38.51
C LEU A 1176 -29.17 -42.22 -39.18
N LEU A 1177 -30.30 -42.53 -38.55
CA LEU A 1177 -31.35 -43.38 -39.14
C LEU A 1177 -31.92 -42.76 -40.42
N ASN A 1178 -32.19 -41.45 -40.42
CA ASN A 1178 -32.66 -40.72 -41.60
C ASN A 1178 -31.61 -40.72 -42.73
N LEU A 1179 -30.32 -40.60 -42.41
CA LEU A 1179 -29.23 -40.74 -43.40
C LEU A 1179 -29.23 -42.14 -44.02
N CYS A 1180 -29.26 -43.19 -43.20
CA CYS A 1180 -29.33 -44.57 -43.68
C CYS A 1180 -30.59 -44.80 -44.53
N LYS A 1181 -31.75 -44.33 -44.09
CA LYS A 1181 -33.01 -44.46 -44.85
C LYS A 1181 -32.91 -43.84 -46.24
N LEU A 1182 -32.47 -42.58 -46.32
CA LEU A 1182 -32.32 -41.87 -47.59
C LEU A 1182 -31.28 -42.54 -48.49
N TYR A 1183 -30.19 -43.04 -47.91
CA TYR A 1183 -29.18 -43.77 -48.67
C TYR A 1183 -29.74 -45.07 -49.26
N LEU A 1184 -30.39 -45.90 -48.44
CA LEU A 1184 -31.03 -47.16 -48.86
C LEU A 1184 -32.03 -46.92 -50.00
N GLN A 1185 -32.86 -45.87 -49.88
CA GLN A 1185 -33.79 -45.47 -50.94
C GLN A 1185 -33.08 -45.09 -52.24
N SER A 1186 -32.01 -44.29 -52.15
CA SER A 1186 -31.26 -43.82 -53.33
C SER A 1186 -30.39 -44.90 -54.00
N LYS A 1187 -29.99 -45.96 -53.26
CA LYS A 1187 -29.09 -47.02 -53.72
C LYS A 1187 -29.73 -48.41 -53.73
N LYS A 1188 -31.07 -48.48 -53.67
CA LYS A 1188 -31.86 -49.72 -53.54
C LYS A 1188 -31.39 -50.84 -54.49
N GLU A 1189 -31.22 -50.52 -55.77
CA GLU A 1189 -30.89 -51.51 -56.81
C GLU A 1189 -29.50 -52.12 -56.60
N ALA A 1190 -28.53 -51.32 -56.17
CA ALA A 1190 -27.19 -51.79 -55.88
C ALA A 1190 -27.18 -52.70 -54.64
N ILE A 1191 -27.88 -52.31 -53.58
CA ILE A 1191 -28.00 -53.07 -52.34
C ILE A 1191 -28.69 -54.42 -52.59
N LEU A 1192 -29.82 -54.42 -53.31
CA LEU A 1192 -30.54 -55.64 -53.65
C LEU A 1192 -29.70 -56.56 -54.55
N SER A 1193 -28.90 -56.00 -55.47
CA SER A 1193 -27.95 -56.76 -56.27
C SER A 1193 -26.91 -57.47 -55.40
N ASP A 1194 -26.33 -56.77 -54.41
CA ASP A 1194 -25.33 -57.34 -53.51
C ASP A 1194 -25.91 -58.37 -52.54
N ILE A 1195 -27.15 -58.20 -52.07
CA ILE A 1195 -27.86 -59.21 -51.26
C ILE A 1195 -28.14 -60.48 -52.07
N ARG A 1196 -28.41 -60.36 -53.37
CA ARG A 1196 -28.67 -61.49 -54.27
C ARG A 1196 -27.41 -62.27 -54.67
N ARG A 1197 -26.21 -61.81 -54.28
CA ARG A 1197 -24.95 -62.53 -54.48
C ARG A 1197 -24.69 -63.56 -53.35
N PRO A 1198 -24.11 -64.74 -53.63
CA PRO A 1198 -23.69 -65.68 -52.58
C PRO A 1198 -22.59 -65.07 -51.69
N PRO A 1199 -22.55 -65.39 -50.38
CA PRO A 1199 -23.40 -66.34 -49.66
C PRO A 1199 -24.75 -65.77 -49.19
N PHE A 1200 -25.01 -64.47 -49.39
CA PHE A 1200 -26.14 -63.75 -48.78
C PHE A 1200 -27.50 -64.10 -49.38
N ASN A 1201 -27.52 -64.55 -50.63
CA ASN A 1201 -28.75 -64.96 -51.32
C ASN A 1201 -29.49 -66.15 -50.69
N ARG A 1202 -28.82 -66.93 -49.83
CA ARG A 1202 -29.42 -68.06 -49.08
C ARG A 1202 -29.73 -67.71 -47.62
N ALA A 1203 -29.25 -66.57 -47.12
CA ALA A 1203 -29.50 -66.13 -45.75
C ALA A 1203 -30.83 -65.37 -45.71
N GLY A 1204 -31.82 -65.86 -44.95
CA GLY A 1204 -33.10 -65.18 -44.75
C GLY A 1204 -32.99 -63.81 -44.07
N HIS A 1205 -31.83 -63.52 -43.45
CA HIS A 1205 -31.53 -62.26 -42.78
C HIS A 1205 -30.09 -61.83 -43.06
N VAL A 1206 -29.88 -60.54 -43.34
CA VAL A 1206 -28.56 -59.94 -43.66
C VAL A 1206 -28.31 -58.68 -42.84
N LEU A 1207 -27.05 -58.32 -42.64
CA LEU A 1207 -26.65 -57.05 -42.04
C LEU A 1207 -26.15 -56.09 -43.15
N ILE A 1208 -26.88 -55.01 -43.39
CA ILE A 1208 -26.51 -53.91 -44.28
C ILE A 1208 -25.70 -52.89 -43.46
N CYS A 1209 -24.40 -52.89 -43.67
CA CYS A 1209 -23.48 -51.93 -43.06
C CYS A 1209 -23.38 -50.70 -43.96
N VAL A 1210 -24.02 -49.58 -43.58
CA VAL A 1210 -23.94 -48.30 -44.29
C VAL A 1210 -22.73 -47.54 -43.76
N ASP A 1211 -21.73 -47.32 -44.62
CA ASP A 1211 -20.48 -46.64 -44.26
C ASP A 1211 -20.59 -45.14 -44.48
N LEU A 1212 -20.62 -44.40 -43.36
CA LEU A 1212 -20.72 -42.95 -43.30
C LEU A 1212 -19.35 -42.29 -43.02
N ARG A 1213 -18.26 -43.05 -42.96
CA ARG A 1213 -16.92 -42.54 -42.67
C ARG A 1213 -16.34 -41.79 -43.87
N ASP A 1214 -16.53 -42.34 -45.06
CA ASP A 1214 -16.04 -41.74 -46.30
C ASP A 1214 -16.88 -40.54 -46.74
N PRO A 1215 -16.30 -39.57 -47.48
CA PRO A 1215 -17.04 -38.46 -48.06
C PRO A 1215 -18.27 -38.91 -48.86
N LYS A 1216 -18.11 -39.97 -49.67
CA LYS A 1216 -19.20 -40.61 -50.39
C LYS A 1216 -19.73 -41.79 -49.58
N ILE A 1217 -21.04 -41.82 -49.35
CA ILE A 1217 -21.63 -42.88 -48.54
C ILE A 1217 -21.57 -44.23 -49.28
N GLY A 1218 -21.07 -45.25 -48.60
CA GLY A 1218 -20.94 -46.62 -49.09
C GLY A 1218 -21.86 -47.60 -48.37
N HIS A 1219 -21.94 -48.84 -48.87
CA HIS A 1219 -22.49 -49.94 -48.10
C HIS A 1219 -21.71 -51.23 -48.33
N ARG A 1220 -21.86 -52.17 -47.41
CA ARG A 1220 -21.42 -53.56 -47.55
C ARG A 1220 -22.42 -54.49 -46.88
N ILE A 1221 -22.54 -55.71 -47.38
CA ILE A 1221 -23.43 -56.73 -46.84
C ILE A 1221 -22.60 -57.73 -46.03
N GLU A 1222 -23.03 -57.98 -44.80
CA GLU A 1222 -22.43 -58.94 -43.88
C GLU A 1222 -23.48 -59.98 -43.44
N ALA A 1223 -23.03 -61.15 -42.96
CA ALA A 1223 -23.92 -62.13 -42.36
C ALA A 1223 -24.40 -61.63 -40.99
N LEU A 1224 -25.67 -61.91 -40.64
CA LEU A 1224 -26.22 -61.47 -39.36
C LEU A 1224 -25.49 -62.16 -38.18
N PRO A 1225 -24.95 -61.41 -37.19
CA PRO A 1225 -24.35 -61.99 -35.99
C PRO A 1225 -25.33 -62.83 -35.16
N ALA A 1226 -24.82 -63.84 -34.45
CA ALA A 1226 -25.62 -64.68 -33.56
C ALA A 1226 -26.20 -63.87 -32.37
N GLY A 1227 -27.49 -64.04 -32.07
CA GLY A 1227 -28.17 -63.39 -30.94
C GLY A 1227 -29.05 -62.18 -31.27
N ILE A 1228 -29.15 -61.80 -32.56
CA ILE A 1228 -30.08 -60.76 -33.03
C ILE A 1228 -31.45 -61.40 -33.34
N PRO A 1229 -32.59 -60.83 -32.88
CA PRO A 1229 -33.91 -61.43 -33.06
C PRO A 1229 -34.27 -61.68 -34.54
N THR A 1230 -34.91 -62.80 -34.84
CA THR A 1230 -35.52 -63.04 -36.15
C THR A 1230 -37.03 -63.18 -35.97
N ILE A 1231 -37.82 -62.58 -36.87
CA ILE A 1231 -39.28 -62.73 -36.88
C ILE A 1231 -39.61 -63.81 -37.93
N PRO A 1232 -40.23 -64.94 -37.54
CA PRO A 1232 -40.60 -65.97 -38.49
C PRO A 1232 -41.59 -65.44 -39.53
N GLY A 1233 -41.26 -65.58 -40.81
CA GLY A 1233 -42.13 -65.19 -41.93
C GLY A 1233 -41.88 -63.81 -42.53
N GLN A 1234 -40.97 -63.00 -41.99
CA GLN A 1234 -40.53 -61.73 -42.59
C GLN A 1234 -39.05 -61.78 -42.98
N ARG A 1235 -38.71 -61.27 -44.17
CA ARG A 1235 -37.33 -61.19 -44.64
C ARG A 1235 -36.67 -59.92 -44.10
N LEU A 1236 -36.27 -59.95 -42.83
CA LEU A 1236 -35.69 -58.77 -42.18
C LEU A 1236 -34.20 -58.61 -42.48
N GLY A 1237 -33.83 -57.43 -42.96
CA GLY A 1237 -32.46 -56.93 -42.99
C GLY A 1237 -32.18 -56.08 -41.76
N TRP A 1238 -30.95 -56.08 -41.28
CA TRP A 1238 -30.52 -55.23 -40.18
C TRP A 1238 -29.61 -54.15 -40.74
N VAL A 1239 -29.87 -52.89 -40.45
CA VAL A 1239 -29.05 -51.77 -40.93
C VAL A 1239 -28.19 -51.28 -39.79
N ARG A 1240 -26.87 -51.32 -40.00
CA ARG A 1240 -25.87 -50.76 -39.09
C ARG A 1240 -25.24 -49.55 -39.74
N ALA A 1241 -25.39 -48.39 -39.10
CA ALA A 1241 -24.66 -47.19 -39.48
C ALA A 1241 -23.22 -47.28 -38.95
N ILE A 1242 -22.22 -47.09 -39.81
CA ILE A 1242 -20.81 -47.10 -39.44
C ILE A 1242 -20.29 -45.68 -39.59
N CYS A 1243 -19.86 -45.09 -38.50
CA CYS A 1243 -19.36 -43.73 -38.48
C CYS A 1243 -18.23 -43.61 -37.46
N HIS A 1244 -17.40 -42.58 -37.63
CA HIS A 1244 -16.48 -42.17 -36.59
C HIS A 1244 -17.29 -41.47 -35.49
N THR A 1245 -17.74 -42.22 -34.47
CA THR A 1245 -18.30 -41.58 -33.28
C THR A 1245 -17.17 -40.97 -32.48
N VAL A 1246 -17.30 -39.68 -32.15
CA VAL A 1246 -16.37 -38.88 -31.33
C VAL A 1246 -16.24 -39.41 -29.87
N TYR A 1247 -16.66 -40.66 -29.59
CA TYR A 1247 -16.89 -41.20 -28.24
C TYR A 1247 -16.22 -42.54 -27.95
N ALA A 1248 -15.38 -43.04 -28.84
CA ALA A 1248 -14.71 -44.30 -28.60
C ALA A 1248 -13.27 -44.28 -29.13
N PRO A 1249 -12.29 -44.87 -28.41
CA PRO A 1249 -10.94 -45.07 -28.95
C PRO A 1249 -11.04 -45.85 -30.26
N GLU A 1250 -10.08 -45.65 -31.16
CA GLU A 1250 -10.02 -46.10 -32.57
C GLU A 1250 -10.39 -47.58 -32.84
N SER A 1251 -10.55 -48.40 -31.79
CA SER A 1251 -10.85 -49.82 -31.84
C SER A 1251 -12.31 -50.23 -31.58
N SER A 1252 -13.29 -49.32 -31.54
CA SER A 1252 -14.70 -49.72 -31.34
C SER A 1252 -15.70 -49.09 -32.33
N ASP A 1253 -16.11 -49.90 -33.31
CA ASP A 1253 -17.17 -49.60 -34.28
C ASP A 1253 -18.55 -49.53 -33.57
N THR A 1254 -18.89 -48.40 -32.94
CA THR A 1254 -20.24 -48.22 -32.37
C THR A 1254 -21.17 -47.57 -33.40
N GLY A 1255 -22.33 -48.21 -33.64
CA GLY A 1255 -23.29 -47.80 -34.66
C GLY A 1255 -24.72 -48.02 -34.19
N ALA A 1256 -25.65 -47.16 -34.60
CA ALA A 1256 -27.07 -47.41 -34.41
C ALA A 1256 -27.49 -48.60 -35.28
N VAL A 1257 -28.22 -49.54 -34.69
CA VAL A 1257 -28.74 -50.73 -35.37
C VAL A 1257 -30.26 -50.61 -35.43
N CYS A 1258 -30.83 -50.71 -36.62
CA CYS A 1258 -32.28 -50.76 -36.83
C CYS A 1258 -32.63 -51.91 -37.78
N ALA A 1259 -33.85 -52.42 -37.70
CA ALA A 1259 -34.34 -53.42 -38.65
C ALA A 1259 -34.97 -52.71 -39.85
N VAL A 1260 -34.76 -53.25 -41.04
CA VAL A 1260 -35.44 -52.88 -42.29
C VAL A 1260 -36.12 -54.13 -42.84
N ASP A 1261 -37.38 -53.99 -43.22
CA ASP A 1261 -38.05 -55.06 -43.95
C ASP A 1261 -37.54 -55.05 -45.41
N LEU A 1262 -36.87 -56.12 -45.84
CA LEU A 1262 -36.29 -56.19 -47.18
C LEU A 1262 -37.37 -56.22 -48.26
N ASP A 1263 -38.57 -56.68 -47.92
CA ASP A 1263 -39.69 -56.71 -48.87
C ASP A 1263 -40.19 -55.28 -49.13
N THR A 1264 -40.20 -54.41 -48.12
CA THR A 1264 -40.53 -52.98 -48.27
C THR A 1264 -39.46 -52.18 -49.04
N LEU A 1265 -38.20 -52.64 -49.02
CA LEU A 1265 -37.12 -52.06 -49.84
C LEU A 1265 -37.31 -52.37 -51.34
N GLU A 1266 -37.94 -53.50 -51.68
CA GLU A 1266 -38.29 -53.85 -53.07
C GLU A 1266 -39.51 -53.06 -53.58
N GLU A 1267 -40.44 -52.68 -52.69
CA GLU A 1267 -41.69 -51.96 -53.02
C GLU A 1267 -41.61 -50.43 -52.89
N ASP A 1268 -40.41 -49.84 -52.85
CA ASP A 1268 -40.17 -48.38 -52.73
C ASP A 1268 -40.67 -47.73 -51.41
N SER A 1269 -40.94 -48.52 -50.37
CA SER A 1269 -41.50 -48.05 -49.10
C SER A 1269 -40.60 -48.36 -47.89
N VAL A 1270 -39.37 -47.82 -47.84
CA VAL A 1270 -38.43 -48.12 -46.75
C VAL A 1270 -38.94 -47.65 -45.37
N GLU A 1271 -39.37 -48.59 -44.53
CA GLU A 1271 -39.63 -48.38 -43.10
C GLU A 1271 -38.49 -48.96 -42.25
N LEU A 1272 -37.88 -48.11 -41.42
CA LEU A 1272 -36.88 -48.53 -40.45
C LEU A 1272 -37.55 -48.70 -39.09
N ILE A 1273 -37.48 -49.91 -38.54
CA ILE A 1273 -37.96 -50.24 -37.20
C ILE A 1273 -36.79 -50.05 -36.24
N THR A 1274 -36.91 -49.07 -35.36
CA THR A 1274 -35.91 -48.82 -34.31
C THR A 1274 -36.13 -49.81 -33.17
N LEU A 1275 -35.07 -50.45 -32.68
CA LEU A 1275 -35.10 -51.32 -31.51
C LEU A 1275 -34.64 -50.60 -30.24
#